data_AF-A0A8H5SQX8-F1
#
_entry.id   AF-A0A8H5SQX8-F1
#
_cell.length_a   1.000
_cell.length_b   1.000
_cell.length_c   1.000
_cell.angle_alpha   90.00
_cell.angle_beta   90.00
_cell.angle_gamma   90.00
#
_symmetry.space_group_name_H-M   'P 1'
#
loop_
_entity.id
_entity.type
_entity.pdbx_description
1 polymer ?
#
loop_
_entity_poly.entity_id
_entity_poly.type
_entity_poly.pdbx_seq_one_letter_code
_entity_poly.pdbx_strand_id
1 'polypeptide(L)'
;MIGNPRNLPTIIAAPSFVGLVVITSNLGETSEWYLNQNNFLRSVRNFISDVRPTPANAQVCAIHWQVAQGTSLENIHFYMTKFKDDPKTTQQGIYMENGSGGFLSDLYFVGGKFGAYMGNQQFTASGLYFEEAETAIQIHWDWGWTMQNIVVDNCNTGLTIVGGAGGPMSTGQGIGSLHLTDLRFHYVKVAVSTSVMSDNSTALLLSNSGFYNVDTIVKDTFKNQVLLRGGKGTVNVDTWGFGRVTSANGTTAFHNGANLDSPVRNDSLVTGGRKQFFTRRRPKYDDLGFSQILDAKAYGAKGDGKTDDTAVLKHLFRLPPTYTVEIPVGSRVIGQAWPQIMATGSKFADALKPRVAVRVGLPGQVGVVEIQNMMMTVKGATAGAIMMEWNVHESGQGSAGLWDTHFRVGGAAGTDLTVKDCPKLSGKVNPNCVAASLMLHLTPDSSGYFENVWMWTADHDFDTADQTQVDIYVGRGMLIESKGPTWLWGTSVEHCVLYQYQLSSAQNVVMGLIQTETPYFQSFPEAPAPFKPGAFPNDPEFHNCTKTSKSCAMAWALRIIDSSAVHVLSAGLYSFFNRYDQTCLNSGRHDCQDKIFYTEQSYDVWVQNLVTLGSLEMVSPLNGVPTLGKPNRNGFASSILAWLGGSKNMTGQRNFEGYRIHSENTLDIDRFPEACQNALTALVRCDNYTDEWTIPSYHGILPRDVDVESVCDQGCARSISDWRSAVDTYCGNATWHIGAAAGVLGSFVSQGINETCQIDKKTGKYCNDIIYNFTLSESIDKMPTNELCSDCYVGRLKMMQASPFSYYNRDPFYEDALKKAVKRCSLSNVPTTTKDSPFPSEPSEPPFCLSEVTHTTKAGDTCDSLALKYSVSSAAIFIGNPAILNCTDMVEGVSICLPLQCKTYKLQEKDTCMSVAYFAGIQQDDIRLLNPWVHELCGNLQSATNILGRVICITPPGGEYDHAVNTTNSDPAYSEYADKTVPPPSGATLATNTTEGCGRWYTVQKGDDCARVLVQYHISLPLFIQANPSVSEGSCTADLVPGRTYCVGPTKEVLTQKLKPIPPHTRFGCFAREADTTNRSVLTLADAQHVKPMSIVACQSYCLLQGWTVWGIQNGDSCFCDNQLRMDSQIIDDSKCNIHCNGNTTNSCGGKDAIEVFGDQDMLRVQYASLGCYSWSKQAIRGTTGGDTIESPDEMSVDACASLCTVTKKSDFFALWEGKLCTCGREMTPGAKTTSMDECNVACSGQLGDICGGKGVAEVFTSKTKNVVASEEHHRFFL
;
A
#
# COMPACT_ATOMS: atom_id res chain seq x y z
N MET A 1 -21.21 -37.27 4.04
CA MET A 1 -21.11 -38.39 5.00
C MET A 1 -19.88 -38.17 5.88
N ILE A 2 -19.98 -38.40 7.19
CA ILE A 2 -18.87 -38.19 8.13
C ILE A 2 -18.81 -39.40 9.06
N GLY A 3 -17.69 -40.13 9.07
CA GLY A 3 -17.41 -41.17 10.05
C GLY A 3 -16.64 -40.64 11.26
N ASN A 4 -16.46 -41.48 12.27
CA ASN A 4 -15.74 -41.12 13.49
C ASN A 4 -14.22 -41.07 13.22
N PRO A 5 -13.55 -39.92 13.36
CA PRO A 5 -12.11 -39.78 13.06
C PRO A 5 -11.22 -40.62 13.99
N ARG A 6 -11.64 -40.88 15.23
CA ARG A 6 -10.87 -41.69 16.21
C ARG A 6 -11.05 -43.19 16.03
N ASN A 7 -12.07 -43.63 15.29
CA ASN A 7 -12.36 -45.04 15.02
C ASN A 7 -13.14 -45.15 13.71
N LEU A 8 -12.41 -45.25 12.59
CA LEU A 8 -12.97 -45.17 11.23
C LEU A 8 -14.01 -46.29 11.01
N PRO A 9 -15.30 -45.96 10.79
CA PRO A 9 -16.30 -46.98 10.47
C PRO A 9 -16.04 -47.62 9.11
N THR A 10 -16.21 -48.94 9.04
CA THR A 10 -16.08 -49.72 7.80
C THR A 10 -17.41 -49.86 7.08
N ILE A 11 -17.46 -49.40 5.83
CA ILE A 11 -18.49 -49.75 4.85
C ILE A 11 -17.97 -50.96 4.10
N ILE A 12 -18.59 -52.12 4.32
CA ILE A 12 -18.21 -53.40 3.71
C ILE A 12 -19.22 -53.81 2.64
N ALA A 13 -18.76 -54.04 1.41
CA ALA A 13 -19.60 -54.56 0.36
C ALA A 13 -19.89 -56.05 0.60
N ALA A 14 -21.16 -56.44 0.57
CA ALA A 14 -21.55 -57.84 0.74
C ALA A 14 -21.02 -58.72 -0.41
N PRO A 15 -20.71 -60.02 -0.19
CA PRO A 15 -20.35 -60.93 -1.28
C PRO A 15 -21.42 -61.05 -2.37
N SER A 16 -22.68 -60.79 -2.02
CA SER A 16 -23.84 -60.75 -2.91
C SER A 16 -24.17 -59.33 -3.43
N PHE A 17 -23.22 -58.38 -3.37
CA PHE A 17 -23.43 -57.02 -3.87
C PHE A 17 -23.66 -57.03 -5.38
N VAL A 18 -24.75 -56.38 -5.80
CA VAL A 18 -25.13 -56.22 -7.23
C VAL A 18 -25.26 -54.73 -7.51
N GLY A 19 -24.36 -54.22 -8.32
CA GLY A 19 -24.25 -52.80 -8.66
C GLY A 19 -22.82 -52.46 -9.08
N LEU A 20 -22.64 -51.30 -9.72
CA LEU A 20 -21.29 -50.83 -10.09
C LEU A 20 -20.51 -50.31 -8.88
N VAL A 21 -21.19 -49.59 -7.97
CA VAL A 21 -20.55 -48.68 -7.00
C VAL A 21 -21.21 -48.73 -5.61
N VAL A 22 -20.41 -48.80 -4.54
CA VAL A 22 -20.91 -48.90 -3.15
C VAL A 22 -21.44 -47.57 -2.61
N ILE A 23 -20.73 -46.46 -2.90
CA ILE A 23 -21.18 -45.09 -2.65
C ILE A 23 -21.26 -44.37 -4.00
N THR A 24 -22.32 -43.60 -4.24
CA THR A 24 -22.48 -42.81 -5.47
C THR A 24 -22.84 -41.37 -5.17
N SER A 25 -22.20 -40.42 -5.87
CA SER A 25 -22.59 -39.01 -5.88
C SER A 25 -23.70 -38.70 -6.89
N ASN A 26 -23.88 -39.53 -7.93
CA ASN A 26 -24.77 -39.23 -9.06
C ASN A 26 -25.17 -40.45 -9.93
N LEU A 27 -26.02 -41.38 -9.46
CA LEU A 27 -26.43 -42.54 -10.29
C LEU A 27 -27.89 -42.94 -10.01
N GLY A 28 -28.77 -42.78 -11.00
CA GLY A 28 -30.17 -43.20 -10.96
C GLY A 28 -30.49 -44.43 -11.82
N GLU A 29 -31.75 -44.87 -11.79
CA GLU A 29 -32.20 -46.12 -12.46
C GLU A 29 -32.23 -46.03 -13.99
N THR A 30 -32.41 -44.83 -14.55
CA THR A 30 -32.52 -44.58 -16.00
C THR A 30 -31.74 -43.36 -16.51
N SER A 31 -31.22 -42.52 -15.60
CA SER A 31 -30.40 -41.34 -15.88
C SER A 31 -29.53 -40.96 -14.67
N GLU A 32 -28.63 -40.00 -14.84
CA GLU A 32 -28.02 -39.27 -13.72
C GLU A 32 -29.11 -38.52 -12.91
N TRP A 33 -28.83 -38.22 -11.63
CA TRP A 33 -29.71 -37.46 -10.73
C TRP A 33 -29.49 -35.95 -10.79
N TYR A 34 -28.25 -35.54 -11.07
CA TYR A 34 -27.79 -34.15 -11.07
C TYR A 34 -26.98 -33.89 -12.36
N LEU A 35 -26.90 -32.65 -12.81
CA LEU A 35 -25.88 -32.27 -13.78
C LEU A 35 -24.51 -32.32 -13.10
N ASN A 36 -23.54 -33.01 -13.68
CA ASN A 36 -22.24 -33.25 -13.03
C ASN A 36 -21.47 -31.96 -12.72
N GLN A 37 -21.57 -30.93 -13.58
CA GLN A 37 -20.98 -29.61 -13.35
C GLN A 37 -21.66 -28.83 -12.23
N ASN A 38 -22.90 -29.17 -11.86
CA ASN A 38 -23.67 -28.50 -10.80
C ASN A 38 -23.82 -29.39 -9.55
N ASN A 39 -23.05 -30.49 -9.47
CA ASN A 39 -23.11 -31.46 -8.39
C ASN A 39 -22.19 -31.05 -7.21
N PHE A 40 -22.44 -29.86 -6.68
CA PHE A 40 -21.60 -29.17 -5.70
C PHE A 40 -21.75 -29.71 -4.26
N LEU A 41 -20.88 -29.22 -3.36
CA LEU A 41 -21.13 -29.17 -1.90
C LEU A 41 -21.30 -30.53 -1.20
N ARG A 42 -20.51 -31.53 -1.63
CA ARG A 42 -20.49 -32.89 -1.07
C ARG A 42 -19.18 -33.18 -0.36
N SER A 43 -19.25 -33.69 0.86
CA SER A 43 -18.08 -34.21 1.58
C SER A 43 -18.30 -35.65 2.02
N VAL A 44 -17.32 -36.52 1.80
CA VAL A 44 -17.23 -37.86 2.42
C VAL A 44 -15.90 -37.93 3.16
N ARG A 45 -15.94 -38.17 4.47
CA ARG A 45 -14.71 -38.20 5.29
C ARG A 45 -14.71 -39.20 6.44
N ASN A 46 -13.53 -39.69 6.79
CA ASN A 46 -13.27 -40.62 7.90
C ASN A 46 -13.93 -42.00 7.74
N PHE A 47 -13.58 -42.77 6.71
CA PHE A 47 -14.17 -44.11 6.47
C PHE A 47 -13.12 -45.15 6.07
N ILE A 48 -13.44 -46.42 6.34
CA ILE A 48 -12.85 -47.56 5.62
C ILE A 48 -13.91 -48.03 4.62
N SER A 49 -13.54 -48.21 3.34
CA SER A 49 -14.39 -48.81 2.31
C SER A 49 -13.76 -50.12 1.84
N ASP A 50 -14.41 -51.24 2.10
CA ASP A 50 -13.89 -52.58 1.82
C ASP A 50 -14.76 -53.32 0.80
N VAL A 51 -14.23 -53.49 -0.41
CA VAL A 51 -14.89 -54.19 -1.52
C VAL A 51 -14.32 -55.59 -1.77
N ARG A 52 -13.31 -56.03 -1.01
CA ARG A 52 -12.69 -57.36 -1.11
C ARG A 52 -13.68 -58.54 -1.07
N PRO A 53 -14.80 -58.51 -0.32
CA PRO A 53 -15.72 -59.65 -0.28
C PRO A 53 -16.50 -59.86 -1.58
N THR A 54 -16.55 -58.85 -2.48
CA THR A 54 -17.20 -58.97 -3.78
C THR A 54 -16.37 -59.81 -4.76
N PRO A 55 -16.97 -60.44 -5.79
CA PRO A 55 -16.20 -61.18 -6.79
C PRO A 55 -15.18 -60.27 -7.47
N ALA A 56 -13.89 -60.65 -7.45
CA ALA A 56 -12.80 -59.77 -7.87
C ALA A 56 -12.97 -59.24 -9.30
N ASN A 57 -13.59 -60.01 -10.20
CA ASN A 57 -13.82 -59.65 -11.59
C ASN A 57 -15.14 -58.89 -11.87
N ALA A 58 -15.95 -58.57 -10.86
CA ALA A 58 -17.29 -57.96 -11.02
C ALA A 58 -17.31 -56.43 -11.24
N GLN A 59 -16.16 -55.77 -11.44
CA GLN A 59 -16.04 -54.33 -11.68
C GLN A 59 -16.58 -53.43 -10.55
N VAL A 60 -16.68 -53.95 -9.32
CA VAL A 60 -17.17 -53.18 -8.17
C VAL A 60 -16.19 -52.06 -7.80
N CYS A 61 -16.70 -50.83 -7.76
CA CYS A 61 -16.00 -49.67 -7.26
C CYS A 61 -16.48 -49.28 -5.85
N ALA A 62 -15.59 -48.80 -5.00
CA ALA A 62 -15.93 -48.31 -3.67
C ALA A 62 -16.68 -46.96 -3.71
N ILE A 63 -16.20 -45.97 -4.47
CA ILE A 63 -16.86 -44.65 -4.58
C ILE A 63 -16.94 -44.19 -6.03
N HIS A 64 -18.16 -43.94 -6.50
CA HIS A 64 -18.43 -43.11 -7.67
C HIS A 64 -18.48 -41.62 -7.24
N TRP A 65 -17.56 -40.83 -7.78
CA TRP A 65 -17.30 -39.44 -7.36
C TRP A 65 -17.37 -38.45 -8.53
N GLN A 66 -18.45 -38.51 -9.29
CA GLN A 66 -18.79 -37.55 -10.34
C GLN A 66 -19.40 -36.29 -9.67
N VAL A 67 -18.60 -35.22 -9.54
CA VAL A 67 -18.88 -34.04 -8.68
C VAL A 67 -18.29 -32.73 -9.23
N ALA A 68 -18.70 -31.61 -8.64
CA ALA A 68 -18.25 -30.24 -8.96
C ALA A 68 -17.54 -29.53 -7.79
N GLN A 69 -17.44 -28.20 -7.80
CA GLN A 69 -16.79 -27.35 -6.78
C GLN A 69 -17.39 -27.50 -5.37
N GLY A 70 -16.61 -27.09 -4.36
CA GLY A 70 -17.01 -27.19 -2.95
C GLY A 70 -17.13 -28.63 -2.43
N THR A 71 -16.44 -29.58 -3.05
CA THR A 71 -16.55 -31.03 -2.73
C THR A 71 -15.23 -31.59 -2.22
N SER A 72 -15.29 -32.52 -1.26
CA SER A 72 -14.11 -33.11 -0.62
C SER A 72 -14.23 -34.62 -0.37
N LEU A 73 -13.16 -35.36 -0.69
CA LEU A 73 -12.88 -36.66 -0.08
C LEU A 73 -11.69 -36.50 0.87
N GLU A 74 -11.83 -36.95 2.13
CA GLU A 74 -10.78 -36.82 3.15
C GLU A 74 -10.69 -38.05 4.06
N ASN A 75 -9.48 -38.55 4.35
CA ASN A 75 -9.25 -39.59 5.35
C ASN A 75 -10.09 -40.86 5.08
N ILE A 76 -9.92 -41.44 3.90
CA ILE A 76 -10.63 -42.66 3.46
C ILE A 76 -9.62 -43.76 3.10
N HIS A 77 -9.85 -44.96 3.63
CA HIS A 77 -9.05 -46.15 3.39
C HIS A 77 -9.83 -47.12 2.49
N PHE A 78 -9.36 -47.34 1.26
CA PHE A 78 -9.96 -48.21 0.26
C PHE A 78 -9.24 -49.57 0.25
N TYR A 79 -9.96 -50.65 0.57
CA TYR A 79 -9.45 -52.02 0.49
C TYR A 79 -10.11 -52.80 -0.65
N MET A 80 -9.27 -53.30 -1.54
CA MET A 80 -9.62 -54.10 -2.71
C MET A 80 -8.76 -55.36 -2.77
N THR A 81 -9.17 -56.33 -3.58
CA THR A 81 -8.36 -57.51 -3.87
C THR A 81 -7.09 -57.10 -4.59
N LYS A 82 -5.93 -57.40 -3.99
CA LYS A 82 -4.60 -57.01 -4.48
C LYS A 82 -4.29 -57.68 -5.80
N PHE A 83 -3.75 -56.93 -6.77
CA PHE A 83 -3.51 -57.44 -8.12
C PHE A 83 -2.50 -58.60 -8.15
N LYS A 84 -1.54 -58.61 -7.22
CA LYS A 84 -0.58 -59.71 -7.06
C LYS A 84 -1.24 -61.02 -6.59
N ASP A 85 -2.36 -60.93 -5.86
CA ASP A 85 -3.05 -62.06 -5.25
C ASP A 85 -4.13 -62.62 -6.21
N ASP A 86 -4.83 -61.74 -6.95
CA ASP A 86 -5.66 -62.12 -8.11
C ASP A 86 -5.49 -61.13 -9.28
N PRO A 87 -4.71 -61.48 -10.32
CA PRO A 87 -4.54 -60.66 -11.52
C PRO A 87 -5.80 -60.47 -12.38
N LYS A 88 -6.91 -61.13 -12.05
CA LYS A 88 -8.23 -60.91 -12.69
C LYS A 88 -9.08 -59.86 -11.98
N THR A 89 -8.57 -59.25 -10.91
CA THR A 89 -9.28 -58.18 -10.21
C THR A 89 -9.61 -57.03 -11.18
N THR A 90 -10.85 -56.55 -11.09
CA THR A 90 -11.37 -55.37 -11.80
C THR A 90 -11.95 -54.34 -10.82
N GLN A 91 -11.77 -54.56 -9.51
CA GLN A 91 -12.20 -53.66 -8.44
C GLN A 91 -11.47 -52.32 -8.49
N GLN A 92 -12.15 -51.26 -8.04
CA GLN A 92 -11.66 -49.87 -8.10
C GLN A 92 -11.93 -49.11 -6.79
N GLY A 93 -11.06 -48.17 -6.42
CA GLY A 93 -11.26 -47.34 -5.23
C GLY A 93 -12.18 -46.16 -5.55
N ILE A 94 -11.75 -45.31 -6.48
CA ILE A 94 -12.56 -44.20 -7.03
C ILE A 94 -12.84 -44.45 -8.51
N TYR A 95 -14.09 -44.22 -8.91
CA TYR A 95 -14.51 -44.06 -10.30
C TYR A 95 -15.11 -42.66 -10.48
N MET A 96 -14.58 -41.92 -11.44
CA MET A 96 -15.02 -40.56 -11.80
C MET A 96 -14.85 -40.41 -13.32
N GLU A 97 -15.96 -40.24 -14.02
CA GLU A 97 -16.00 -40.17 -15.48
C GLU A 97 -16.12 -38.75 -16.02
N ASN A 98 -16.62 -37.80 -15.23
CA ASN A 98 -16.70 -36.38 -15.56
C ASN A 98 -16.95 -35.52 -14.29
N GLY A 99 -17.13 -34.20 -14.47
CA GLY A 99 -17.43 -33.20 -13.44
C GLY A 99 -16.62 -31.91 -13.61
N SER A 100 -16.68 -31.02 -12.60
CA SER A 100 -15.90 -29.78 -12.48
C SER A 100 -15.37 -29.59 -11.06
N GLY A 101 -14.48 -30.49 -10.61
CA GLY A 101 -14.03 -30.57 -9.22
C GLY A 101 -13.04 -29.46 -8.81
N GLY A 102 -12.60 -29.40 -7.55
CA GLY A 102 -12.83 -30.32 -6.43
C GLY A 102 -11.53 -30.66 -5.70
N PHE A 103 -11.62 -31.18 -4.47
CA PHE A 103 -10.44 -31.48 -3.64
C PHE A 103 -10.39 -32.93 -3.11
N LEU A 104 -9.24 -33.60 -3.26
CA LEU A 104 -8.95 -34.92 -2.66
C LEU A 104 -7.82 -34.80 -1.66
N SER A 105 -7.96 -35.37 -0.46
CA SER A 105 -6.84 -35.43 0.50
C SER A 105 -6.83 -36.65 1.42
N ASP A 106 -5.64 -37.04 1.88
CA ASP A 106 -5.47 -38.07 2.93
C ASP A 106 -6.17 -39.40 2.59
N LEU A 107 -5.97 -39.90 1.36
CA LEU A 107 -6.64 -41.12 0.87
C LEU A 107 -5.64 -42.27 0.71
N TYR A 108 -6.00 -43.44 1.23
CA TYR A 108 -5.17 -44.64 1.25
C TYR A 108 -5.81 -45.75 0.43
N PHE A 109 -5.11 -46.30 -0.56
CA PHE A 109 -5.63 -47.32 -1.47
C PHE A 109 -4.77 -48.58 -1.39
N VAL A 110 -5.40 -49.73 -1.14
CA VAL A 110 -4.73 -51.03 -1.05
C VAL A 110 -5.37 -52.01 -2.03
N GLY A 111 -4.59 -52.45 -3.03
CA GLY A 111 -5.00 -53.39 -4.06
C GLY A 111 -5.84 -52.78 -5.18
N GLY A 112 -6.58 -53.64 -5.89
CA GLY A 112 -7.45 -53.26 -6.99
C GLY A 112 -6.75 -53.21 -8.35
N LYS A 113 -7.56 -53.06 -9.40
CA LYS A 113 -7.08 -52.77 -10.76
C LYS A 113 -6.66 -51.31 -10.87
N PHE A 114 -7.53 -50.42 -10.38
CA PHE A 114 -7.28 -49.00 -10.28
C PHE A 114 -7.44 -48.57 -8.83
N GLY A 115 -6.45 -47.90 -8.26
CA GLY A 115 -6.66 -47.14 -7.02
C GLY A 115 -7.71 -46.06 -7.26
N ALA A 116 -7.46 -45.21 -8.26
CA ALA A 116 -8.42 -44.23 -8.77
C ALA A 116 -8.45 -44.21 -10.31
N TYR A 117 -9.65 -44.26 -10.88
CA TYR A 117 -9.94 -44.09 -12.30
C TYR A 117 -10.74 -42.80 -12.47
N MET A 118 -10.12 -41.74 -13.01
CA MET A 118 -10.66 -40.37 -12.91
C MET A 118 -10.59 -39.59 -14.23
N GLY A 119 -11.58 -38.74 -14.46
CA GLY A 119 -11.61 -37.78 -15.55
C GLY A 119 -12.59 -36.66 -15.20
N ASN A 120 -12.14 -35.42 -15.33
CA ASN A 120 -12.82 -34.22 -14.82
C ASN A 120 -12.16 -32.98 -15.44
N GLN A 121 -12.91 -31.89 -15.61
CA GLN A 121 -12.36 -30.62 -16.14
C GLN A 121 -11.08 -30.23 -15.38
N GLN A 122 -11.16 -30.17 -14.05
CA GLN A 122 -10.02 -29.93 -13.19
C GLN A 122 -10.19 -30.57 -11.81
N PHE A 123 -9.06 -30.78 -11.11
CA PHE A 123 -9.07 -31.22 -9.71
C PHE A 123 -7.73 -30.88 -9.03
N THR A 124 -7.77 -30.79 -7.70
CA THR A 124 -6.56 -30.77 -6.87
C THR A 124 -6.54 -31.97 -5.92
N ALA A 125 -5.42 -32.70 -5.87
CA ALA A 125 -5.23 -33.86 -5.00
C ALA A 125 -3.96 -33.72 -4.16
N SER A 126 -4.02 -34.02 -2.86
CA SER A 126 -2.89 -33.86 -1.92
C SER A 126 -2.78 -35.01 -0.92
N GLY A 127 -1.64 -35.70 -0.86
CA GLY A 127 -1.42 -36.76 0.13
C GLY A 127 -2.26 -38.01 -0.12
N LEU A 128 -2.09 -38.62 -1.29
CA LEU A 128 -2.71 -39.91 -1.63
C LEU A 128 -1.64 -40.99 -1.59
N TYR A 129 -1.94 -42.14 -0.98
CA TYR A 129 -1.04 -43.29 -0.84
C TYR A 129 -1.65 -44.52 -1.51
N PHE A 130 -0.88 -45.20 -2.38
CA PHE A 130 -1.32 -46.37 -3.12
C PHE A 130 -0.38 -47.56 -2.91
N GLU A 131 -0.92 -48.73 -2.59
CA GLU A 131 -0.16 -49.96 -2.35
C GLU A 131 -0.72 -51.15 -3.15
N GLU A 132 0.15 -51.85 -3.89
CA GLU A 132 -0.12 -53.16 -4.53
C GLU A 132 -1.34 -53.21 -5.50
N ALA A 133 -1.68 -52.07 -6.12
CA ALA A 133 -2.62 -51.98 -7.24
C ALA A 133 -1.95 -52.35 -8.59
N GLU A 134 -2.72 -52.70 -9.62
CA GLU A 134 -2.18 -52.79 -10.98
C GLU A 134 -1.73 -51.41 -11.46
N THR A 135 -2.64 -50.43 -11.42
CA THR A 135 -2.39 -49.02 -11.71
C THR A 135 -2.86 -48.19 -10.52
N ALA A 136 -2.00 -47.34 -9.96
CA ALA A 136 -2.39 -46.50 -8.83
C ALA A 136 -3.44 -45.46 -9.25
N ILE A 137 -3.14 -44.67 -10.28
CA ILE A 137 -4.03 -43.66 -10.84
C ILE A 137 -4.13 -43.85 -12.35
N GLN A 138 -5.34 -43.82 -12.91
CA GLN A 138 -5.55 -43.59 -14.34
C GLN A 138 -6.35 -42.31 -14.54
N ILE A 139 -5.79 -41.37 -15.30
CA ILE A 139 -6.54 -40.25 -15.88
C ILE A 139 -6.95 -40.64 -17.30
N HIS A 140 -8.22 -40.39 -17.66
CA HIS A 140 -8.78 -40.75 -18.98
C HIS A 140 -9.30 -39.58 -19.81
N TRP A 141 -9.58 -38.43 -19.19
CA TRP A 141 -9.66 -37.10 -19.81
C TRP A 141 -9.51 -36.02 -18.74
N ASP A 142 -9.03 -34.83 -19.12
CA ASP A 142 -9.12 -33.62 -18.29
C ASP A 142 -8.96 -32.34 -19.12
N TRP A 143 -9.00 -31.18 -18.46
CA TRP A 143 -8.37 -29.97 -18.95
C TRP A 143 -7.10 -29.63 -18.16
N GLY A 144 -7.13 -29.67 -16.82
CA GLY A 144 -5.97 -29.33 -15.97
C GLY A 144 -6.02 -29.92 -14.56
N TRP A 145 -5.00 -30.63 -14.07
CA TRP A 145 -4.93 -31.09 -12.67
C TRP A 145 -3.62 -30.71 -11.96
N THR A 146 -3.72 -30.51 -10.63
CA THR A 146 -2.57 -30.49 -9.71
C THR A 146 -2.64 -31.69 -8.76
N MET A 147 -1.60 -32.52 -8.74
CA MET A 147 -1.46 -33.59 -7.75
C MET A 147 -0.15 -33.39 -6.98
N GLN A 148 -0.21 -33.41 -5.65
CA GLN A 148 0.94 -33.20 -4.79
C GLN A 148 1.07 -34.23 -3.67
N ASN A 149 2.31 -34.49 -3.22
CA ASN A 149 2.60 -35.40 -2.11
C ASN A 149 1.97 -36.79 -2.31
N ILE A 150 2.10 -37.35 -3.52
CA ILE A 150 1.54 -38.66 -3.88
C ILE A 150 2.59 -39.75 -3.66
N VAL A 151 2.19 -40.83 -2.98
CA VAL A 151 3.05 -41.98 -2.68
C VAL A 151 2.51 -43.22 -3.36
N VAL A 152 3.37 -43.99 -4.03
CA VAL A 152 2.98 -45.22 -4.74
C VAL A 152 4.00 -46.32 -4.51
N ASP A 153 3.57 -47.40 -3.86
CA ASP A 153 4.42 -48.47 -3.38
C ASP A 153 3.99 -49.83 -3.96
N ASN A 154 4.92 -50.54 -4.61
CA ASN A 154 4.73 -51.90 -5.17
C ASN A 154 3.59 -52.03 -6.21
N CYS A 155 3.11 -50.93 -6.80
CA CYS A 155 2.18 -50.97 -7.93
C CYS A 155 2.90 -51.33 -9.23
N ASN A 156 2.20 -51.96 -10.19
CA ASN A 156 2.81 -52.27 -11.50
C ASN A 156 3.04 -50.99 -12.33
N THR A 157 2.03 -50.12 -12.37
CA THR A 157 2.10 -48.76 -12.93
C THR A 157 1.68 -47.74 -11.87
N GLY A 158 2.36 -46.58 -11.84
CA GLY A 158 1.94 -45.44 -11.02
C GLY A 158 0.75 -44.72 -11.65
N LEU A 159 1.04 -43.74 -12.50
CA LEU A 159 0.05 -42.99 -13.26
C LEU A 159 -0.04 -43.51 -14.71
N THR A 160 -1.27 -43.74 -15.17
CA THR A 160 -1.61 -43.98 -16.57
C THR A 160 -2.35 -42.77 -17.15
N ILE A 161 -1.85 -42.26 -18.27
CA ILE A 161 -2.35 -41.10 -19.03
C ILE A 161 -2.81 -41.63 -20.39
N VAL A 162 -4.12 -41.72 -20.62
CA VAL A 162 -4.70 -42.22 -21.88
C VAL A 162 -5.78 -41.28 -22.41
N GLY A 163 -5.76 -41.01 -23.72
CA GLY A 163 -6.77 -40.16 -24.36
C GLY A 163 -8.01 -40.94 -24.84
N GLY A 164 -9.19 -40.32 -24.74
CA GLY A 164 -10.41 -40.78 -25.40
C GLY A 164 -11.19 -41.90 -24.72
N ALA A 165 -10.75 -42.37 -23.53
CA ALA A 165 -11.30 -43.56 -22.87
C ALA A 165 -12.57 -43.31 -22.00
N GLY A 166 -13.27 -42.19 -22.19
CA GLY A 166 -14.41 -41.74 -21.37
C GLY A 166 -15.75 -42.47 -21.57
N GLY A 167 -15.76 -43.80 -21.67
CA GLY A 167 -16.99 -44.61 -21.73
C GLY A 167 -17.92 -44.35 -22.94
N PRO A 168 -19.20 -44.78 -22.88
CA PRO A 168 -20.14 -44.68 -24.01
C PRO A 168 -20.55 -43.26 -24.41
N MET A 169 -20.30 -42.26 -23.56
CA MET A 169 -20.61 -40.84 -23.81
C MET A 169 -19.33 -40.00 -24.06
N SER A 170 -18.18 -40.64 -24.26
CA SER A 170 -16.92 -39.99 -24.62
C SER A 170 -17.08 -39.16 -25.89
N THR A 171 -16.73 -37.87 -25.84
CA THR A 171 -16.60 -37.02 -27.03
C THR A 171 -15.30 -37.28 -27.79
N GLY A 172 -14.45 -38.20 -27.31
CA GLY A 172 -13.08 -38.41 -27.82
C GLY A 172 -12.06 -37.37 -27.31
N GLN A 173 -12.49 -36.43 -26.46
CA GLN A 173 -11.61 -35.47 -25.79
C GLN A 173 -10.51 -36.19 -24.99
N GLY A 174 -9.27 -35.72 -25.15
CA GLY A 174 -8.08 -36.26 -24.48
C GLY A 174 -7.80 -35.62 -23.12
N ILE A 175 -6.55 -35.71 -22.69
CA ILE A 175 -6.04 -35.14 -21.45
C ILE A 175 -5.37 -33.80 -21.78
N GLY A 176 -5.85 -32.72 -21.20
CA GLY A 176 -5.28 -31.38 -21.34
C GLY A 176 -3.89 -31.30 -20.72
N SER A 177 -3.78 -31.13 -19.41
CA SER A 177 -2.47 -30.96 -18.77
C SER A 177 -2.39 -31.30 -17.28
N LEU A 178 -1.30 -31.96 -16.89
CA LEU A 178 -1.06 -32.49 -15.54
C LEU A 178 0.20 -31.89 -14.92
N HIS A 179 0.10 -31.37 -13.70
CA HIS A 179 1.27 -31.09 -12.86
C HIS A 179 1.26 -31.99 -11.63
N LEU A 180 2.31 -32.80 -11.53
CA LEU A 180 2.55 -33.73 -10.44
C LEU A 180 3.80 -33.27 -9.67
N THR A 181 3.64 -32.92 -8.40
CA THR A 181 4.73 -32.40 -7.56
C THR A 181 4.92 -33.23 -6.29
N ASP A 182 6.14 -33.21 -5.76
CA ASP A 182 6.47 -33.83 -4.46
C ASP A 182 6.15 -35.34 -4.38
N LEU A 183 6.30 -36.07 -5.50
CA LEU A 183 5.98 -37.50 -5.60
C LEU A 183 7.04 -38.40 -4.94
N ARG A 184 6.63 -39.54 -4.38
CA ARG A 184 7.53 -40.57 -3.83
C ARG A 184 7.08 -41.97 -4.25
N PHE A 185 7.69 -42.53 -5.29
CA PHE A 185 7.28 -43.85 -5.82
C PHE A 185 8.36 -44.89 -5.52
N HIS A 186 7.99 -46.03 -4.94
CA HIS A 186 8.90 -47.10 -4.53
C HIS A 186 8.52 -48.44 -5.18
N TYR A 187 9.48 -49.12 -5.80
CA TYR A 187 9.29 -50.46 -6.40
C TYR A 187 8.21 -50.54 -7.50
N VAL A 188 8.05 -49.47 -8.28
CA VAL A 188 7.07 -49.37 -9.38
C VAL A 188 7.76 -49.64 -10.73
N LYS A 189 7.19 -50.47 -11.62
CA LYS A 189 7.83 -50.75 -12.92
C LYS A 189 7.78 -49.55 -13.86
N VAL A 190 6.63 -48.91 -13.99
CA VAL A 190 6.46 -47.69 -14.79
C VAL A 190 5.78 -46.62 -13.94
N ALA A 191 6.51 -45.56 -13.56
CA ALA A 191 5.93 -44.51 -12.73
C ALA A 191 4.87 -43.70 -13.50
N VAL A 192 5.15 -43.31 -14.75
CA VAL A 192 4.18 -42.66 -15.63
C VAL A 192 4.17 -43.34 -17.01
N SER A 193 2.99 -43.79 -17.41
CA SER A 193 2.70 -44.38 -18.71
C SER A 193 1.78 -43.44 -19.48
N THR A 194 2.21 -42.88 -20.62
CA THR A 194 1.35 -42.07 -21.50
C THR A 194 1.16 -42.73 -22.86
N SER A 195 -0.06 -42.70 -23.41
CA SER A 195 -0.33 -43.03 -24.82
C SER A 195 -0.56 -41.80 -25.70
N VAL A 196 -0.48 -40.60 -25.12
CA VAL A 196 -0.73 -39.31 -25.78
C VAL A 196 0.52 -38.44 -25.62
N MET A 197 1.30 -38.32 -26.69
CA MET A 197 2.45 -37.41 -26.73
C MET A 197 2.71 -36.92 -28.17
N SER A 198 2.08 -35.83 -28.52
CA SER A 198 2.39 -34.97 -29.67
C SER A 198 2.16 -33.51 -29.30
N ASP A 199 2.62 -32.60 -30.16
CA ASP A 199 2.19 -31.22 -30.09
C ASP A 199 0.65 -31.14 -30.09
N ASN A 200 0.09 -30.23 -29.29
CA ASN A 200 -1.35 -30.02 -29.11
C ASN A 200 -2.19 -31.25 -28.69
N SER A 201 -1.64 -32.19 -27.90
CA SER A 201 -2.37 -33.40 -27.43
C SER A 201 -2.44 -33.63 -25.92
N THR A 202 -1.39 -33.28 -25.18
CA THR A 202 -1.35 -33.23 -23.71
C THR A 202 -0.06 -32.55 -23.24
N ALA A 203 -0.01 -32.16 -21.97
CA ALA A 203 1.22 -31.70 -21.31
C ALA A 203 1.36 -32.29 -19.90
N LEU A 204 2.58 -32.71 -19.53
CA LEU A 204 2.89 -33.30 -18.22
C LEU A 204 4.11 -32.63 -17.61
N LEU A 205 3.98 -32.14 -16.38
CA LEU A 205 5.07 -31.65 -15.54
C LEU A 205 5.27 -32.54 -14.32
N LEU A 206 6.50 -32.98 -14.09
CA LEU A 206 6.98 -33.58 -12.85
C LEU A 206 7.86 -32.56 -12.13
N SER A 207 7.62 -32.29 -10.85
CA SER A 207 8.53 -31.46 -10.05
C SER A 207 8.81 -32.05 -8.65
N ASN A 208 9.99 -31.73 -8.11
CA ASN A 208 10.52 -32.17 -6.80
C ASN A 208 10.21 -33.63 -6.39
N SER A 209 10.33 -34.55 -7.34
CA SER A 209 9.88 -35.94 -7.19
C SER A 209 11.05 -36.90 -6.94
N GLY A 210 10.76 -38.06 -6.34
CA GLY A 210 11.72 -39.12 -6.05
C GLY A 210 11.20 -40.51 -6.43
N PHE A 211 12.02 -41.28 -7.12
CA PHE A 211 11.68 -42.59 -7.68
C PHE A 211 12.70 -43.63 -7.22
N TYR A 212 12.33 -44.52 -6.31
CA TYR A 212 13.22 -45.51 -5.69
C TYR A 212 12.97 -46.92 -6.24
N ASN A 213 14.01 -47.53 -6.83
CA ASN A 213 13.91 -48.84 -7.50
C ASN A 213 12.74 -48.89 -8.51
N VAL A 214 12.61 -47.83 -9.32
CA VAL A 214 11.61 -47.70 -10.38
C VAL A 214 12.28 -48.05 -11.71
N ASP A 215 11.75 -48.98 -12.51
CA ASP A 215 12.43 -49.40 -13.75
C ASP A 215 12.39 -48.29 -14.83
N THR A 216 11.24 -47.63 -14.98
CA THR A 216 11.02 -46.53 -15.93
C THR A 216 10.21 -45.42 -15.29
N ILE A 217 10.68 -44.18 -15.35
CA ILE A 217 9.97 -43.04 -14.77
C ILE A 217 8.88 -42.55 -15.72
N VAL A 218 9.18 -42.34 -17.01
CA VAL A 218 8.18 -41.95 -18.01
C VAL A 218 8.34 -42.75 -19.30
N LYS A 219 7.23 -43.36 -19.76
CA LYS A 219 7.14 -44.13 -21.01
C LYS A 219 6.02 -43.62 -21.90
N ASP A 220 6.34 -43.34 -23.17
CA ASP A 220 5.36 -43.25 -24.26
C ASP A 220 5.05 -44.67 -24.74
N THR A 221 3.85 -45.17 -24.46
CA THR A 221 3.40 -46.51 -24.88
C THR A 221 2.92 -46.57 -26.32
N PHE A 222 2.55 -45.43 -26.93
CA PHE A 222 2.13 -45.37 -28.32
C PHE A 222 3.33 -45.51 -29.27
N LYS A 223 4.43 -44.81 -28.99
CA LYS A 223 5.72 -44.97 -29.70
C LYS A 223 6.59 -46.09 -29.13
N ASN A 224 6.16 -46.72 -28.03
CA ASN A 224 6.94 -47.69 -27.24
C ASN A 224 8.35 -47.17 -26.86
N GLN A 225 8.42 -45.89 -26.48
CA GLN A 225 9.64 -45.15 -26.18
C GLN A 225 9.75 -44.85 -24.68
N VAL A 226 10.94 -45.02 -24.10
CA VAL A 226 11.24 -44.49 -22.75
C VAL A 226 11.69 -43.04 -22.88
N LEU A 227 11.01 -42.14 -22.18
CA LEU A 227 11.29 -40.69 -22.17
C LEU A 227 12.17 -40.30 -20.99
N LEU A 228 11.91 -40.89 -19.81
CA LEU A 228 12.73 -40.70 -18.61
C LEU A 228 13.00 -42.06 -17.97
N ARG A 229 14.28 -42.44 -17.90
CA ARG A 229 14.73 -43.73 -17.37
C ARG A 229 14.71 -43.72 -15.85
N GLY A 230 14.33 -44.85 -15.26
CA GLY A 230 14.56 -45.14 -13.85
C GLY A 230 15.83 -45.94 -13.62
N GLY A 231 15.92 -46.63 -12.48
CA GLY A 231 17.05 -47.47 -12.11
C GLY A 231 16.95 -48.01 -10.68
N LYS A 232 18.01 -48.70 -10.25
CA LYS A 232 18.20 -49.13 -8.86
C LYS A 232 18.61 -47.93 -8.00
N GLY A 233 18.15 -47.88 -6.75
CA GLY A 233 18.34 -46.74 -5.86
C GLY A 233 17.35 -45.60 -6.17
N THR A 234 17.59 -44.42 -5.60
CA THR A 234 16.72 -43.25 -5.77
C THR A 234 17.17 -42.39 -6.94
N VAL A 235 16.27 -42.14 -7.89
CA VAL A 235 16.40 -41.09 -8.91
C VAL A 235 15.54 -39.90 -8.48
N ASN A 236 16.16 -38.73 -8.32
CA ASN A 236 15.46 -37.48 -8.04
C ASN A 236 15.20 -36.71 -9.35
N VAL A 237 14.04 -36.05 -9.43
CA VAL A 237 13.63 -35.22 -10.56
C VAL A 237 13.20 -33.86 -10.01
N ASP A 238 13.92 -32.79 -10.37
CA ASP A 238 13.67 -31.45 -9.81
C ASP A 238 12.59 -30.72 -10.61
N THR A 239 12.73 -30.61 -11.93
CA THR A 239 11.63 -30.31 -12.86
C THR A 239 11.89 -30.95 -14.22
N TRP A 240 10.97 -31.79 -14.69
CA TRP A 240 11.01 -32.44 -16.00
C TRP A 240 9.61 -32.52 -16.60
N GLY A 241 9.47 -32.34 -17.91
CA GLY A 241 8.16 -32.47 -18.54
C GLY A 241 8.18 -32.53 -20.06
N PHE A 242 6.98 -32.68 -20.62
CA PHE A 242 6.72 -32.55 -22.05
C PHE A 242 5.42 -31.77 -22.29
N GLY A 243 5.36 -31.00 -23.38
CA GLY A 243 4.28 -30.04 -23.61
C GLY A 243 4.81 -28.69 -24.13
N ARG A 244 3.92 -27.74 -24.40
CA ARG A 244 4.29 -26.42 -24.93
C ARG A 244 4.81 -25.50 -23.82
N VAL A 245 5.97 -24.89 -24.00
CA VAL A 245 6.57 -23.93 -23.05
C VAL A 245 6.71 -22.59 -23.73
N THR A 246 6.25 -21.53 -23.06
CA THR A 246 6.56 -20.14 -23.44
C THR A 246 7.78 -19.68 -22.66
N SER A 247 8.87 -19.43 -23.38
CA SER A 247 10.15 -18.97 -22.82
C SER A 247 10.11 -17.50 -22.39
N ALA A 248 11.13 -17.05 -21.65
CA ALA A 248 11.22 -15.70 -21.10
C ALA A 248 11.18 -14.56 -22.16
N ASN A 249 11.47 -14.86 -23.43
CA ASN A 249 11.38 -13.91 -24.56
C ASN A 249 10.06 -14.01 -25.35
N GLY A 250 9.05 -14.73 -24.83
CA GLY A 250 7.74 -14.89 -25.47
C GLY A 250 7.66 -15.99 -26.55
N THR A 251 8.77 -16.65 -26.90
CA THR A 251 8.75 -17.72 -27.90
C THR A 251 8.09 -18.98 -27.31
N THR A 252 7.11 -19.56 -28.00
CA THR A 252 6.39 -20.76 -27.53
C THR A 252 6.67 -21.97 -28.43
N ALA A 253 7.17 -23.06 -27.85
CA ALA A 253 7.55 -24.28 -28.57
C ALA A 253 7.18 -25.56 -27.79
N PHE A 254 7.01 -26.68 -28.48
CA PHE A 254 6.77 -27.99 -27.84
C PHE A 254 8.07 -28.64 -27.35
N HIS A 255 8.17 -28.91 -26.05
CA HIS A 255 9.26 -29.65 -25.44
C HIS A 255 8.92 -31.15 -25.39
N ASN A 256 9.77 -31.97 -26.00
CA ASN A 256 9.57 -33.41 -26.15
C ASN A 256 10.30 -34.23 -25.07
N GLY A 257 9.96 -34.00 -23.80
CA GLY A 257 10.57 -34.69 -22.65
C GLY A 257 11.94 -34.14 -22.28
N ALA A 258 11.97 -33.07 -21.48
CA ALA A 258 13.21 -32.39 -21.08
C ALA A 258 13.16 -31.91 -19.62
N ASN A 259 14.33 -31.71 -19.03
CA ASN A 259 14.47 -30.89 -17.83
C ASN A 259 14.07 -29.45 -18.16
N LEU A 260 13.44 -28.75 -17.21
CA LEU A 260 13.06 -27.35 -17.33
C LEU A 260 13.63 -26.53 -16.18
N ASP A 261 13.68 -25.22 -16.35
CA ASP A 261 13.97 -24.30 -15.25
C ASP A 261 12.99 -24.52 -14.08
N SER A 262 13.50 -24.48 -12.86
CA SER A 262 12.75 -24.68 -11.62
C SER A 262 12.72 -23.40 -10.79
N PRO A 263 11.59 -23.06 -10.13
CA PRO A 263 11.57 -22.00 -9.13
C PRO A 263 12.46 -22.36 -7.94
N VAL A 264 13.14 -21.35 -7.39
CA VAL A 264 13.66 -21.44 -6.02
C VAL A 264 12.45 -21.36 -5.09
N ARG A 265 12.10 -22.46 -4.43
CA ARG A 265 11.01 -22.46 -3.46
C ARG A 265 11.48 -21.78 -2.17
N ASN A 266 10.84 -20.66 -1.80
CA ASN A 266 11.13 -19.94 -0.56
C ASN A 266 10.91 -20.85 0.66
N ASP A 267 11.81 -20.80 1.64
CA ASP A 267 11.75 -21.59 2.88
C ASP A 267 10.47 -21.34 3.69
N SER A 268 9.85 -20.16 3.60
CA SER A 268 8.55 -19.89 4.22
C SER A 268 7.39 -20.71 3.64
N LEU A 269 7.45 -21.08 2.36
CA LEU A 269 6.38 -21.79 1.62
C LEU A 269 6.48 -23.31 1.69
N VAL A 270 7.57 -23.86 2.25
CA VAL A 270 7.93 -25.27 2.12
C VAL A 270 8.24 -25.94 3.45
N THR A 271 8.34 -27.27 3.42
CA THR A 271 8.70 -28.09 4.56
C THR A 271 9.59 -29.28 4.15
N GLY A 272 10.33 -29.81 5.11
CA GLY A 272 11.22 -30.97 4.95
C GLY A 272 12.47 -30.72 4.11
N GLY A 273 13.45 -31.64 4.19
CA GLY A 273 14.77 -31.49 3.57
C GLY A 273 14.81 -31.46 2.03
N ARG A 274 13.68 -31.68 1.35
CA ARG A 274 13.54 -31.51 -0.11
C ARG A 274 12.69 -30.27 -0.50
N LYS A 275 12.36 -29.37 0.42
CA LYS A 275 11.53 -28.19 0.13
C LYS A 275 10.20 -28.56 -0.56
N GLN A 276 9.48 -29.55 0.00
CA GLN A 276 8.11 -29.87 -0.42
C GLN A 276 7.20 -28.67 -0.12
N PHE A 277 6.27 -28.31 -1.00
CA PHE A 277 5.32 -27.23 -0.65
C PHE A 277 4.50 -27.62 0.58
N PHE A 278 4.37 -26.69 1.52
CA PHE A 278 3.72 -26.98 2.79
C PHE A 278 2.22 -27.31 2.58
N THR A 279 1.78 -28.38 3.23
CA THR A 279 0.38 -28.84 3.21
C THR A 279 -0.08 -29.15 4.62
N ARG A 280 -1.31 -28.75 4.94
CA ARG A 280 -1.94 -28.91 6.25
C ARG A 280 -3.36 -29.44 6.08
N ARG A 281 -3.60 -30.67 6.56
CA ARG A 281 -4.94 -31.25 6.58
C ARG A 281 -5.84 -30.48 7.53
N ARG A 282 -7.13 -30.49 7.19
CA ARG A 282 -8.22 -29.97 8.02
C ARG A 282 -8.09 -30.42 9.49
N PRO A 283 -8.08 -29.48 10.46
CA PRO A 283 -7.99 -29.83 11.88
C PRO A 283 -9.18 -30.69 12.36
N LYS A 284 -8.88 -31.91 12.85
CA LYS A 284 -9.88 -32.87 13.34
C LYS A 284 -10.36 -32.58 14.77
N TYR A 285 -9.58 -31.82 15.55
CA TYR A 285 -9.82 -31.48 16.96
C TYR A 285 -10.07 -32.68 17.89
N ASP A 286 -9.37 -33.79 17.61
CA ASP A 286 -9.46 -35.04 18.36
C ASP A 286 -8.95 -34.93 19.81
N ASP A 287 -8.39 -33.79 20.22
CA ASP A 287 -7.93 -33.45 21.56
C ASP A 287 -8.99 -32.78 22.45
N LEU A 288 -10.03 -32.18 21.87
CA LEU A 288 -11.01 -31.38 22.61
C LEU A 288 -12.17 -32.20 23.21
N GLY A 289 -12.62 -31.82 24.40
CA GLY A 289 -13.86 -32.30 25.01
C GLY A 289 -15.06 -31.40 24.69
N PHE A 290 -16.29 -31.95 24.73
CA PHE A 290 -17.52 -31.20 24.46
C PHE A 290 -17.68 -29.93 25.32
N SER A 291 -17.17 -29.91 26.55
CA SER A 291 -17.20 -28.74 27.45
C SER A 291 -16.31 -27.58 26.99
N GLN A 292 -15.45 -27.79 26.00
CA GLN A 292 -14.60 -26.76 25.39
C GLN A 292 -15.20 -26.20 24.08
N ILE A 293 -16.34 -26.73 23.62
CA ILE A 293 -17.03 -26.29 22.41
C ILE A 293 -18.14 -25.32 22.80
N LEU A 294 -18.15 -24.13 22.18
CA LEU A 294 -19.19 -23.12 22.37
C LEU A 294 -20.20 -23.22 21.22
N ASP A 295 -21.38 -23.78 21.48
CA ASP A 295 -22.49 -23.78 20.51
C ASP A 295 -23.15 -22.40 20.46
N ALA A 296 -23.02 -21.70 19.34
CA ALA A 296 -23.60 -20.38 19.15
C ALA A 296 -25.12 -20.34 19.38
N LYS A 297 -25.85 -21.42 19.09
CA LYS A 297 -27.31 -21.49 19.33
C LYS A 297 -27.63 -21.64 20.81
N ALA A 298 -26.83 -22.40 21.56
CA ALA A 298 -26.95 -22.49 23.02
C ALA A 298 -26.70 -21.14 23.71
N TYR A 299 -25.84 -20.29 23.14
CA TYR A 299 -25.58 -18.92 23.60
C TYR A 299 -26.59 -17.87 23.07
N GLY A 300 -27.61 -18.29 22.30
CA GLY A 300 -28.78 -17.49 21.99
C GLY A 300 -28.99 -17.15 20.51
N ALA A 301 -28.01 -17.42 19.64
CA ALA A 301 -28.13 -17.18 18.20
C ALA A 301 -29.23 -18.06 17.60
N LYS A 302 -30.01 -17.54 16.66
CA LYS A 302 -31.12 -18.29 16.05
C LYS A 302 -30.64 -19.12 14.86
N GLY A 303 -29.80 -18.53 14.01
CA GLY A 303 -29.38 -19.12 12.75
C GLY A 303 -30.60 -19.52 11.89
N ASP A 304 -31.56 -18.61 11.76
CA ASP A 304 -32.85 -18.79 11.07
C ASP A 304 -32.94 -17.98 9.74
N GLY A 305 -31.88 -17.26 9.36
CA GLY A 305 -31.81 -16.41 8.17
C GLY A 305 -32.65 -15.12 8.24
N LYS A 306 -33.13 -14.74 9.44
CA LYS A 306 -34.01 -13.59 9.66
C LYS A 306 -33.66 -12.75 10.89
N THR A 307 -33.29 -13.40 12.00
CA THR A 307 -32.89 -12.75 13.24
C THR A 307 -31.48 -12.18 13.12
N ASP A 308 -31.25 -10.97 13.64
CA ASP A 308 -29.93 -10.38 13.72
C ASP A 308 -29.12 -11.02 14.87
N ASP A 309 -28.31 -12.02 14.53
CA ASP A 309 -27.43 -12.73 15.47
C ASP A 309 -26.11 -11.97 15.77
N THR A 310 -25.88 -10.79 15.17
CA THR A 310 -24.61 -10.03 15.27
C THR A 310 -24.20 -9.77 16.72
N ALA A 311 -25.16 -9.41 17.59
CA ALA A 311 -24.88 -9.15 19.00
C ALA A 311 -24.45 -10.42 19.77
N VAL A 312 -25.02 -11.58 19.44
CA VAL A 312 -24.67 -12.86 20.09
C VAL A 312 -23.31 -13.36 19.61
N LEU A 313 -23.05 -13.29 18.30
CA LEU A 313 -21.74 -13.63 17.74
C LEU A 313 -20.63 -12.75 18.33
N LYS A 314 -20.86 -11.44 18.48
CA LYS A 314 -19.90 -10.57 19.18
C LYS A 314 -19.72 -10.90 20.65
N HIS A 315 -20.78 -11.31 21.35
CA HIS A 315 -20.65 -11.72 22.75
C HIS A 315 -19.79 -12.98 22.89
N LEU A 316 -19.99 -13.97 22.00
CA LEU A 316 -19.18 -15.19 21.93
C LEU A 316 -17.69 -14.89 21.70
N PHE A 317 -17.39 -13.96 20.78
CA PHE A 317 -16.02 -13.53 20.50
C PHE A 317 -15.48 -12.43 21.44
N ARG A 318 -16.27 -11.98 22.43
CA ARG A 318 -15.94 -10.94 23.43
C ARG A 318 -15.57 -9.56 22.85
N LEU A 319 -16.36 -9.07 21.90
CA LEU A 319 -16.03 -7.90 21.06
C LEU A 319 -16.77 -6.60 21.43
N PRO A 320 -16.22 -5.42 21.07
CA PRO A 320 -16.90 -4.13 21.15
C PRO A 320 -18.12 -4.02 20.19
N PRO A 321 -19.04 -3.06 20.39
CA PRO A 321 -20.29 -2.96 19.62
C PRO A 321 -20.10 -2.35 18.19
N THR A 322 -19.41 -3.07 17.30
CA THR A 322 -18.78 -2.54 16.04
C THR A 322 -19.51 -2.78 14.70
N TYR A 323 -20.72 -3.33 14.68
CA TYR A 323 -21.37 -3.95 13.49
C TYR A 323 -20.60 -5.14 12.86
N THR A 324 -19.40 -5.00 12.29
CA THR A 324 -18.56 -6.09 11.73
C THR A 324 -18.35 -7.26 12.70
N VAL A 325 -18.51 -8.52 12.25
CA VAL A 325 -18.18 -9.69 13.08
C VAL A 325 -16.68 -9.93 13.01
N GLU A 326 -15.98 -9.74 14.12
CA GLU A 326 -14.55 -10.05 14.20
C GLU A 326 -14.38 -11.51 14.66
N ILE A 327 -13.36 -12.19 14.15
CA ILE A 327 -12.91 -13.51 14.57
C ILE A 327 -11.51 -13.27 15.15
N PRO A 328 -11.37 -13.18 16.49
CA PRO A 328 -10.11 -12.77 17.11
C PRO A 328 -9.05 -13.88 16.98
N VAL A 329 -7.79 -13.47 17.01
CA VAL A 329 -6.66 -14.41 17.03
C VAL A 329 -6.75 -15.36 18.24
N GLY A 330 -6.50 -16.65 18.00
CA GLY A 330 -6.75 -17.76 18.91
C GLY A 330 -8.06 -18.51 18.64
N SER A 331 -8.89 -18.07 17.69
CA SER A 331 -10.20 -18.66 17.41
C SER A 331 -10.14 -19.96 16.59
N ARG A 332 -11.04 -20.89 16.93
CA ARG A 332 -11.34 -22.11 16.18
C ARG A 332 -12.83 -22.15 15.88
N VAL A 333 -13.20 -21.97 14.63
CA VAL A 333 -14.60 -21.86 14.17
C VAL A 333 -14.94 -23.08 13.32
N ILE A 334 -15.98 -23.82 13.72
CA ILE A 334 -16.37 -25.07 13.07
C ILE A 334 -17.84 -24.99 12.68
N GLY A 335 -18.11 -25.18 11.40
CA GLY A 335 -19.46 -25.26 10.89
C GLY A 335 -20.05 -26.67 10.89
N GLN A 336 -21.33 -26.78 11.27
CA GLN A 336 -22.09 -28.03 11.19
C GLN A 336 -22.86 -28.11 9.85
N ALA A 337 -22.23 -28.73 8.85
CA ALA A 337 -22.74 -28.93 7.49
C ALA A 337 -23.04 -27.64 6.68
N TRP A 338 -24.06 -26.86 7.04
CA TRP A 338 -24.52 -25.69 6.27
C TRP A 338 -24.75 -24.39 7.08
N PRO A 339 -23.84 -23.97 7.98
CA PRO A 339 -23.97 -22.69 8.67
C PRO A 339 -23.51 -21.54 7.77
N GLN A 340 -24.30 -20.47 7.76
CA GLN A 340 -24.05 -19.28 6.96
C GLN A 340 -23.84 -18.07 7.85
N ILE A 341 -22.78 -17.29 7.60
CA ILE A 341 -22.71 -15.88 8.04
C ILE A 341 -23.20 -15.05 6.85
N MET A 342 -24.31 -14.35 7.04
CA MET A 342 -25.07 -13.66 5.99
C MET A 342 -25.07 -12.16 6.23
N ALA A 343 -24.29 -11.40 5.44
CA ALA A 343 -24.28 -9.94 5.53
C ALA A 343 -25.56 -9.35 4.90
N THR A 344 -26.22 -8.41 5.58
CA THR A 344 -27.42 -7.75 5.06
C THR A 344 -27.67 -6.39 5.71
N GLY A 345 -28.59 -5.61 5.13
CA GLY A 345 -29.01 -4.31 5.63
C GLY A 345 -28.21 -3.12 5.08
N SER A 346 -28.74 -1.92 5.31
CA SER A 346 -28.31 -0.67 4.68
C SER A 346 -26.86 -0.27 4.89
N LYS A 347 -26.19 -0.79 5.93
CA LYS A 347 -24.76 -0.54 6.19
C LYS A 347 -23.88 -1.05 5.04
N PHE A 348 -24.27 -2.14 4.39
CA PHE A 348 -23.54 -2.75 3.27
C PHE A 348 -24.10 -2.36 1.91
N ALA A 349 -25.05 -1.43 1.80
CA ALA A 349 -25.73 -1.13 0.53
C ALA A 349 -24.94 -0.20 -0.42
N ASP A 350 -23.91 0.49 0.05
CA ASP A 350 -23.18 1.53 -0.68
C ASP A 350 -21.80 1.04 -1.16
N ALA A 351 -21.66 0.77 -2.46
CA ALA A 351 -20.40 0.36 -3.09
C ALA A 351 -19.30 1.44 -3.04
N LEU A 352 -19.65 2.71 -2.77
CA LEU A 352 -18.67 3.79 -2.57
C LEU A 352 -18.17 3.88 -1.12
N LYS A 353 -18.79 3.12 -0.21
CA LYS A 353 -18.40 3.03 1.20
C LYS A 353 -18.36 1.56 1.62
N PRO A 354 -17.43 0.78 1.03
CA PRO A 354 -17.35 -0.64 1.32
C PRO A 354 -17.09 -0.89 2.82
N ARG A 355 -17.62 -2.00 3.33
CA ARG A 355 -17.54 -2.36 4.75
C ARG A 355 -17.37 -3.85 4.94
N VAL A 356 -16.46 -4.20 5.82
CA VAL A 356 -16.21 -5.57 6.26
C VAL A 356 -17.39 -6.15 7.03
N ALA A 357 -17.88 -7.29 6.55
CA ALA A 357 -18.86 -8.11 7.24
C ALA A 357 -18.19 -9.03 8.27
N VAL A 358 -17.15 -9.77 7.86
CA VAL A 358 -16.32 -10.63 8.73
C VAL A 358 -14.86 -10.18 8.69
N ARG A 359 -14.26 -9.88 9.84
CA ARG A 359 -12.85 -9.53 10.00
C ARG A 359 -12.11 -10.65 10.71
N VAL A 360 -10.99 -11.13 10.18
CA VAL A 360 -10.21 -12.22 10.79
C VAL A 360 -8.86 -11.68 11.29
N GLY A 361 -8.77 -11.51 12.62
CA GLY A 361 -7.71 -10.74 13.27
C GLY A 361 -7.79 -9.23 12.98
N LEU A 362 -7.10 -8.43 13.80
CA LEU A 362 -6.77 -7.03 13.48
C LEU A 362 -5.44 -6.97 12.69
N PRO A 363 -5.18 -5.90 11.92
CA PRO A 363 -3.88 -5.69 11.26
C PRO A 363 -2.69 -5.87 12.21
N GLY A 364 -1.63 -6.52 11.71
CA GLY A 364 -0.42 -6.83 12.47
C GLY A 364 -0.54 -7.91 13.54
N GLN A 365 -1.71 -8.54 13.75
CA GLN A 365 -1.83 -9.61 14.75
C GLN A 365 -1.31 -10.96 14.25
N VAL A 366 -0.46 -11.60 15.06
CA VAL A 366 0.15 -12.91 14.77
C VAL A 366 -0.47 -13.98 15.67
N GLY A 367 -0.87 -15.14 15.11
CA GLY A 367 -1.34 -16.26 15.92
C GLY A 367 -1.99 -17.42 15.16
N VAL A 368 -3.01 -18.02 15.77
CA VAL A 368 -3.76 -19.17 15.24
C VAL A 368 -5.18 -18.72 14.92
N VAL A 369 -5.67 -18.95 13.70
CA VAL A 369 -7.11 -18.86 13.40
C VAL A 369 -7.50 -19.97 12.43
N GLU A 370 -8.44 -20.82 12.85
CA GLU A 370 -8.80 -22.01 12.10
C GLU A 370 -10.31 -22.01 11.84
N ILE A 371 -10.72 -21.81 10.59
CA ILE A 371 -12.14 -21.79 10.20
C ILE A 371 -12.41 -22.96 9.25
N GLN A 372 -13.43 -23.77 9.56
CA GLN A 372 -13.81 -24.89 8.70
C GLN A 372 -15.31 -25.08 8.54
N ASN A 373 -15.73 -25.63 7.40
CA ASN A 373 -17.13 -26.00 7.10
C ASN A 373 -18.14 -24.83 7.23
N MET A 374 -17.70 -23.59 6.98
CA MET A 374 -18.53 -22.38 7.02
C MET A 374 -18.91 -21.91 5.61
N MET A 375 -20.05 -21.23 5.49
CA MET A 375 -20.40 -20.45 4.30
C MET A 375 -20.49 -18.97 4.62
N MET A 376 -19.80 -18.15 3.83
CA MET A 376 -19.97 -16.70 3.82
C MET A 376 -20.94 -16.32 2.70
N THR A 377 -21.92 -15.47 2.99
CA THR A 377 -22.96 -15.11 2.02
C THR A 377 -23.49 -13.70 2.30
N VAL A 378 -24.37 -13.22 1.43
CA VAL A 378 -25.04 -11.93 1.53
C VAL A 378 -26.53 -12.10 1.27
N LYS A 379 -27.33 -11.11 1.66
CA LYS A 379 -28.76 -11.08 1.37
C LYS A 379 -29.23 -9.71 0.89
N GLY A 380 -29.77 -9.71 -0.33
CA GLY A 380 -30.28 -8.55 -1.04
C GLY A 380 -29.20 -7.56 -1.48
N ALA A 381 -29.62 -6.32 -1.75
CA ALA A 381 -28.81 -5.22 -2.26
C ALA A 381 -27.70 -4.81 -1.25
N THR A 382 -26.53 -5.42 -1.39
CA THR A 382 -25.41 -5.33 -0.44
C THR A 382 -24.09 -4.98 -1.16
N ALA A 383 -24.20 -4.09 -2.16
CA ALA A 383 -23.13 -3.68 -3.06
C ALA A 383 -21.81 -3.24 -2.40
N GLY A 384 -21.85 -2.74 -1.15
CA GLY A 384 -20.71 -2.36 -0.34
C GLY A 384 -20.16 -3.45 0.60
N ALA A 385 -20.65 -4.69 0.56
CA ALA A 385 -20.10 -5.76 1.39
C ALA A 385 -18.67 -6.14 0.96
N ILE A 386 -17.73 -6.09 1.90
CA ILE A 386 -16.51 -6.90 1.90
C ILE A 386 -16.84 -8.13 2.73
N MET A 387 -17.00 -9.31 2.12
CA MET A 387 -17.55 -10.47 2.84
C MET A 387 -16.58 -10.97 3.93
N MET A 388 -15.28 -11.04 3.61
CA MET A 388 -14.21 -11.31 4.58
C MET A 388 -12.98 -10.44 4.32
N GLU A 389 -12.45 -9.85 5.40
CA GLU A 389 -11.11 -9.26 5.47
C GLU A 389 -10.24 -10.15 6.36
N TRP A 390 -9.05 -10.49 5.90
CA TRP A 390 -8.11 -11.42 6.52
C TRP A 390 -6.81 -10.70 6.84
N ASN A 391 -6.58 -10.43 8.13
CA ASN A 391 -5.43 -9.68 8.62
C ASN A 391 -4.40 -10.52 9.37
N VAL A 392 -4.84 -11.64 9.93
CA VAL A 392 -4.00 -12.46 10.80
C VAL A 392 -2.77 -13.00 10.05
N HIS A 393 -1.60 -12.82 10.66
CA HIS A 393 -0.40 -13.57 10.31
C HIS A 393 -0.33 -14.86 11.14
N GLU A 394 0.21 -15.93 10.58
CA GLU A 394 0.38 -17.20 11.24
C GLU A 394 1.48 -17.13 12.31
N SER A 395 1.28 -17.83 13.43
CA SER A 395 2.32 -18.09 14.45
C SER A 395 3.21 -19.30 14.13
N GLY A 396 2.94 -19.97 13.00
CA GLY A 396 3.64 -21.13 12.49
C GLY A 396 2.87 -21.70 11.29
N GLN A 397 3.55 -22.43 10.40
CA GLN A 397 3.03 -22.80 9.08
C GLN A 397 1.61 -23.39 9.10
N GLY A 398 0.71 -22.73 8.37
CA GLY A 398 -0.71 -23.03 8.24
C GLY A 398 -1.55 -22.84 9.50
N SER A 399 -1.05 -22.20 10.55
CA SER A 399 -1.84 -21.97 11.79
C SER A 399 -2.97 -20.94 11.63
N ALA A 400 -2.91 -20.13 10.57
CA ALA A 400 -4.02 -19.30 10.11
C ALA A 400 -4.56 -19.88 8.79
N GLY A 401 -5.84 -20.28 8.71
CA GLY A 401 -6.40 -20.85 7.48
C GLY A 401 -7.89 -21.18 7.42
N LEU A 402 -8.33 -21.52 6.21
CA LEU A 402 -9.68 -21.94 5.81
C LEU A 402 -9.68 -23.36 5.22
N TRP A 403 -10.61 -24.23 5.66
CA TRP A 403 -10.82 -25.58 5.09
C TRP A 403 -12.30 -25.86 4.81
N ASP A 404 -12.67 -26.33 3.61
CA ASP A 404 -14.08 -26.53 3.19
C ASP A 404 -14.95 -25.32 3.59
N THR A 405 -14.45 -24.11 3.36
CA THR A 405 -15.12 -22.85 3.72
C THR A 405 -15.31 -22.05 2.45
N HIS A 406 -16.57 -21.72 2.15
CA HIS A 406 -16.97 -21.24 0.82
C HIS A 406 -17.68 -19.89 0.91
N PHE A 407 -17.64 -19.12 -0.18
CA PHE A 407 -18.35 -17.86 -0.34
C PHE A 407 -19.39 -18.07 -1.45
N ARG A 408 -20.65 -17.77 -1.16
CA ARG A 408 -21.76 -17.97 -2.11
C ARG A 408 -22.61 -16.70 -2.15
N VAL A 409 -22.64 -16.01 -3.28
CA VAL A 409 -23.41 -14.76 -3.43
C VAL A 409 -24.62 -14.98 -4.32
N GLY A 410 -25.79 -15.08 -3.66
CA GLY A 410 -27.09 -15.31 -4.30
C GLY A 410 -27.32 -16.74 -4.78
N GLY A 411 -28.22 -16.89 -5.74
CA GLY A 411 -28.53 -18.18 -6.40
C GLY A 411 -29.17 -19.22 -5.48
N ALA A 412 -29.84 -18.79 -4.40
CA ALA A 412 -30.48 -19.70 -3.45
C ALA A 412 -31.55 -19.03 -2.59
N ALA A 413 -32.45 -19.85 -2.04
CA ALA A 413 -33.52 -19.44 -1.15
C ALA A 413 -33.00 -18.68 0.09
N GLY A 414 -33.64 -17.55 0.38
CA GLY A 414 -33.30 -16.68 1.52
C GLY A 414 -32.21 -15.64 1.25
N THR A 415 -31.57 -15.64 0.07
CA THR A 415 -30.58 -14.62 -0.33
C THR A 415 -31.21 -13.36 -0.92
N ASP A 416 -32.50 -13.37 -1.26
CA ASP A 416 -33.20 -12.31 -2.02
C ASP A 416 -32.48 -11.93 -3.34
N LEU A 417 -31.75 -12.89 -3.91
CA LEU A 417 -30.94 -12.84 -5.13
C LEU A 417 -31.20 -14.13 -5.95
N THR A 418 -32.48 -14.45 -6.17
CA THR A 418 -32.95 -15.64 -6.91
C THR A 418 -33.27 -15.31 -8.37
N VAL A 419 -33.66 -16.28 -9.21
CA VAL A 419 -34.12 -16.03 -10.59
C VAL A 419 -35.30 -15.05 -10.65
N LYS A 420 -36.11 -15.01 -9.60
CA LYS A 420 -37.23 -14.07 -9.45
C LYS A 420 -36.76 -12.62 -9.24
N ASP A 421 -35.63 -12.43 -8.58
CA ASP A 421 -35.11 -11.12 -8.18
C ASP A 421 -34.08 -10.59 -9.21
N CYS A 422 -33.30 -11.51 -9.79
CA CYS A 422 -32.15 -11.25 -10.67
C CYS A 422 -32.20 -12.05 -11.99
N PRO A 423 -33.29 -11.95 -12.78
CA PRO A 423 -33.42 -12.69 -14.03
C PRO A 423 -32.39 -12.24 -15.07
N LYS A 424 -31.76 -13.20 -15.76
CA LYS A 424 -30.78 -12.90 -16.80
C LYS A 424 -31.33 -12.10 -17.98
N LEU A 425 -30.44 -11.40 -18.69
CA LEU A 425 -30.74 -10.68 -19.94
C LEU A 425 -31.80 -9.58 -19.80
N SER A 426 -31.97 -9.03 -18.59
CA SER A 426 -32.96 -8.00 -18.26
C SER A 426 -32.76 -6.65 -18.99
N GLY A 427 -31.63 -6.47 -19.68
CA GLY A 427 -31.33 -5.32 -20.54
C GLY A 427 -30.81 -4.09 -19.79
N LYS A 428 -30.67 -4.16 -18.46
CA LYS A 428 -30.07 -3.12 -17.60
C LYS A 428 -29.59 -3.77 -16.31
N VAL A 429 -28.60 -3.16 -15.63
CA VAL A 429 -28.25 -3.58 -14.27
C VAL A 429 -29.45 -3.35 -13.34
N ASN A 430 -29.83 -4.39 -12.59
CA ASN A 430 -30.74 -4.25 -11.45
C ASN A 430 -29.93 -3.88 -10.19
N PRO A 431 -30.11 -2.69 -9.59
CA PRO A 431 -29.39 -2.30 -8.38
C PRO A 431 -29.58 -3.28 -7.21
N ASN A 432 -30.73 -3.97 -7.15
CA ASN A 432 -30.99 -4.95 -6.10
C ASN A 432 -30.13 -6.22 -6.21
N CYS A 433 -29.54 -6.46 -7.39
CA CYS A 433 -28.68 -7.60 -7.69
C CYS A 433 -27.18 -7.26 -7.56
N VAL A 434 -26.84 -6.03 -7.15
CA VAL A 434 -25.47 -5.64 -6.83
C VAL A 434 -25.20 -6.01 -5.38
N ALA A 435 -24.39 -7.06 -5.18
CA ALA A 435 -24.45 -7.91 -4.00
C ALA A 435 -23.17 -7.91 -3.14
N ALA A 436 -22.00 -7.59 -3.68
CA ALA A 436 -20.79 -7.36 -2.87
C ALA A 436 -19.75 -6.53 -3.63
N SER A 437 -18.89 -5.81 -2.89
CA SER A 437 -17.74 -5.08 -3.45
C SER A 437 -16.51 -5.98 -3.62
N LEU A 438 -16.30 -6.89 -2.66
CA LEU A 438 -15.18 -7.83 -2.60
C LEU A 438 -15.57 -9.07 -1.76
N MET A 439 -15.19 -10.28 -2.18
CA MET A 439 -15.45 -11.47 -1.39
C MET A 439 -14.39 -11.71 -0.32
N LEU A 440 -13.10 -11.72 -0.67
CA LEU A 440 -12.01 -11.96 0.28
C LEU A 440 -10.82 -11.03 0.03
N HIS A 441 -10.37 -10.36 1.10
CA HIS A 441 -9.18 -9.51 1.11
C HIS A 441 -8.12 -10.11 2.03
N LEU A 442 -6.94 -10.46 1.52
CA LEU A 442 -5.75 -10.77 2.31
C LEU A 442 -4.90 -9.51 2.36
N THR A 443 -4.87 -8.84 3.52
CA THR A 443 -4.18 -7.56 3.69
C THR A 443 -2.64 -7.74 3.76
N PRO A 444 -1.82 -6.67 3.61
CA PRO A 444 -0.37 -6.79 3.42
C PRO A 444 0.38 -7.62 4.47
N ASP A 445 0.08 -7.42 5.75
CA ASP A 445 0.72 -8.13 6.87
C ASP A 445 0.13 -9.52 7.17
N SER A 446 -0.86 -9.96 6.39
CA SER A 446 -1.52 -11.24 6.61
C SER A 446 -0.77 -12.40 5.96
N SER A 447 -1.09 -13.62 6.39
CA SER A 447 -0.63 -14.88 5.79
C SER A 447 -1.77 -15.91 5.88
N GLY A 448 -1.81 -16.95 5.05
CA GLY A 448 -2.82 -17.98 5.28
C GLY A 448 -2.78 -19.22 4.39
N TYR A 449 -3.38 -20.29 4.93
CA TYR A 449 -3.57 -21.56 4.27
C TYR A 449 -5.03 -21.78 3.88
N PHE A 450 -5.33 -21.89 2.59
CA PHE A 450 -6.68 -21.94 2.04
C PHE A 450 -6.86 -23.23 1.25
N GLU A 451 -7.68 -24.17 1.74
CA GLU A 451 -7.86 -25.50 1.16
C GLU A 451 -9.34 -25.77 0.84
N ASN A 452 -9.63 -26.08 -0.42
CA ASN A 452 -11.00 -26.22 -0.96
C ASN A 452 -11.90 -25.00 -0.66
N VAL A 453 -11.38 -23.80 -0.89
CA VAL A 453 -12.13 -22.54 -0.78
C VAL A 453 -12.74 -22.21 -2.14
N TRP A 454 -14.07 -22.14 -2.19
CA TRP A 454 -14.82 -21.84 -3.42
C TRP A 454 -15.56 -20.51 -3.22
N MET A 455 -15.44 -19.60 -4.18
CA MET A 455 -15.91 -18.23 -4.08
C MET A 455 -16.75 -17.88 -5.32
N TRP A 456 -18.05 -18.13 -5.21
CA TRP A 456 -18.97 -18.17 -6.34
C TRP A 456 -19.99 -17.04 -6.26
N THR A 457 -19.99 -16.17 -7.28
CA THR A 457 -21.13 -15.31 -7.58
C THR A 457 -22.09 -16.13 -8.40
N ALA A 458 -23.34 -16.28 -7.97
CA ALA A 458 -24.26 -17.20 -8.60
C ALA A 458 -24.50 -16.85 -10.08
N ASP A 459 -24.13 -17.78 -10.97
CA ASP A 459 -24.46 -17.75 -12.39
C ASP A 459 -25.85 -18.35 -12.68
N HIS A 460 -26.36 -19.17 -11.75
CA HIS A 460 -27.68 -19.78 -11.78
C HIS A 460 -28.32 -19.92 -10.38
N ASP A 461 -29.63 -20.10 -10.36
CA ASP A 461 -30.41 -20.36 -9.15
C ASP A 461 -30.39 -21.86 -8.82
N PHE A 462 -29.68 -22.23 -7.76
CA PHE A 462 -29.46 -23.61 -7.35
C PHE A 462 -30.73 -24.31 -6.86
N ASP A 463 -31.73 -23.54 -6.37
CA ASP A 463 -32.96 -24.08 -5.78
C ASP A 463 -34.11 -24.23 -6.80
N THR A 464 -33.90 -23.92 -8.10
CA THR A 464 -34.88 -24.26 -9.15
C THR A 464 -34.55 -25.60 -9.82
N ALA A 465 -35.59 -26.34 -10.22
CA ALA A 465 -35.44 -27.68 -10.81
C ALA A 465 -34.75 -27.68 -12.20
N ASP A 466 -34.78 -26.54 -12.89
CA ASP A 466 -34.12 -26.28 -14.17
C ASP A 466 -32.78 -25.54 -14.04
N GLN A 467 -32.40 -25.14 -12.82
CA GLN A 467 -31.20 -24.36 -12.49
C GLN A 467 -31.05 -23.11 -13.38
N THR A 468 -32.06 -22.22 -13.33
CA THR A 468 -32.14 -21.09 -14.25
C THR A 468 -31.01 -20.08 -14.04
N GLN A 469 -30.35 -19.65 -15.11
CA GLN A 469 -29.28 -18.63 -15.06
C GLN A 469 -29.77 -17.23 -14.60
N VAL A 470 -28.91 -16.49 -13.89
CA VAL A 470 -29.22 -15.21 -13.21
C VAL A 470 -28.15 -14.13 -13.41
N ASP A 471 -28.54 -12.84 -13.32
CA ASP A 471 -27.65 -11.68 -13.41
C ASP A 471 -27.36 -11.10 -12.00
N ILE A 472 -26.29 -11.56 -11.34
CA ILE A 472 -25.85 -11.06 -10.01
C ILE A 472 -24.46 -10.44 -10.11
N TYR A 473 -24.26 -9.29 -9.46
CA TYR A 473 -23.05 -8.48 -9.62
C TYR A 473 -22.25 -8.41 -8.32
N VAL A 474 -21.07 -9.04 -8.33
CA VAL A 474 -20.02 -8.86 -7.31
C VAL A 474 -18.82 -8.20 -7.97
N GLY A 475 -18.24 -7.19 -7.32
CA GLY A 475 -17.13 -6.42 -7.91
C GLY A 475 -15.89 -7.28 -8.11
N ARG A 476 -15.42 -7.92 -7.04
CA ARG A 476 -14.08 -8.51 -6.93
C ARG A 476 -14.14 -9.83 -6.18
N GLY A 477 -13.34 -10.79 -6.64
CA GLY A 477 -13.20 -12.09 -6.01
C GLY A 477 -12.25 -12.10 -4.81
N MET A 478 -11.02 -12.56 -5.02
CA MET A 478 -9.95 -12.58 -4.03
C MET A 478 -8.89 -11.52 -4.37
N LEU A 479 -8.68 -10.57 -3.45
CA LEU A 479 -7.58 -9.61 -3.47
C LEU A 479 -6.50 -10.07 -2.49
N ILE A 480 -5.27 -10.17 -2.98
CA ILE A 480 -4.11 -10.66 -2.25
C ILE A 480 -3.03 -9.58 -2.25
N GLU A 481 -2.72 -9.04 -1.07
CA GLU A 481 -1.64 -8.08 -0.85
C GLU A 481 -0.59 -8.60 0.15
N SER A 482 -0.96 -9.67 0.87
CA SER A 482 -0.12 -10.51 1.72
C SER A 482 1.31 -10.64 1.20
N LYS A 483 2.29 -10.33 2.07
CA LYS A 483 3.71 -10.67 1.84
C LYS A 483 4.03 -12.14 2.12
N GLY A 484 3.00 -12.91 2.48
CA GLY A 484 3.01 -14.34 2.69
C GLY A 484 3.58 -14.78 4.04
N PRO A 485 3.70 -16.10 4.26
CA PRO A 485 3.43 -17.15 3.28
C PRO A 485 1.92 -17.36 3.03
N THR A 486 1.53 -17.53 1.78
CA THR A 486 0.14 -17.82 1.39
C THR A 486 0.07 -19.06 0.50
N TRP A 487 -0.82 -19.99 0.85
CA TRP A 487 -1.06 -21.24 0.12
C TRP A 487 -2.52 -21.34 -0.31
N LEU A 488 -2.77 -21.44 -1.62
CA LEU A 488 -4.10 -21.67 -2.19
C LEU A 488 -4.18 -23.06 -2.83
N TRP A 489 -4.81 -24.02 -2.14
CA TRP A 489 -4.92 -25.41 -2.58
C TRP A 489 -6.32 -25.75 -3.05
N GLY A 490 -6.48 -25.93 -4.36
CA GLY A 490 -7.78 -26.23 -4.98
C GLY A 490 -8.82 -25.13 -4.74
N THR A 491 -8.42 -23.85 -4.87
CA THR A 491 -9.34 -22.73 -4.71
C THR A 491 -9.97 -22.34 -6.04
N SER A 492 -11.23 -21.92 -6.01
CA SER A 492 -11.93 -21.41 -7.19
C SER A 492 -12.63 -20.08 -6.88
N VAL A 493 -12.56 -19.13 -7.81
CA VAL A 493 -13.19 -17.81 -7.70
C VAL A 493 -13.86 -17.46 -9.03
N GLU A 494 -15.16 -17.18 -9.01
CA GLU A 494 -15.97 -17.18 -10.22
C GLU A 494 -16.99 -16.03 -10.29
N HIS A 495 -17.20 -15.57 -11.53
CA HIS A 495 -18.26 -14.67 -11.97
C HIS A 495 -18.26 -13.27 -11.31
N CYS A 496 -17.14 -12.81 -10.78
CA CYS A 496 -16.95 -11.41 -10.35
C CYS A 496 -16.71 -10.49 -11.57
N VAL A 497 -17.09 -9.21 -11.46
CA VAL A 497 -17.14 -8.24 -12.57
C VAL A 497 -15.77 -7.72 -13.01
N LEU A 498 -14.85 -7.47 -12.07
CA LEU A 498 -13.55 -6.84 -12.33
C LEU A 498 -12.44 -7.88 -12.48
N TYR A 499 -12.32 -8.75 -11.47
CA TYR A 499 -11.35 -9.85 -11.44
C TYR A 499 -11.79 -10.96 -10.51
N GLN A 500 -11.32 -12.18 -10.79
CA GLN A 500 -11.47 -13.33 -9.91
C GLN A 500 -10.31 -13.38 -8.90
N TYR A 501 -9.06 -13.42 -9.36
CA TYR A 501 -7.87 -13.27 -8.51
C TYR A 501 -7.05 -12.04 -8.89
N GLN A 502 -6.62 -11.26 -7.89
CA GLN A 502 -5.65 -10.19 -8.04
C GLN A 502 -4.58 -10.25 -6.96
N LEU A 503 -3.31 -10.34 -7.38
CA LEU A 503 -2.15 -10.13 -6.54
C LEU A 503 -1.68 -8.68 -6.76
N SER A 504 -1.63 -7.89 -5.69
CA SER A 504 -1.27 -6.48 -5.69
C SER A 504 -0.14 -6.27 -4.68
N SER A 505 1.08 -6.10 -5.18
CA SER A 505 2.30 -6.05 -4.37
C SER A 505 2.50 -7.28 -3.45
N ALA A 506 1.92 -8.43 -3.79
CA ALA A 506 1.96 -9.64 -2.96
C ALA A 506 3.34 -10.32 -3.04
N GLN A 507 3.70 -11.08 -1.99
CA GLN A 507 4.91 -11.88 -1.99
C GLN A 507 4.66 -13.28 -1.41
N ASN A 508 5.50 -14.24 -1.80
CA ASN A 508 5.53 -15.59 -1.23
C ASN A 508 4.15 -16.28 -1.29
N VAL A 509 3.62 -16.43 -2.50
CA VAL A 509 2.31 -17.03 -2.77
C VAL A 509 2.48 -18.29 -3.61
N VAL A 510 1.97 -19.43 -3.15
CA VAL A 510 1.83 -20.64 -3.96
C VAL A 510 0.35 -20.97 -4.16
N MET A 511 -0.02 -21.33 -5.39
CA MET A 511 -1.41 -21.60 -5.74
C MET A 511 -1.53 -22.74 -6.76
N GLY A 512 -2.39 -23.72 -6.49
CA GLY A 512 -2.48 -24.93 -7.30
C GLY A 512 -3.65 -25.85 -6.92
N LEU A 513 -4.47 -26.33 -7.85
CA LEU A 513 -4.87 -25.61 -9.06
C LEU A 513 -5.81 -24.46 -8.65
N ILE A 514 -5.64 -23.27 -9.25
CA ILE A 514 -6.67 -22.23 -9.18
C ILE A 514 -7.62 -22.34 -10.38
N GLN A 515 -8.91 -22.16 -10.15
CA GLN A 515 -9.91 -22.16 -11.24
C GLN A 515 -10.77 -20.89 -11.21
N THR A 516 -11.19 -20.44 -12.38
CA THR A 516 -11.98 -19.21 -12.55
C THR A 516 -12.93 -19.26 -13.74
N GLU A 517 -14.05 -18.55 -13.62
CA GLU A 517 -14.93 -18.24 -14.74
C GLU A 517 -15.30 -16.75 -14.82
N THR A 518 -15.35 -16.21 -16.04
CA THR A 518 -15.91 -14.88 -16.33
C THR A 518 -17.44 -14.88 -16.20
N PRO A 519 -18.10 -13.85 -15.64
CA PRO A 519 -19.56 -13.82 -15.50
C PRO A 519 -20.28 -13.84 -16.85
N TYR A 520 -21.27 -14.72 -17.01
CA TYR A 520 -21.89 -15.02 -18.30
C TYR A 520 -22.61 -13.85 -18.97
N PHE A 521 -23.05 -12.85 -18.19
CA PHE A 521 -23.68 -11.64 -18.72
C PHE A 521 -22.68 -10.72 -19.44
N GLN A 522 -21.39 -10.76 -19.11
CA GLN A 522 -20.39 -9.94 -19.80
C GLN A 522 -20.30 -10.33 -21.28
N SER A 523 -20.27 -9.38 -22.21
CA SER A 523 -19.94 -7.95 -22.04
C SER A 523 -21.12 -6.99 -21.82
N PHE A 524 -22.23 -7.38 -21.19
CA PHE A 524 -23.26 -6.41 -20.79
C PHE A 524 -23.77 -6.61 -19.33
N PRO A 525 -23.47 -5.68 -18.40
CA PRO A 525 -22.59 -4.52 -18.54
C PRO A 525 -21.14 -4.91 -18.88
N GLU A 526 -20.42 -4.00 -19.53
CA GLU A 526 -18.97 -4.07 -19.68
C GLU A 526 -18.29 -3.78 -18.34
N ALA A 527 -17.18 -4.45 -18.03
CA ALA A 527 -16.37 -4.08 -16.88
C ALA A 527 -15.81 -2.65 -17.07
N PRO A 528 -15.78 -1.79 -16.03
CA PRO A 528 -15.97 -2.09 -14.61
C PRO A 528 -17.42 -2.07 -14.09
N ALA A 529 -18.41 -1.69 -14.90
CA ALA A 529 -19.78 -1.46 -14.43
C ALA A 529 -20.45 -2.75 -13.91
N PRO A 530 -21.25 -2.68 -12.82
CA PRO A 530 -21.77 -1.47 -12.17
C PRO A 530 -20.85 -0.85 -11.10
N PHE A 531 -19.64 -1.36 -10.90
CA PHE A 531 -18.70 -0.86 -9.91
C PHE A 531 -17.86 0.28 -10.48
N LYS A 532 -17.30 1.09 -9.57
CA LYS A 532 -16.22 2.02 -9.90
C LYS A 532 -14.88 1.43 -9.44
N PRO A 533 -13.82 1.51 -10.26
CA PRO A 533 -12.45 1.28 -9.82
C PRO A 533 -11.99 2.32 -8.80
N GLY A 534 -10.96 2.00 -8.00
CA GLY A 534 -10.32 2.91 -7.04
C GLY A 534 -10.72 2.69 -5.57
N ALA A 535 -11.68 1.79 -5.29
CA ALA A 535 -12.02 1.41 -3.92
C ALA A 535 -10.92 0.54 -3.27
N PHE A 536 -10.21 -0.22 -4.08
CA PHE A 536 -9.18 -1.17 -3.65
C PHE A 536 -7.90 -0.99 -4.48
N PRO A 537 -6.72 -1.32 -3.93
CA PRO A 537 -5.45 -1.18 -4.64
C PRO A 537 -5.43 -1.87 -6.00
N ASN A 538 -4.89 -1.16 -6.99
CA ASN A 538 -4.68 -1.65 -8.36
C ASN A 538 -5.94 -2.14 -9.12
N ASP A 539 -7.15 -1.65 -8.80
CA ASP A 539 -8.37 -1.98 -9.56
C ASP A 539 -8.22 -1.80 -11.10
N PRO A 540 -8.85 -2.66 -11.93
CA PRO A 540 -8.74 -2.56 -13.39
C PRO A 540 -9.71 -1.53 -13.99
N GLU A 541 -9.16 -0.59 -14.77
CA GLU A 541 -9.89 0.53 -15.41
C GLU A 541 -10.38 0.27 -16.84
N PHE A 542 -9.87 -0.77 -17.52
CA PHE A 542 -10.24 -1.18 -18.89
C PHE A 542 -10.10 -0.13 -20.02
N HIS A 543 -9.38 0.98 -19.79
CA HIS A 543 -9.21 2.09 -20.76
C HIS A 543 -8.63 1.71 -22.14
N ASN A 544 -7.93 0.59 -22.25
CA ASN A 544 -7.35 0.13 -23.52
C ASN A 544 -8.35 -0.66 -24.39
N CYS A 545 -9.62 -0.74 -23.98
CA CYS A 545 -10.71 -1.31 -24.76
C CYS A 545 -11.40 -0.25 -25.62
N THR A 546 -11.62 -0.56 -26.91
CA THR A 546 -12.44 0.30 -27.76
C THR A 546 -13.92 0.15 -27.39
N LYS A 547 -14.70 1.24 -27.48
CA LYS A 547 -16.17 1.25 -27.23
C LYS A 547 -17.00 0.37 -28.18
N THR A 548 -16.34 -0.37 -29.07
CA THR A 548 -16.94 -1.30 -30.04
C THR A 548 -16.48 -2.75 -29.83
N SER A 549 -15.47 -3.00 -28.98
CA SER A 549 -15.08 -4.37 -28.64
C SER A 549 -16.07 -4.95 -27.64
N LYS A 550 -16.64 -6.10 -27.99
CA LYS A 550 -17.54 -6.86 -27.14
C LYS A 550 -16.80 -7.90 -26.28
N SER A 551 -15.48 -7.99 -26.38
CA SER A 551 -14.68 -9.06 -25.76
C SER A 551 -13.51 -8.53 -24.92
N CYS A 552 -13.21 -7.23 -24.99
CA CYS A 552 -12.09 -6.63 -24.25
C CYS A 552 -12.43 -6.29 -22.79
N ALA A 553 -13.57 -5.62 -22.55
CA ALA A 553 -13.96 -5.11 -21.24
C ALA A 553 -14.70 -6.18 -20.41
N MET A 554 -13.97 -7.24 -20.06
CA MET A 554 -14.46 -8.42 -19.34
C MET A 554 -13.52 -8.76 -18.17
N ALA A 555 -14.05 -9.43 -17.16
CA ALA A 555 -13.35 -9.69 -15.91
C ALA A 555 -12.04 -10.46 -16.10
N TRP A 556 -10.99 -10.05 -15.40
CA TRP A 556 -9.72 -10.79 -15.40
C TRP A 556 -9.85 -12.06 -14.57
N ALA A 557 -9.35 -13.18 -15.08
CA ALA A 557 -9.24 -14.40 -14.29
C ALA A 557 -8.13 -14.26 -13.24
N LEU A 558 -6.95 -13.84 -13.67
CA LEU A 558 -5.79 -13.62 -12.83
C LEU A 558 -5.11 -12.29 -13.18
N ARG A 559 -4.72 -11.52 -12.17
CA ARG A 559 -3.84 -10.36 -12.31
C ARG A 559 -2.69 -10.49 -11.32
N ILE A 560 -1.46 -10.26 -11.77
CA ILE A 560 -0.27 -10.22 -10.90
C ILE A 560 0.44 -8.88 -11.16
N ILE A 561 0.49 -8.03 -10.14
CA ILE A 561 0.91 -6.62 -10.24
C ILE A 561 1.88 -6.33 -9.09
N ASP A 562 3.05 -5.74 -9.39
CA ASP A 562 4.10 -5.39 -8.41
C ASP A 562 4.54 -6.55 -7.49
N SER A 563 4.30 -7.80 -7.88
CA SER A 563 4.38 -8.97 -7.00
C SER A 563 5.61 -9.83 -7.28
N SER A 564 6.07 -10.60 -6.28
CA SER A 564 7.22 -11.51 -6.44
C SER A 564 7.14 -12.80 -5.63
N ALA A 565 8.01 -13.77 -5.94
CA ALA A 565 7.96 -15.13 -5.36
C ALA A 565 6.55 -15.75 -5.48
N VAL A 566 5.99 -15.69 -6.70
CA VAL A 566 4.64 -16.20 -7.01
C VAL A 566 4.76 -17.49 -7.80
N HIS A 567 4.23 -18.57 -7.25
CA HIS A 567 4.26 -19.91 -7.84
C HIS A 567 2.83 -20.37 -8.17
N VAL A 568 2.39 -20.12 -9.41
CA VAL A 568 1.17 -20.70 -9.97
C VAL A 568 1.51 -22.09 -10.47
N LEU A 569 1.21 -23.12 -9.69
CA LEU A 569 1.52 -24.52 -10.02
C LEU A 569 0.57 -25.07 -11.09
N SER A 570 -0.68 -24.61 -11.09
CA SER A 570 -1.61 -24.79 -12.21
C SER A 570 -2.77 -23.82 -12.14
N ALA A 571 -3.32 -23.48 -13.30
CA ALA A 571 -4.46 -22.57 -13.42
C ALA A 571 -5.41 -23.00 -14.55
N GLY A 572 -6.72 -23.06 -14.25
CA GLY A 572 -7.80 -23.28 -15.21
C GLY A 572 -8.67 -22.03 -15.36
N LEU A 573 -8.44 -21.24 -16.41
CA LEU A 573 -9.00 -19.90 -16.56
C LEU A 573 -10.00 -19.83 -17.73
N TYR A 574 -11.31 -19.74 -17.46
CA TYR A 574 -12.35 -19.98 -18.47
C TYR A 574 -13.25 -18.77 -18.74
N SER A 575 -13.64 -18.61 -20.01
CA SER A 575 -14.63 -17.62 -20.47
C SER A 575 -15.58 -18.31 -21.47
N PHE A 576 -16.73 -18.78 -20.99
CA PHE A 576 -17.63 -19.63 -21.79
C PHE A 576 -18.60 -18.88 -22.69
N PHE A 577 -18.81 -17.58 -22.43
CA PHE A 577 -19.91 -16.82 -23.00
C PHE A 577 -19.48 -15.42 -23.43
N ASN A 578 -20.21 -14.88 -24.39
CA ASN A 578 -20.32 -13.45 -24.63
C ASN A 578 -21.80 -13.07 -24.51
N ARG A 579 -22.23 -12.52 -23.36
CA ARG A 579 -23.62 -12.16 -23.05
C ARG A 579 -24.59 -13.34 -23.23
N TYR A 580 -24.31 -14.44 -22.53
CA TYR A 580 -25.00 -15.74 -22.63
C TYR A 580 -24.99 -16.44 -24.00
N ASP A 581 -24.29 -15.90 -25.01
CA ASP A 581 -24.06 -16.59 -26.28
C ASP A 581 -22.73 -17.35 -26.28
N GLN A 582 -22.72 -18.58 -26.82
CA GLN A 582 -21.53 -19.45 -26.89
C GLN A 582 -20.96 -19.63 -28.30
N THR A 583 -21.45 -18.87 -29.31
CA THR A 583 -20.92 -18.96 -30.68
C THR A 583 -19.43 -18.56 -30.75
N CYS A 584 -18.97 -17.73 -29.81
CA CYS A 584 -17.58 -17.37 -29.61
C CYS A 584 -16.64 -18.56 -29.34
N LEU A 585 -17.11 -19.65 -28.69
CA LEU A 585 -16.34 -20.89 -28.55
C LEU A 585 -16.18 -21.61 -29.91
N ASN A 586 -17.18 -21.50 -30.78
CA ASN A 586 -17.24 -22.18 -32.08
C ASN A 586 -16.60 -21.39 -33.23
N SER A 587 -16.01 -20.21 -32.98
CA SER A 587 -15.38 -19.35 -33.99
C SER A 587 -14.08 -19.91 -34.59
N GLY A 588 -13.57 -21.03 -34.07
CA GLY A 588 -12.23 -21.54 -34.37
C GLY A 588 -11.09 -20.68 -33.81
N ARG A 589 -11.41 -19.60 -33.08
CA ARG A 589 -10.47 -18.81 -32.28
C ARG A 589 -10.68 -19.03 -30.78
N HIS A 590 -11.93 -19.29 -30.36
CA HIS A 590 -12.39 -19.21 -28.97
C HIS A 590 -12.21 -17.78 -28.46
N ASP A 591 -13.03 -16.87 -28.98
CA ASP A 591 -12.92 -15.41 -28.86
C ASP A 591 -14.09 -14.82 -28.07
N CYS A 592 -14.45 -15.47 -26.96
CA CYS A 592 -15.46 -14.96 -26.03
C CYS A 592 -14.93 -13.71 -25.31
N GLN A 593 -13.64 -13.72 -25.00
CA GLN A 593 -12.89 -12.66 -24.32
C GLN A 593 -11.52 -12.46 -24.99
N ASP A 594 -11.02 -11.22 -25.03
CA ASP A 594 -9.75 -10.91 -25.69
C ASP A 594 -8.57 -11.35 -24.81
N LYS A 595 -8.63 -11.08 -23.49
CA LYS A 595 -7.51 -11.23 -22.55
C LYS A 595 -8.01 -11.74 -21.21
N ILE A 596 -7.33 -12.74 -20.62
CA ILE A 596 -7.83 -13.43 -19.41
C ILE A 596 -6.86 -13.39 -18.21
N PHE A 597 -5.54 -13.37 -18.44
CA PHE A 597 -4.53 -13.28 -17.39
C PHE A 597 -3.56 -12.13 -17.70
N TYR A 598 -3.46 -11.19 -16.77
CA TYR A 598 -2.64 -9.97 -16.87
C TYR A 598 -1.43 -10.02 -15.94
N THR A 599 -0.29 -9.47 -16.40
CA THR A 599 0.90 -9.28 -15.56
C THR A 599 1.49 -7.88 -15.76
N GLU A 600 1.92 -7.25 -14.67
CA GLU A 600 2.47 -5.89 -14.63
C GLU A 600 3.58 -5.80 -13.55
N GLN A 601 4.72 -5.21 -13.91
CA GLN A 601 5.87 -4.90 -13.03
C GLN A 601 6.18 -5.99 -11.97
N SER A 602 6.15 -7.27 -12.36
CA SER A 602 6.31 -8.41 -11.43
C SER A 602 7.51 -9.27 -11.82
N TYR A 603 8.19 -9.89 -10.85
CA TYR A 603 9.38 -10.73 -11.08
C TYR A 603 9.37 -11.98 -10.20
N ASP A 604 10.14 -13.02 -10.54
CA ASP A 604 10.07 -14.33 -9.87
C ASP A 604 8.64 -14.90 -9.87
N VAL A 605 7.96 -14.73 -11.02
CA VAL A 605 6.60 -15.23 -11.30
C VAL A 605 6.72 -16.49 -12.16
N TRP A 606 6.36 -17.62 -11.57
CA TRP A 606 6.42 -18.93 -12.19
C TRP A 606 5.02 -19.45 -12.45
N VAL A 607 4.68 -19.64 -13.73
CA VAL A 607 3.39 -20.17 -14.13
C VAL A 607 3.62 -21.51 -14.79
N GLN A 608 3.24 -22.57 -14.09
CA GLN A 608 3.29 -23.96 -14.53
C GLN A 608 1.85 -24.43 -14.79
N ASN A 609 1.67 -25.36 -15.74
CA ASN A 609 0.38 -25.94 -16.13
C ASN A 609 -0.77 -24.91 -16.22
N LEU A 610 -0.67 -24.01 -17.21
CA LEU A 610 -1.72 -23.01 -17.49
C LEU A 610 -2.65 -23.51 -18.58
N VAL A 611 -3.95 -23.50 -18.29
CA VAL A 611 -5.02 -23.89 -19.17
C VAL A 611 -6.02 -22.74 -19.27
N THR A 612 -6.37 -22.32 -20.49
CA THR A 612 -7.41 -21.30 -20.72
C THR A 612 -8.47 -21.74 -21.72
N LEU A 613 -9.66 -21.19 -21.59
CA LEU A 613 -10.77 -21.42 -22.52
C LEU A 613 -11.45 -20.08 -22.87
N GLY A 614 -11.82 -19.89 -24.13
CA GLY A 614 -12.56 -18.71 -24.58
C GLY A 614 -11.76 -17.41 -24.70
N SER A 615 -10.44 -17.45 -24.45
CA SER A 615 -9.57 -16.28 -24.57
C SER A 615 -8.69 -16.29 -25.83
N LEU A 616 -8.56 -15.13 -26.48
CA LEU A 616 -7.60 -14.92 -27.57
C LEU A 616 -6.15 -14.93 -27.05
N GLU A 617 -5.90 -14.23 -25.94
CA GLU A 617 -4.63 -14.21 -25.21
C GLU A 617 -4.77 -15.05 -23.92
N MET A 618 -3.90 -16.06 -23.75
CA MET A 618 -3.76 -16.85 -22.53
C MET A 618 -3.03 -16.09 -21.43
N VAL A 619 -2.06 -15.27 -21.81
CA VAL A 619 -1.27 -14.39 -20.93
C VAL A 619 -1.01 -13.08 -21.67
N SER A 620 -1.26 -11.97 -21.00
CA SER A 620 -1.20 -10.60 -21.54
C SER A 620 -0.32 -9.70 -20.67
N PRO A 621 1.03 -9.79 -20.76
CA PRO A 621 1.91 -8.89 -20.00
C PRO A 621 1.82 -7.47 -20.54
N LEU A 622 1.81 -6.46 -19.67
CA LEU A 622 1.92 -5.06 -20.06
C LEU A 622 3.22 -4.84 -20.88
N ASN A 623 3.10 -4.18 -22.04
CA ASN A 623 4.21 -3.94 -22.97
C ASN A 623 5.01 -5.19 -23.42
N GLY A 624 4.53 -6.40 -23.11
CA GLY A 624 5.21 -7.66 -23.42
C GLY A 624 4.59 -8.42 -24.59
N VAL A 625 5.19 -9.57 -24.91
CA VAL A 625 4.67 -10.47 -25.97
C VAL A 625 3.50 -11.31 -25.41
N PRO A 626 2.28 -11.19 -25.95
CA PRO A 626 1.14 -11.97 -25.48
C PRO A 626 1.26 -13.43 -25.90
N THR A 627 0.85 -14.35 -25.02
CA THR A 627 0.80 -15.78 -25.32
C THR A 627 -0.58 -16.11 -25.89
N LEU A 628 -0.67 -16.42 -27.18
CA LEU A 628 -1.96 -16.61 -27.86
C LEU A 628 -2.59 -17.98 -27.57
N GLY A 629 -3.91 -18.04 -27.44
CA GLY A 629 -4.66 -19.29 -27.19
C GLY A 629 -4.68 -20.23 -28.40
N LYS A 630 -4.93 -19.70 -29.60
CA LYS A 630 -5.10 -20.52 -30.81
C LYS A 630 -3.91 -21.44 -31.16
N PRO A 631 -2.63 -21.00 -31.09
CA PRO A 631 -1.48 -21.88 -31.34
C PRO A 631 -1.26 -22.97 -30.29
N ASN A 632 -1.87 -22.82 -29.12
CA ASN A 632 -1.74 -23.71 -27.95
C ASN A 632 -3.02 -24.53 -27.67
N ARG A 633 -3.95 -24.62 -28.65
CA ARG A 633 -5.20 -25.38 -28.55
C ARG A 633 -4.89 -26.86 -28.33
N ASN A 634 -5.45 -27.45 -27.28
CA ASN A 634 -5.25 -28.83 -26.87
C ASN A 634 -6.62 -29.46 -26.52
N GLY A 635 -7.22 -30.13 -27.50
CA GLY A 635 -8.64 -30.47 -27.46
C GLY A 635 -9.51 -29.21 -27.33
N PHE A 636 -10.46 -29.22 -26.38
CA PHE A 636 -11.37 -28.10 -26.12
C PHE A 636 -10.67 -26.83 -25.61
N ALA A 637 -9.80 -26.95 -24.61
CA ALA A 637 -9.07 -25.83 -24.02
C ALA A 637 -7.79 -25.48 -24.79
N SER A 638 -7.12 -24.39 -24.42
CA SER A 638 -5.73 -24.13 -24.79
C SER A 638 -4.85 -24.37 -23.57
N SER A 639 -3.71 -25.04 -23.72
CA SER A 639 -2.85 -25.41 -22.57
C SER A 639 -1.36 -25.25 -22.87
N ILE A 640 -0.61 -24.76 -21.90
CA ILE A 640 0.85 -24.73 -21.91
C ILE A 640 1.40 -25.34 -20.61
N LEU A 641 2.49 -26.09 -20.75
CA LEU A 641 3.22 -26.75 -19.68
C LEU A 641 3.83 -25.74 -18.69
N ALA A 642 4.36 -24.63 -19.23
CA ALA A 642 4.87 -23.51 -18.44
C ALA A 642 4.91 -22.23 -19.26
N TRP A 643 4.75 -21.10 -18.58
CA TRP A 643 5.10 -19.76 -19.06
C TRP A 643 6.17 -19.19 -18.14
N LEU A 644 7.29 -18.79 -18.75
CA LEU A 644 8.52 -18.37 -18.06
C LEU A 644 8.81 -16.88 -18.25
N GLY A 645 7.83 -16.09 -18.69
CA GLY A 645 7.99 -14.65 -18.97
C GLY A 645 8.36 -13.79 -17.76
N GLY A 646 7.99 -14.22 -16.55
CA GLY A 646 8.34 -13.56 -15.28
C GLY A 646 9.33 -14.31 -14.40
N SER A 647 9.90 -15.44 -14.87
CA SER A 647 10.70 -16.34 -14.01
C SER A 647 12.12 -15.84 -13.71
N LYS A 648 12.70 -15.07 -14.64
CA LYS A 648 14.08 -14.51 -14.53
C LYS A 648 14.15 -13.01 -14.85
N ASN A 649 13.10 -12.45 -15.45
CA ASN A 649 13.01 -11.06 -15.88
C ASN A 649 11.78 -10.40 -15.25
N MET A 650 11.78 -9.07 -15.19
CA MET A 650 10.56 -8.30 -14.90
C MET A 650 9.55 -8.55 -16.03
N THR A 651 8.38 -9.07 -15.69
CA THR A 651 7.27 -9.21 -16.63
C THR A 651 6.33 -8.03 -16.52
N GLY A 652 5.71 -7.65 -17.64
CA GLY A 652 4.74 -6.57 -17.65
C GLY A 652 5.34 -5.19 -17.37
N GLN A 653 6.57 -4.92 -17.82
CA GLN A 653 7.30 -3.70 -17.44
C GLN A 653 6.56 -2.44 -17.91
N ARG A 654 6.37 -1.50 -16.98
CA ARG A 654 5.74 -0.20 -17.26
C ARG A 654 6.66 0.71 -18.08
N ASN A 655 6.08 1.72 -18.74
CA ASN A 655 6.84 2.84 -19.30
C ASN A 655 7.46 3.70 -18.20
N PHE A 656 6.71 3.91 -17.12
CA PHE A 656 7.11 4.64 -15.91
C PHE A 656 6.98 3.73 -14.70
N GLU A 657 7.97 3.71 -13.82
CA GLU A 657 7.88 3.01 -12.53
C GLU A 657 6.67 3.54 -11.73
N GLY A 658 6.51 4.86 -11.74
CA GLY A 658 5.42 5.60 -11.13
C GLY A 658 5.70 5.98 -9.68
N TYR A 659 4.96 6.97 -9.18
CA TYR A 659 5.07 7.48 -7.82
C TYR A 659 3.68 7.55 -7.16
N ARG A 660 3.64 7.88 -5.87
CA ARG A 660 2.40 8.10 -5.12
C ARG A 660 2.38 9.52 -4.59
N ILE A 661 1.32 10.27 -4.88
CA ILE A 661 1.14 11.64 -4.36
C ILE A 661 1.01 11.64 -2.82
N HIS A 662 0.44 10.57 -2.27
CA HIS A 662 0.42 10.31 -0.83
C HIS A 662 0.94 8.90 -0.53
N SER A 663 1.74 8.79 0.52
CA SER A 663 2.07 7.52 1.18
C SER A 663 1.23 7.33 2.45
N GLU A 664 1.18 6.10 2.96
CA GLU A 664 0.57 5.76 4.26
C GLU A 664 1.12 6.64 5.39
N ASN A 665 2.43 6.95 5.38
CA ASN A 665 3.08 7.81 6.38
C ASN A 665 2.68 9.29 6.29
N THR A 666 2.18 9.74 5.13
CA THR A 666 1.72 11.13 4.92
C THR A 666 0.21 11.30 5.09
N LEU A 667 -0.52 10.20 5.33
CA LEU A 667 -1.97 10.22 5.49
C LEU A 667 -2.37 10.24 6.96
N ASP A 668 -3.26 11.17 7.28
CA ASP A 668 -4.04 11.13 8.51
C ASP A 668 -5.11 10.04 8.38
N ILE A 669 -4.76 8.82 8.79
CA ILE A 669 -5.60 7.61 8.62
C ILE A 669 -6.95 7.71 9.34
N ASP A 670 -7.06 8.50 10.40
CA ASP A 670 -8.33 8.70 11.13
C ASP A 670 -9.27 9.68 10.41
N ARG A 671 -8.74 10.46 9.45
CA ARG A 671 -9.46 11.54 8.75
C ARG A 671 -10.13 11.10 7.46
N PHE A 672 -9.59 10.09 6.77
CA PHE A 672 -10.08 9.63 5.48
C PHE A 672 -10.65 8.20 5.57
N PRO A 673 -11.81 7.89 4.96
CA PRO A 673 -12.28 6.50 4.84
C PRO A 673 -11.28 5.63 4.07
N GLU A 674 -11.18 4.34 4.41
CA GLU A 674 -10.25 3.38 3.79
C GLU A 674 -10.25 3.40 2.25
N ALA A 675 -11.43 3.39 1.60
CA ALA A 675 -11.52 3.49 0.14
C ALA A 675 -10.99 4.83 -0.42
N CYS A 676 -11.03 5.91 0.36
CA CYS A 676 -10.39 7.19 0.02
C CYS A 676 -8.87 7.13 0.25
N GLN A 677 -8.39 6.44 1.29
CA GLN A 677 -6.95 6.20 1.49
C GLN A 677 -6.36 5.39 0.33
N ASN A 678 -7.05 4.32 -0.11
CA ASN A 678 -6.69 3.52 -1.28
C ASN A 678 -6.63 4.38 -2.57
N ALA A 679 -7.59 5.29 -2.77
CA ALA A 679 -7.58 6.21 -3.90
C ALA A 679 -6.43 7.24 -3.81
N LEU A 680 -6.20 7.84 -2.64
CA LEU A 680 -5.14 8.85 -2.43
C LEU A 680 -3.73 8.25 -2.58
N THR A 681 -3.53 7.01 -2.12
CA THR A 681 -2.26 6.28 -2.26
C THR A 681 -2.08 5.59 -3.61
N ALA A 682 -3.06 5.62 -4.52
CA ALA A 682 -2.97 4.90 -5.79
C ALA A 682 -1.76 5.34 -6.62
N LEU A 683 -1.10 4.38 -7.28
CA LEU A 683 0.10 4.62 -8.06
C LEU A 683 -0.19 5.45 -9.32
N VAL A 684 0.48 6.59 -9.44
CA VAL A 684 0.48 7.45 -10.62
C VAL A 684 1.59 6.98 -11.56
N ARG A 685 1.21 6.46 -12.74
CA ARG A 685 2.12 5.99 -13.79
C ARG A 685 2.55 7.16 -14.69
N CYS A 686 3.26 8.13 -14.12
CA CYS A 686 3.82 9.30 -14.80
C CYS A 686 5.34 9.33 -14.69
N ASP A 687 5.98 10.19 -15.49
CA ASP A 687 7.37 10.58 -15.27
C ASP A 687 7.55 11.16 -13.87
N ASN A 688 8.58 10.69 -13.16
CA ASN A 688 8.82 11.06 -11.76
C ASN A 688 9.06 12.56 -11.60
N TYR A 689 9.52 13.31 -12.61
CA TYR A 689 9.69 14.76 -12.53
C TYR A 689 8.39 15.53 -12.20
N THR A 690 7.23 14.88 -12.32
CA THR A 690 5.92 15.46 -11.98
C THR A 690 5.50 15.27 -10.52
N ASP A 691 6.27 14.56 -9.69
CA ASP A 691 5.94 14.28 -8.28
C ASP A 691 6.03 15.52 -7.38
N GLU A 692 7.00 16.41 -7.61
CA GLU A 692 7.16 17.70 -6.94
C GLU A 692 6.08 18.74 -7.34
N TRP A 693 5.22 18.46 -8.34
CA TRP A 693 4.24 19.42 -8.88
C TRP A 693 2.96 19.54 -8.03
N THR A 694 3.11 19.41 -6.71
CA THR A 694 2.03 19.41 -5.71
C THR A 694 1.71 20.81 -5.14
N ILE A 695 2.27 21.86 -5.73
CA ILE A 695 1.97 23.26 -5.44
C ILE A 695 1.60 24.01 -6.74
N PRO A 696 0.77 25.06 -6.70
CA PRO A 696 0.46 25.84 -7.89
C PRO A 696 1.72 26.55 -8.39
N SER A 697 2.14 26.27 -9.62
CA SER A 697 3.36 26.80 -10.25
C SER A 697 3.21 26.79 -11.78
N TYR A 698 4.01 27.61 -12.47
CA TYR A 698 4.18 27.53 -13.92
C TYR A 698 5.58 27.02 -14.25
N HIS A 699 5.66 25.81 -14.82
CA HIS A 699 6.93 25.07 -14.97
C HIS A 699 7.78 25.50 -16.18
N GLY A 700 7.25 26.33 -17.08
CA GLY A 700 8.02 26.93 -18.18
C GLY A 700 8.65 25.89 -19.13
N ILE A 701 9.90 26.14 -19.56
CA ILE A 701 10.71 25.11 -20.22
C ILE A 701 11.28 24.18 -19.15
N LEU A 702 11.13 22.87 -19.35
CA LEU A 702 11.70 21.85 -18.48
C LEU A 702 13.25 21.79 -18.61
N PRO A 703 13.97 21.30 -17.59
CA PRO A 703 15.41 21.05 -17.68
C PRO A 703 15.78 20.16 -18.89
N ARG A 704 17.00 20.32 -19.42
CA ARG A 704 17.43 19.62 -20.67
C ARG A 704 17.51 18.09 -20.54
N ASP A 705 17.62 17.63 -19.30
CA ASP A 705 17.66 16.24 -18.86
C ASP A 705 16.27 15.61 -18.71
N VAL A 706 15.20 16.41 -18.72
CA VAL A 706 13.81 15.95 -18.66
C VAL A 706 13.22 15.91 -20.07
N ASP A 707 12.75 14.74 -20.50
CA ASP A 707 12.08 14.58 -21.78
C ASP A 707 10.64 15.12 -21.71
N VAL A 708 10.33 16.14 -22.51
CA VAL A 708 8.97 16.71 -22.58
C VAL A 708 7.97 15.68 -23.10
N GLU A 709 8.36 14.76 -23.99
CA GLU A 709 7.46 13.69 -24.48
C GLU A 709 7.09 12.69 -23.37
N SER A 710 7.96 12.49 -22.37
CA SER A 710 7.70 11.59 -21.24
C SER A 710 6.66 12.18 -20.28
N VAL A 711 6.79 13.47 -19.95
CA VAL A 711 5.81 14.24 -19.16
C VAL A 711 4.47 14.36 -19.90
N CYS A 712 4.52 14.46 -21.23
CA CYS A 712 3.35 14.59 -22.09
C CYS A 712 2.78 13.28 -22.62
N ASP A 713 3.24 12.13 -22.10
CA ASP A 713 2.68 10.83 -22.44
C ASP A 713 1.18 10.75 -22.09
N GLN A 714 0.41 10.16 -23.01
CA GLN A 714 -1.04 10.04 -22.86
C GLN A 714 -1.44 9.05 -21.75
N GLY A 715 -0.56 8.11 -21.40
CA GLY A 715 -0.71 7.21 -20.26
C GLY A 715 -0.49 7.94 -18.93
N CYS A 716 0.50 8.84 -18.84
CA CYS A 716 0.69 9.70 -17.67
C CYS A 716 -0.55 10.59 -17.42
N ALA A 717 -0.95 11.39 -18.40
CA ALA A 717 -2.10 12.28 -18.27
C ALA A 717 -3.40 11.52 -17.92
N ARG A 718 -3.55 10.28 -18.42
CA ARG A 718 -4.65 9.39 -18.05
C ARG A 718 -4.51 8.91 -16.60
N SER A 719 -3.35 8.42 -16.17
CA SER A 719 -3.14 7.91 -14.81
C SER A 719 -3.43 8.97 -13.73
N ILE A 720 -3.11 10.24 -13.98
CA ILE A 720 -3.49 11.37 -13.10
C ILE A 720 -5.01 11.61 -13.11
N SER A 721 -5.66 11.53 -14.28
CA SER A 721 -7.11 11.63 -14.40
C SER A 721 -7.84 10.50 -13.66
N ASP A 722 -7.30 9.28 -13.71
CA ASP A 722 -7.88 8.09 -13.09
C ASP A 722 -7.74 8.17 -11.56
N TRP A 723 -6.53 8.52 -11.06
CA TRP A 723 -6.28 8.84 -9.65
C TRP A 723 -7.27 9.89 -9.13
N ARG A 724 -7.42 11.00 -9.86
CA ARG A 724 -8.35 12.08 -9.48
C ARG A 724 -9.81 11.62 -9.49
N SER A 725 -10.22 10.85 -10.50
CA SER A 725 -11.58 10.30 -10.60
C SER A 725 -11.91 9.36 -9.43
N ALA A 726 -10.94 8.55 -8.99
CA ALA A 726 -11.05 7.72 -7.80
C ALA A 726 -11.15 8.59 -6.52
N VAL A 727 -10.26 9.55 -6.34
CA VAL A 727 -10.26 10.45 -5.17
C VAL A 727 -11.57 11.25 -5.08
N ASP A 728 -12.00 11.89 -6.16
CA ASP A 728 -13.28 12.62 -6.22
C ASP A 728 -14.49 11.69 -5.95
N THR A 729 -14.39 10.40 -6.31
CA THR A 729 -15.44 9.39 -6.07
C THR A 729 -15.49 8.91 -4.61
N TYR A 730 -14.35 8.57 -3.98
CA TYR A 730 -14.30 7.90 -2.68
C TYR A 730 -14.06 8.82 -1.50
N CYS A 731 -13.36 9.95 -1.71
CA CYS A 731 -13.16 10.97 -0.69
C CYS A 731 -14.35 11.93 -0.61
N GLY A 732 -15.02 12.22 -1.74
CA GLY A 732 -16.16 13.13 -1.80
C GLY A 732 -15.82 14.51 -1.23
N ASN A 733 -16.51 14.92 -0.15
CA ASN A 733 -16.28 16.20 0.52
C ASN A 733 -15.20 16.14 1.62
N ALA A 734 -14.39 15.07 1.70
CA ALA A 734 -13.29 15.03 2.66
C ALA A 734 -12.25 16.11 2.35
N THR A 735 -11.84 16.83 3.37
CA THR A 735 -10.83 17.90 3.29
C THR A 735 -9.65 17.59 4.19
N TRP A 736 -8.49 18.18 3.90
CA TRP A 736 -7.31 18.23 4.78
C TRP A 736 -7.52 19.21 5.95
N HIS A 737 -6.62 19.22 6.95
CA HIS A 737 -6.73 20.11 8.14
C HIS A 737 -6.91 21.59 7.78
N ILE A 738 -6.23 22.04 6.72
CA ILE A 738 -6.34 23.39 6.12
C ILE A 738 -7.64 23.62 5.31
N GLY A 739 -8.60 22.70 5.35
CA GLY A 739 -9.89 22.78 4.66
C GLY A 739 -9.86 22.57 3.14
N ALA A 740 -8.68 22.32 2.54
CA ALA A 740 -8.55 21.98 1.12
C ALA A 740 -9.15 20.60 0.81
N ALA A 741 -9.76 20.43 -0.37
CA ALA A 741 -10.30 19.12 -0.80
C ALA A 741 -9.21 18.03 -0.90
N ALA A 742 -9.57 16.77 -0.67
CA ALA A 742 -8.64 15.63 -0.68
C ALA A 742 -7.73 15.60 -1.93
N GLY A 743 -8.30 15.70 -3.14
CA GLY A 743 -7.59 15.66 -4.43
C GLY A 743 -6.89 16.94 -4.87
N VAL A 744 -6.63 17.89 -3.95
CA VAL A 744 -6.01 19.19 -4.29
C VAL A 744 -4.61 19.04 -4.90
N LEU A 745 -3.76 18.13 -4.37
CA LEU A 745 -2.38 17.97 -4.83
C LEU A 745 -2.30 17.43 -6.27
N GLY A 746 -3.03 16.34 -6.58
CA GLY A 746 -3.12 15.85 -7.96
C GLY A 746 -3.83 16.81 -8.93
N SER A 747 -4.59 17.78 -8.43
CA SER A 747 -5.12 18.87 -9.25
C SER A 747 -4.05 19.89 -9.65
N PHE A 748 -3.01 20.12 -8.83
CA PHE A 748 -1.83 20.89 -9.24
C PHE A 748 -0.99 20.12 -10.27
N VAL A 749 -0.69 18.85 -10.03
CA VAL A 749 0.06 18.00 -10.98
C VAL A 749 -0.64 17.95 -12.35
N SER A 750 -1.96 17.72 -12.35
CA SER A 750 -2.78 17.74 -13.57
C SER A 750 -2.74 19.10 -14.30
N GLN A 751 -2.74 20.22 -13.57
CA GLN A 751 -2.63 21.55 -14.15
C GLN A 751 -1.24 21.78 -14.76
N GLY A 752 -0.16 21.40 -14.06
CA GLY A 752 1.22 21.50 -14.55
C GLY A 752 1.43 20.71 -15.85
N ILE A 753 0.89 19.49 -15.94
CA ILE A 753 0.93 18.67 -17.17
C ILE A 753 0.17 19.37 -18.30
N ASN A 754 -1.06 19.85 -18.05
CA ASN A 754 -1.85 20.55 -19.08
C ASN A 754 -1.15 21.81 -19.62
N GLU A 755 -0.51 22.61 -18.76
CA GLU A 755 0.22 23.82 -19.14
C GLU A 755 1.54 23.51 -19.88
N THR A 756 2.23 22.43 -19.50
CA THR A 756 3.47 21.98 -20.15
C THR A 756 3.20 21.40 -21.54
N CYS A 757 2.18 20.57 -21.66
CA CYS A 757 1.86 19.80 -22.86
C CYS A 757 0.97 20.54 -23.87
N GLN A 758 0.79 21.84 -23.71
CA GLN A 758 0.10 22.66 -24.70
C GLN A 758 0.93 22.73 -25.99
N ILE A 759 0.36 22.28 -27.12
CA ILE A 759 1.00 22.35 -28.44
C ILE A 759 0.41 23.46 -29.32
N ASP A 760 1.25 24.08 -30.15
CA ASP A 760 0.78 24.94 -31.24
C ASP A 760 0.19 24.08 -32.38
N LYS A 761 -1.09 24.31 -32.68
CA LYS A 761 -1.83 23.57 -33.72
C LYS A 761 -1.32 23.81 -35.14
N LYS A 762 -0.48 24.82 -35.38
CA LYS A 762 0.08 25.14 -36.70
C LYS A 762 1.43 24.47 -36.95
N THR A 763 2.32 24.46 -35.96
CA THR A 763 3.69 23.94 -36.08
C THR A 763 3.90 22.58 -35.43
N GLY A 764 3.00 22.13 -34.55
CA GLY A 764 3.12 20.88 -33.80
C GLY A 764 4.16 20.91 -32.67
N LYS A 765 4.73 22.07 -32.35
CA LYS A 765 5.71 22.24 -31.26
C LYS A 765 5.04 22.57 -29.94
N TYR A 766 5.70 22.26 -28.82
CA TYR A 766 5.27 22.69 -27.50
C TYR A 766 5.28 24.21 -27.37
N CYS A 767 4.27 24.73 -26.69
CA CYS A 767 4.07 26.15 -26.55
C CYS A 767 5.10 26.82 -25.64
N ASN A 768 5.68 26.10 -24.68
CA ASN A 768 6.75 26.65 -23.84
C ASN A 768 8.03 26.90 -24.66
N ASP A 769 8.38 26.04 -25.63
CA ASP A 769 9.47 26.29 -26.59
C ASP A 769 9.22 27.54 -27.44
N ILE A 770 7.99 27.71 -27.91
CA ILE A 770 7.60 28.87 -28.73
C ILE A 770 7.68 30.15 -27.91
N ILE A 771 7.13 30.13 -26.69
CA ILE A 771 7.08 31.30 -25.78
C ILE A 771 8.47 31.69 -25.29
N TYR A 772 9.36 30.73 -25.03
CA TYR A 772 10.75 31.01 -24.62
C TYR A 772 11.55 31.76 -25.69
N ASN A 773 11.24 31.53 -26.97
CA ASN A 773 11.87 32.22 -28.10
C ASN A 773 11.23 33.60 -28.42
N PHE A 774 10.34 34.12 -27.56
CA PHE A 774 9.76 35.45 -27.72
C PHE A 774 10.73 36.58 -27.39
N THR A 775 10.42 37.76 -27.89
CA THR A 775 11.24 38.95 -27.73
C THR A 775 11.18 39.45 -26.28
N LEU A 776 12.30 39.32 -25.54
CA LEU A 776 12.47 39.87 -24.19
C LEU A 776 12.05 41.35 -24.16
N SER A 777 10.96 41.63 -23.44
CA SER A 777 10.29 42.93 -23.42
C SER A 777 10.14 43.41 -21.98
N GLU A 778 10.59 44.64 -21.70
CA GLU A 778 10.53 45.25 -20.35
C GLU A 778 9.10 45.41 -19.78
N SER A 779 8.07 45.29 -20.62
CA SER A 779 6.66 45.34 -20.24
C SER A 779 5.78 44.71 -21.32
N ILE A 780 4.60 44.22 -20.93
CA ILE A 780 3.61 43.60 -21.83
C ILE A 780 3.21 44.55 -22.98
N ASP A 781 3.18 45.86 -22.73
CA ASP A 781 2.80 46.87 -23.73
C ASP A 781 3.84 46.98 -24.87
N LYS A 782 5.11 46.69 -24.59
CA LYS A 782 6.19 46.65 -25.60
C LYS A 782 6.26 45.33 -26.38
N MET A 783 5.57 44.29 -25.93
CA MET A 783 5.60 42.96 -26.57
C MET A 783 5.08 43.02 -28.03
N PRO A 784 5.72 42.31 -28.98
CA PRO A 784 5.25 42.22 -30.36
C PRO A 784 3.81 41.67 -30.48
N THR A 785 3.00 42.23 -31.39
CA THR A 785 1.58 41.84 -31.52
C THR A 785 1.42 40.37 -31.94
N ASN A 786 2.32 39.85 -32.76
CA ASN A 786 2.34 38.44 -33.20
C ASN A 786 2.67 37.46 -32.06
N GLU A 787 3.45 37.87 -31.07
CA GLU A 787 3.81 37.04 -29.90
C GLU A 787 2.69 37.10 -28.85
N LEU A 788 2.26 38.32 -28.49
CA LEU A 788 1.15 38.56 -27.55
C LEU A 788 -0.16 37.89 -28.02
N CYS A 789 -0.44 37.92 -29.32
CA CYS A 789 -1.62 37.31 -29.94
C CYS A 789 -1.37 35.91 -30.51
N SER A 790 -0.25 35.27 -30.15
CA SER A 790 0.01 33.88 -30.54
C SER A 790 -0.99 32.92 -29.88
N ASP A 791 -1.36 31.86 -30.58
CA ASP A 791 -2.27 30.83 -30.05
C ASP A 791 -1.70 30.17 -28.79
N CYS A 792 -0.37 30.05 -28.69
CA CYS A 792 0.31 29.57 -27.49
C CYS A 792 0.13 30.50 -26.28
N TYR A 793 0.52 31.77 -26.41
CA TYR A 793 0.49 32.72 -25.28
C TYR A 793 -0.94 32.98 -24.80
N VAL A 794 -1.86 33.22 -25.74
CA VAL A 794 -3.28 33.41 -25.45
C VAL A 794 -3.91 32.13 -24.91
N GLY A 795 -3.56 30.97 -25.46
CA GLY A 795 -4.06 29.66 -25.00
C GLY A 795 -3.63 29.37 -23.56
N ARG A 796 -2.35 29.59 -23.23
CA ARG A 796 -1.80 29.42 -21.89
C ARG A 796 -2.50 30.31 -20.88
N LEU A 797 -2.58 31.62 -21.14
CA LEU A 797 -3.24 32.57 -20.23
C LEU A 797 -4.73 32.23 -19.99
N LYS A 798 -5.45 31.74 -21.01
CA LYS A 798 -6.82 31.24 -20.85
C LYS A 798 -6.89 29.96 -20.02
N MET A 799 -5.94 29.03 -20.21
CA MET A 799 -5.87 27.78 -19.45
C MET A 799 -5.59 28.04 -17.97
N MET A 800 -4.63 28.94 -17.68
CA MET A 800 -4.33 29.41 -16.34
C MET A 800 -5.57 30.07 -15.70
N GLN A 801 -6.19 31.05 -16.37
CA GLN A 801 -7.40 31.73 -15.88
C GLN A 801 -8.58 30.78 -15.62
N ALA A 802 -8.72 29.73 -16.42
CA ALA A 802 -9.82 28.77 -16.29
C ALA A 802 -9.71 27.89 -15.02
N SER A 803 -8.51 27.76 -14.44
CA SER A 803 -8.21 26.81 -13.37
C SER A 803 -7.84 27.51 -12.05
N PRO A 804 -8.50 27.21 -10.92
CA PRO A 804 -8.11 27.72 -9.60
C PRO A 804 -6.80 27.09 -9.08
N PHE A 805 -6.30 26.04 -9.74
CA PHE A 805 -5.07 25.34 -9.40
C PHE A 805 -3.84 25.90 -10.14
N SER A 806 -4.01 26.90 -11.01
CA SER A 806 -2.89 27.53 -11.72
C SER A 806 -2.22 28.63 -10.90
N TYR A 807 -1.05 29.07 -11.35
CA TYR A 807 -0.35 30.22 -10.76
C TYR A 807 -1.02 31.58 -11.06
N TYR A 808 -2.10 31.64 -11.85
CA TYR A 808 -2.75 32.87 -12.33
C TYR A 808 -3.13 33.87 -11.21
N ASN A 809 -3.56 33.34 -10.07
CA ASN A 809 -4.02 34.13 -8.93
C ASN A 809 -2.88 34.63 -8.02
N ARG A 810 -1.66 34.10 -8.18
CA ARG A 810 -0.51 34.40 -7.31
C ARG A 810 0.32 35.58 -7.82
N ASP A 811 0.27 35.87 -9.11
CA ASP A 811 0.96 37.00 -9.73
C ASP A 811 0.01 37.82 -10.63
N PRO A 812 -0.28 39.09 -10.29
CA PRO A 812 -1.10 40.00 -11.09
C PRO A 812 -0.65 40.17 -12.55
N PHE A 813 0.61 39.86 -12.88
CA PHE A 813 1.13 39.88 -14.25
C PHE A 813 0.27 39.08 -15.22
N TYR A 814 -0.17 37.87 -14.85
CA TYR A 814 -0.94 37.01 -15.74
C TYR A 814 -2.34 37.56 -16.01
N GLU A 815 -2.94 38.24 -15.02
CA GLU A 815 -4.23 38.89 -15.17
C GLU A 815 -4.16 40.11 -16.10
N ASP A 816 -3.15 40.97 -15.92
CA ASP A 816 -2.90 42.11 -16.83
C ASP A 816 -2.54 41.62 -18.25
N ALA A 817 -1.72 40.58 -18.37
CA ALA A 817 -1.36 39.98 -19.65
C ALA A 817 -2.59 39.48 -20.42
N LEU A 818 -3.53 38.80 -19.75
CA LEU A 818 -4.75 38.33 -20.41
C LEU A 818 -5.69 39.51 -20.75
N LYS A 819 -5.85 40.50 -19.87
CA LYS A 819 -6.63 41.72 -20.16
C LYS A 819 -6.09 42.47 -21.38
N LYS A 820 -4.76 42.61 -21.48
CA LYS A 820 -4.08 43.24 -22.63
C LYS A 820 -4.21 42.42 -23.90
N ALA A 821 -4.04 41.10 -23.83
CA ALA A 821 -4.26 40.20 -24.97
C ALA A 821 -5.72 40.25 -25.48
N VAL A 822 -6.71 40.21 -24.58
CA VAL A 822 -8.13 40.34 -24.93
C VAL A 822 -8.41 41.63 -25.71
N LYS A 823 -7.86 42.76 -25.26
CA LYS A 823 -8.03 44.07 -25.89
C LYS A 823 -7.26 44.21 -27.21
N ARG A 824 -6.00 43.78 -27.28
CA ARG A 824 -5.10 44.01 -28.44
C ARG A 824 -5.26 42.95 -29.54
N CYS A 825 -5.74 41.76 -29.19
CA CYS A 825 -5.93 40.64 -30.12
C CYS A 825 -7.41 40.42 -30.51
N SER A 826 -8.30 41.34 -30.13
CA SER A 826 -9.74 41.32 -30.45
C SER A 826 -10.45 40.01 -30.03
N LEU A 827 -10.16 39.52 -28.82
CA LEU A 827 -10.71 38.25 -28.34
C LEU A 827 -12.07 38.47 -27.66
N SER A 828 -13.15 37.98 -28.26
CA SER A 828 -14.49 38.05 -27.67
C SER A 828 -14.73 37.00 -26.58
N ASN A 829 -15.52 37.33 -25.56
CA ASN A 829 -16.05 36.43 -24.53
C ASN A 829 -14.99 35.65 -23.72
N VAL A 830 -13.83 36.26 -23.46
CA VAL A 830 -12.77 35.68 -22.63
C VAL A 830 -12.85 36.27 -21.21
N PRO A 831 -13.15 35.46 -20.17
CA PRO A 831 -13.04 35.92 -18.79
C PRO A 831 -11.60 36.29 -18.44
N THR A 832 -11.41 37.32 -17.62
CA THR A 832 -10.07 37.78 -17.21
C THR A 832 -9.88 37.82 -15.70
N THR A 833 -10.97 37.75 -14.93
CA THR A 833 -10.93 37.75 -13.46
C THR A 833 -10.35 36.45 -12.93
N THR A 834 -9.62 36.53 -11.83
CA THR A 834 -9.16 35.39 -11.03
C THR A 834 -10.30 34.45 -10.65
N LYS A 835 -10.01 33.15 -10.51
CA LYS A 835 -10.92 32.17 -9.91
C LYS A 835 -10.77 32.19 -8.39
N ASP A 836 -11.78 31.72 -7.66
CA ASP A 836 -11.67 31.57 -6.20
C ASP A 836 -10.55 30.57 -5.85
N SER A 837 -9.91 30.79 -4.70
CA SER A 837 -8.85 29.91 -4.18
C SER A 837 -9.39 28.48 -3.95
N PRO A 838 -8.63 27.42 -4.24
CA PRO A 838 -8.99 26.04 -3.89
C PRO A 838 -8.87 25.76 -2.38
N PHE A 839 -8.26 26.69 -1.63
CA PHE A 839 -8.24 26.72 -0.17
C PHE A 839 -9.32 27.67 0.34
N PRO A 840 -10.04 27.34 1.42
CA PRO A 840 -10.97 28.27 2.04
C PRO A 840 -10.25 29.54 2.48
N SER A 841 -10.96 30.67 2.44
CA SER A 841 -10.50 31.92 3.04
C SER A 841 -10.22 31.70 4.53
N GLU A 842 -9.02 32.06 5.00
CA GLU A 842 -8.73 32.08 6.44
C GLU A 842 -9.79 32.93 7.17
N PRO A 843 -10.43 32.43 8.24
CA PRO A 843 -11.30 33.23 9.05
C PRO A 843 -10.46 34.27 9.78
N SER A 844 -10.57 35.54 9.37
CA SER A 844 -9.92 36.64 10.09
C SER A 844 -10.60 36.83 11.45
N GLU A 845 -10.03 36.25 12.51
CA GLU A 845 -10.42 36.61 13.86
C GLU A 845 -10.15 38.10 14.11
N PRO A 846 -11.05 38.82 14.82
CA PRO A 846 -10.79 40.21 15.17
C PRO A 846 -9.58 40.28 16.12
N PRO A 847 -8.59 41.16 15.85
CA PRO A 847 -7.38 41.23 16.68
C PRO A 847 -7.75 41.62 18.11
N PHE A 848 -7.47 40.70 19.06
CA PHE A 848 -7.70 40.90 20.48
C PHE A 848 -6.83 42.06 21.01
N CYS A 849 -7.48 43.14 21.46
CA CYS A 849 -6.81 44.32 21.99
C CYS A 849 -6.95 44.40 23.51
N LEU A 850 -5.93 43.90 24.23
CA LEU A 850 -5.94 43.72 25.69
C LEU A 850 -6.24 45.00 26.51
N SER A 851 -5.94 46.19 25.98
CA SER A 851 -6.22 47.47 26.65
C SER A 851 -7.62 48.03 26.36
N GLU A 852 -8.33 47.47 25.38
CA GLU A 852 -9.50 48.06 24.68
C GLU A 852 -9.26 49.43 24.02
N VAL A 853 -8.08 50.04 24.16
CA VAL A 853 -7.76 51.35 23.57
C VAL A 853 -7.17 51.16 22.18
N THR A 854 -7.84 51.71 21.18
CA THR A 854 -7.36 51.78 19.80
C THR A 854 -7.09 53.21 19.36
N HIS A 855 -6.23 53.39 18.37
CA HIS A 855 -5.97 54.67 17.72
C HIS A 855 -5.92 54.47 16.21
N THR A 856 -6.52 55.38 15.44
CA THR A 856 -6.35 55.42 13.98
C THR A 856 -5.23 56.39 13.65
N THR A 857 -4.17 55.89 13.01
CA THR A 857 -2.98 56.67 12.65
C THR A 857 -3.32 57.85 11.76
N LYS A 858 -2.65 58.98 11.98
CA LYS A 858 -2.78 60.24 11.23
C LYS A 858 -1.42 60.68 10.71
N ALA A 859 -1.41 61.51 9.67
CA ALA A 859 -0.18 62.11 9.16
C ALA A 859 0.62 62.79 10.28
N GLY A 860 1.87 62.35 10.48
CA GLY A 860 2.77 62.82 11.54
C GLY A 860 2.73 62.04 12.86
N ASP A 861 1.92 60.99 12.96
CA ASP A 861 2.02 60.04 14.09
C ASP A 861 3.31 59.20 13.99
N THR A 862 3.89 58.91 15.15
CA THR A 862 5.11 58.11 15.33
C THR A 862 4.95 57.28 16.60
N CYS A 863 5.73 56.20 16.75
CA CYS A 863 5.68 55.39 17.99
C CYS A 863 5.98 56.26 19.22
N ASP A 864 6.94 57.19 19.13
CA ASP A 864 7.29 58.10 20.22
C ASP A 864 6.19 59.14 20.54
N SER A 865 5.56 59.75 19.53
CA SER A 865 4.51 60.74 19.77
C SER A 865 3.26 60.08 20.35
N LEU A 866 2.92 58.87 19.91
CA LEU A 866 1.82 58.08 20.45
C LEU A 866 2.15 57.51 21.84
N ALA A 867 3.37 57.02 22.06
CA ALA A 867 3.82 56.50 23.34
C ALA A 867 3.78 57.54 24.47
N LEU A 868 4.25 58.76 24.19
CA LEU A 868 4.12 59.89 25.12
C LEU A 868 2.66 60.31 25.34
N LYS A 869 1.86 60.36 24.27
CA LYS A 869 0.44 60.77 24.33
C LYS A 869 -0.40 59.80 25.16
N TYR A 870 -0.18 58.50 25.00
CA TYR A 870 -0.98 57.45 25.62
C TYR A 870 -0.34 56.83 26.87
N SER A 871 0.85 57.29 27.28
CA SER A 871 1.62 56.74 28.42
C SER A 871 1.87 55.24 28.29
N VAL A 872 2.52 54.85 27.19
CA VAL A 872 2.88 53.46 26.86
C VAL A 872 4.31 53.40 26.30
N SER A 873 4.88 52.22 26.07
CA SER A 873 6.18 52.10 25.37
C SER A 873 6.03 52.21 23.85
N SER A 874 6.96 52.93 23.20
CA SER A 874 7.07 53.00 21.73
C SER A 874 7.25 51.61 21.11
N ALA A 875 8.10 50.78 21.73
CA ALA A 875 8.38 49.43 21.28
C ALA A 875 7.15 48.54 21.37
N ALA A 876 6.35 48.68 22.44
CA ALA A 876 5.13 47.91 22.62
C ALA A 876 4.03 48.32 21.61
N ILE A 877 3.96 49.59 21.19
CA ILE A 877 3.12 50.01 20.05
C ILE A 877 3.56 49.31 18.77
N PHE A 878 4.87 49.31 18.47
CA PHE A 878 5.41 48.67 17.25
C PHE A 878 5.17 47.16 17.22
N ILE A 879 5.58 46.47 18.29
CA ILE A 879 5.51 45.01 18.42
C ILE A 879 4.06 44.51 18.44
N GLY A 880 3.15 45.25 19.08
CA GLY A 880 1.73 44.88 19.17
C GLY A 880 0.92 45.11 17.89
N ASN A 881 1.49 45.73 16.84
CA ASN A 881 0.76 46.14 15.64
C ASN A 881 1.54 45.85 14.36
N PRO A 882 1.41 44.65 13.77
CA PRO A 882 2.18 44.25 12.58
C PRO A 882 1.91 45.11 11.32
N ALA A 883 0.85 45.93 11.32
CA ALA A 883 0.60 46.91 10.27
C ALA A 883 1.51 48.16 10.35
N ILE A 884 2.24 48.36 11.46
CA ILE A 884 3.22 49.45 11.60
C ILE A 884 4.56 48.99 11.01
N LEU A 885 4.84 49.41 9.78
CA LEU A 885 6.10 49.08 9.09
C LEU A 885 7.27 49.99 9.49
N ASN A 886 6.99 51.18 10.02
CA ASN A 886 8.01 52.15 10.44
C ASN A 886 7.51 52.99 11.62
N CYS A 887 8.28 53.05 12.71
CA CYS A 887 7.94 53.86 13.88
C CYS A 887 8.06 55.37 13.69
N THR A 888 8.84 55.85 12.72
CA THR A 888 9.05 57.30 12.49
C THR A 888 8.18 57.90 11.40
N ASP A 889 7.44 57.07 10.65
CA ASP A 889 6.59 57.48 9.54
C ASP A 889 5.43 56.47 9.38
N MET A 890 4.31 56.73 10.04
CA MET A 890 3.15 55.84 10.05
C MET A 890 2.19 56.15 8.89
N VAL A 891 1.77 55.11 8.16
CA VAL A 891 0.73 55.20 7.12
C VAL A 891 -0.58 55.66 7.77
N GLU A 892 -1.23 56.67 7.20
CA GLU A 892 -2.49 57.23 7.67
C GLU A 892 -3.67 56.26 7.47
N GLY A 893 -4.60 56.23 8.43
CA GLY A 893 -5.84 55.44 8.35
C GLY A 893 -5.75 54.00 8.88
N VAL A 894 -4.60 53.59 9.43
CA VAL A 894 -4.41 52.26 10.02
C VAL A 894 -4.94 52.26 11.46
N SER A 895 -5.82 51.31 11.78
CA SER A 895 -6.29 51.10 13.16
C SER A 895 -5.29 50.24 13.92
N ILE A 896 -4.74 50.79 15.01
CA ILE A 896 -3.76 50.12 15.86
C ILE A 896 -4.29 49.95 17.29
N CYS A 897 -3.98 48.81 17.91
CA CYS A 897 -4.23 48.56 19.33
C CYS A 897 -3.10 49.17 20.17
N LEU A 898 -3.43 49.93 21.21
CA LEU A 898 -2.43 50.46 22.13
C LEU A 898 -2.20 49.46 23.27
N PRO A 899 -0.96 49.25 23.74
CA PRO A 899 -0.69 48.37 24.88
C PRO A 899 -1.12 49.01 26.22
N LEU A 900 -1.04 48.25 27.31
CA LEU A 900 -1.40 48.74 28.65
C LEU A 900 -0.51 49.91 29.10
N GLN A 901 -1.10 50.85 29.85
CA GLN A 901 -0.43 52.09 30.26
C GLN A 901 0.62 51.87 31.35
N CYS A 902 1.71 52.63 31.30
CA CYS A 902 2.82 52.62 32.26
C CYS A 902 3.32 54.06 32.49
N LYS A 903 4.04 54.31 33.59
CA LYS A 903 4.88 55.53 33.67
C LYS A 903 6.01 55.36 32.65
N THR A 904 6.23 56.38 31.83
CA THR A 904 7.20 56.32 30.74
C THR A 904 8.45 57.14 31.02
N TYR A 905 9.57 56.72 30.42
CA TYR A 905 10.82 57.47 30.37
C TYR A 905 11.27 57.59 28.91
N LYS A 906 11.78 58.76 28.52
CA LYS A 906 12.30 59.00 27.17
C LYS A 906 13.83 58.99 27.18
N LEU A 907 14.41 58.01 26.51
CA LEU A 907 15.85 57.76 26.44
C LEU A 907 16.63 58.93 25.83
N GLN A 908 17.66 59.36 26.55
CA GLN A 908 18.69 60.30 26.09
C GLN A 908 19.83 59.53 25.41
N GLU A 909 20.64 60.18 24.56
CA GLU A 909 21.68 59.55 23.72
C GLU A 909 22.79 58.80 24.47
N LYS A 910 22.89 58.99 25.79
CA LYS A 910 23.90 58.35 26.66
C LYS A 910 23.30 57.49 27.76
N ASP A 911 21.98 57.28 27.74
CA ASP A 911 21.31 56.46 28.74
C ASP A 911 21.69 54.98 28.60
N THR A 912 21.89 54.36 29.76
CA THR A 912 22.08 52.92 29.94
C THR A 912 20.97 52.42 30.86
N CYS A 913 20.69 51.12 30.91
CA CYS A 913 19.71 50.62 31.89
C CYS A 913 20.07 51.02 33.32
N MET A 914 21.37 51.10 33.64
CA MET A 914 21.83 51.53 34.96
C MET A 914 21.51 53.00 35.26
N SER A 915 21.65 53.91 34.28
CA SER A 915 21.30 55.33 34.49
C SER A 915 19.78 55.53 34.59
N VAL A 916 18.99 54.80 33.79
CA VAL A 916 17.53 54.91 33.81
C VAL A 916 16.93 54.22 35.04
N ALA A 917 17.45 53.06 35.44
CA ALA A 917 17.04 52.38 36.68
C ALA A 917 17.31 53.25 37.91
N TYR A 918 18.50 53.88 37.98
CA TYR A 918 18.83 54.85 39.03
C TYR A 918 17.88 56.06 39.04
N PHE A 919 17.51 56.59 37.87
CA PHE A 919 16.53 57.69 37.76
C PHE A 919 15.12 57.25 38.20
N ALA A 920 14.70 56.05 37.83
CA ALA A 920 13.37 55.51 38.15
C ALA A 920 13.24 54.96 39.57
N GLY A 921 14.36 54.73 40.29
CA GLY A 921 14.38 54.17 41.64
C GLY A 921 14.19 52.66 41.69
N ILE A 922 14.56 51.95 40.61
CA ILE A 922 14.39 50.49 40.45
C ILE A 922 15.75 49.82 40.17
N GLN A 923 15.80 48.48 40.12
CA GLN A 923 17.01 47.75 39.75
C GLN A 923 17.24 47.76 38.22
N GLN A 924 18.48 47.48 37.80
CA GLN A 924 18.81 47.40 36.38
C GLN A 924 18.00 46.31 35.66
N ASP A 925 17.74 45.18 36.32
CA ASP A 925 16.94 44.09 35.76
C ASP A 925 15.44 44.42 35.70
N ASP A 926 14.94 45.34 36.53
CA ASP A 926 13.55 45.80 36.45
C ASP A 926 13.31 46.55 35.13
N ILE A 927 14.28 47.32 34.62
CA ILE A 927 14.19 47.95 33.29
C ILE A 927 13.98 46.90 32.18
N ARG A 928 14.59 45.72 32.30
CA ARG A 928 14.41 44.59 31.36
C ARG A 928 13.04 43.94 31.53
N LEU A 929 12.61 43.66 32.76
CA LEU A 929 11.28 43.10 33.06
C LEU A 929 10.15 43.99 32.52
N LEU A 930 10.32 45.32 32.60
CA LEU A 930 9.36 46.30 32.11
C LEU A 930 9.45 46.56 30.60
N ASN A 931 10.54 46.16 29.95
CA ASN A 931 10.79 46.36 28.52
C ASN A 931 11.48 45.12 27.92
N PRO A 932 10.75 44.02 27.66
CA PRO A 932 11.36 42.71 27.35
C PRO A 932 12.22 42.64 26.08
N TRP A 933 12.18 43.68 25.23
CA TRP A 933 13.07 43.83 24.06
C TRP A 933 14.50 44.25 24.43
N VAL A 934 14.75 44.68 25.68
CA VAL A 934 16.07 45.09 26.16
C VAL A 934 16.91 43.86 26.51
N HIS A 935 18.10 43.74 25.91
CA HIS A 935 18.97 42.57 26.07
C HIS A 935 19.47 42.39 27.50
N GLU A 936 19.93 41.17 27.79
CA GLU A 936 20.49 40.80 29.09
C GLU A 936 21.62 41.70 29.59
N LEU A 937 22.55 42.05 28.71
CA LEU A 937 23.65 42.98 29.03
C LEU A 937 23.28 44.46 28.80
N CYS A 938 22.01 44.77 28.53
CA CYS A 938 21.49 46.10 28.22
C CYS A 938 22.18 46.86 27.07
N GLY A 939 22.94 46.16 26.22
CA GLY A 939 23.73 46.75 25.14
C GLY A 939 22.94 47.31 23.96
N ASN A 940 21.66 46.97 23.81
CA ASN A 940 20.81 47.43 22.70
C ASN A 940 19.94 48.65 22.99
N LEU A 941 19.97 49.17 24.23
CA LEU A 941 19.05 50.23 24.68
C LEU A 941 19.08 51.47 23.77
N GLN A 942 20.24 51.79 23.18
CA GLN A 942 20.40 52.88 22.23
C GLN A 942 20.21 52.46 20.76
N SER A 943 20.76 51.31 20.35
CA SER A 943 20.72 50.88 18.94
C SER A 943 19.31 50.54 18.45
N ALA A 944 18.44 50.04 19.33
CA ALA A 944 17.04 49.76 19.01
C ALA A 944 16.19 51.02 18.80
N THR A 945 16.63 52.20 19.28
CA THR A 945 15.79 53.41 19.30
C THR A 945 15.39 53.94 17.91
N ASN A 946 16.18 53.64 16.89
CA ASN A 946 15.89 54.01 15.51
C ASN A 946 14.78 53.16 14.87
N ILE A 947 14.46 51.99 15.46
CA ILE A 947 13.46 51.04 14.93
C ILE A 947 12.24 51.01 15.85
N LEU A 948 12.44 50.93 17.17
CA LEU A 948 11.39 50.76 18.18
C LEU A 948 10.99 52.06 18.90
N GLY A 949 11.67 53.18 18.64
CA GLY A 949 11.48 54.45 19.34
C GLY A 949 12.22 54.55 20.69
N ARG A 950 12.08 55.69 21.36
CA ARG A 950 12.85 56.11 22.56
C ARG A 950 12.05 56.08 23.86
N VAL A 951 10.76 55.76 23.83
CA VAL A 951 9.88 55.81 25.02
C VAL A 951 9.71 54.41 25.61
N ILE A 952 10.14 54.25 26.85
CA ILE A 952 10.17 52.97 27.57
C ILE A 952 9.32 53.03 28.84
N CYS A 953 8.86 51.89 29.33
CA CYS A 953 8.15 51.81 30.61
C CYS A 953 9.13 51.76 31.79
N ILE A 954 8.80 52.48 32.87
CA ILE A 954 9.53 52.45 34.17
C ILE A 954 8.61 52.07 35.35
N THR A 955 7.38 51.64 35.06
CA THR A 955 6.52 50.86 35.97
C THR A 955 5.82 49.74 35.18
N PRO A 956 5.27 48.71 35.83
CA PRO A 956 4.49 47.66 35.16
C PRO A 956 3.38 48.25 34.27
N PRO A 957 3.30 47.83 32.98
CA PRO A 957 2.15 48.11 32.13
C PRO A 957 0.87 47.53 32.74
N GLY A 958 -0.12 48.38 33.02
CA GLY A 958 -1.35 48.03 33.75
C GLY A 958 -1.36 48.45 35.23
N GLY A 959 -0.23 48.93 35.76
CA GLY A 959 -0.11 49.42 37.15
C GLY A 959 0.32 48.34 38.16
N GLU A 960 0.50 48.75 39.42
CA GLU A 960 0.74 47.82 40.53
C GLU A 960 -0.60 47.23 41.00
N TYR A 961 -0.70 45.90 41.02
CA TYR A 961 -1.88 45.20 41.54
C TYR A 961 -1.69 44.96 43.06
N ASP A 962 -2.45 45.69 43.88
CA ASP A 962 -2.33 45.61 45.34
C ASP A 962 -2.87 44.27 45.86
N HIS A 963 -1.94 43.37 46.22
CA HIS A 963 -2.24 41.97 46.51
C HIS A 963 -2.31 41.69 48.01
N ALA A 964 -3.51 41.85 48.58
CA ALA A 964 -3.89 41.25 49.85
C ALA A 964 -4.07 39.71 49.72
N VAL A 965 -3.00 38.99 49.38
CA VAL A 965 -2.99 37.52 49.32
C VAL A 965 -2.96 36.97 50.75
N ASN A 966 -4.00 36.22 51.09
CA ASN A 966 -4.16 35.62 52.42
C ASN A 966 -3.14 34.47 52.60
N THR A 967 -2.03 34.75 53.29
CA THR A 967 -0.86 33.87 53.35
C THR A 967 -1.01 32.73 54.36
N THR A 968 -1.55 31.59 53.92
CA THR A 968 -1.38 30.32 54.64
C THR A 968 -0.14 29.56 54.16
N ASN A 969 1.02 30.01 54.62
CA ASN A 969 2.27 29.22 54.81
C ASN A 969 2.54 28.02 53.88
N SER A 970 2.92 28.25 52.62
CA SER A 970 4.19 27.76 52.04
C SER A 970 4.24 27.81 50.50
N ASP A 971 4.75 28.90 49.93
CA ASP A 971 5.53 28.94 48.68
C ASP A 971 5.99 30.40 48.42
N PRO A 972 7.09 30.66 47.69
CA PRO A 972 7.37 31.98 47.15
C PRO A 972 6.34 32.33 46.07
N ALA A 973 5.68 33.47 46.20
CA ALA A 973 4.56 33.87 45.33
C ALA A 973 4.91 34.18 43.86
N TYR A 974 6.15 33.91 43.41
CA TYR A 974 6.72 34.36 42.13
C TYR A 974 7.24 33.21 41.23
N SER A 975 6.83 31.96 41.48
CA SER A 975 7.17 30.80 40.64
C SER A 975 5.94 30.25 39.92
N GLU A 976 6.10 29.66 38.75
CA GLU A 976 5.01 28.90 38.10
C GLU A 976 4.77 27.53 38.74
N TYR A 977 5.76 27.01 39.47
CA TYR A 977 5.69 25.72 40.14
C TYR A 977 5.52 25.89 41.65
N ALA A 978 4.96 24.88 42.30
CA ALA A 978 4.97 24.78 43.76
C ALA A 978 6.11 23.89 44.28
N ASP A 979 6.65 24.22 45.45
CA ASP A 979 7.72 23.44 46.10
C ASP A 979 7.21 22.09 46.65
N LYS A 980 5.91 21.96 46.94
CA LYS A 980 5.30 20.71 47.45
C LYS A 980 3.79 20.66 47.20
N THR A 981 3.25 19.44 47.15
CA THR A 981 1.81 19.19 47.02
C THR A 981 1.07 19.52 48.33
N VAL A 982 -0.11 20.14 48.22
CA VAL A 982 -1.05 20.39 49.32
C VAL A 982 -2.46 19.93 48.92
N PRO A 983 -3.28 19.41 49.84
CA PRO A 983 -4.65 19.00 49.51
C PRO A 983 -5.50 20.21 49.08
N PRO A 984 -6.50 20.01 48.21
CA PRO A 984 -7.41 21.08 47.80
C PRO A 984 -8.24 21.61 48.99
N PRO A 985 -8.78 22.84 48.91
CA PRO A 985 -9.57 23.43 49.98
C PRO A 985 -10.76 22.54 50.39
N SER A 986 -11.05 22.46 51.69
CA SER A 986 -12.11 21.59 52.21
C SER A 986 -13.48 21.94 51.60
N GLY A 987 -14.08 21.00 50.87
CA GLY A 987 -15.34 21.19 50.14
C GLY A 987 -15.20 21.70 48.70
N ALA A 988 -13.98 21.92 48.21
CA ALA A 988 -13.73 22.27 46.82
C ALA A 988 -14.16 21.14 45.86
N THR A 989 -14.81 21.52 44.75
CA THR A 989 -15.13 20.59 43.66
C THR A 989 -14.10 20.77 42.54
N LEU A 990 -13.22 19.79 42.33
CA LEU A 990 -12.19 19.86 41.29
C LEU A 990 -12.79 19.89 39.88
N ALA A 991 -12.10 20.55 38.95
CA ALA A 991 -12.36 20.44 37.52
C ALA A 991 -11.86 19.09 36.98
N THR A 992 -12.48 18.59 35.91
CA THR A 992 -12.23 17.24 35.38
C THR A 992 -10.75 17.04 35.04
N ASN A 993 -10.18 15.90 35.45
CA ASN A 993 -8.77 15.52 35.22
C ASN A 993 -7.71 16.48 35.81
N THR A 994 -8.08 17.48 36.62
CA THR A 994 -7.11 18.36 37.31
C THR A 994 -6.14 17.55 38.16
N THR A 995 -4.85 17.87 38.08
CA THR A 995 -3.81 17.17 38.84
C THR A 995 -3.97 17.37 40.35
N GLU A 996 -3.91 16.27 41.11
CA GLU A 996 -3.84 16.31 42.57
C GLU A 996 -2.42 16.70 43.07
N GLY A 997 -1.42 16.70 42.17
CA GLY A 997 -0.03 17.07 42.43
C GLY A 997 0.24 18.57 42.58
N CYS A 998 -0.69 19.30 43.20
CA CYS A 998 -0.73 20.75 43.19
C CYS A 998 -0.39 21.36 44.56
N GLY A 999 0.40 22.44 44.59
CA GLY A 999 0.67 23.22 45.81
C GLY A 999 -0.17 24.49 45.95
N ARG A 1000 -0.79 24.98 44.87
CA ARG A 1000 -1.65 26.18 44.87
C ARG A 1000 -2.94 25.96 44.09
N TRP A 1001 -4.08 26.22 44.72
CA TRP A 1001 -5.42 25.92 44.20
C TRP A 1001 -6.24 27.20 43.99
N TYR A 1002 -7.01 27.27 42.91
CA TYR A 1002 -7.94 28.38 42.65
C TYR A 1002 -9.35 27.91 42.30
N THR A 1003 -10.36 28.48 42.94
CA THR A 1003 -11.78 28.23 42.62
C THR A 1003 -12.32 29.38 41.77
N VAL A 1004 -12.62 29.09 40.50
CA VAL A 1004 -13.09 30.05 39.50
C VAL A 1004 -14.38 30.72 39.95
N GLN A 1005 -14.44 32.04 39.87
CA GLN A 1005 -15.62 32.87 40.10
C GLN A 1005 -16.33 33.19 38.79
N LYS A 1006 -17.61 33.60 38.89
CA LYS A 1006 -18.39 33.97 37.73
C LYS A 1006 -17.89 35.31 37.16
N GLY A 1007 -17.27 35.25 35.99
CA GLY A 1007 -16.69 36.42 35.31
C GLY A 1007 -15.17 36.52 35.37
N ASP A 1008 -14.49 35.48 35.88
CA ASP A 1008 -13.05 35.33 35.70
C ASP A 1008 -12.72 35.06 34.22
N ASP A 1009 -11.56 35.56 33.78
CA ASP A 1009 -10.95 35.20 32.51
C ASP A 1009 -9.60 34.51 32.73
N CYS A 1010 -9.20 33.70 31.76
CA CYS A 1010 -7.98 32.90 31.86
C CYS A 1010 -6.72 33.77 32.00
N ALA A 1011 -6.62 34.89 31.28
CA ALA A 1011 -5.45 35.76 31.35
C ALA A 1011 -5.24 36.32 32.78
N ARG A 1012 -6.32 36.75 33.44
CA ARG A 1012 -6.26 37.19 34.85
C ARG A 1012 -5.85 36.06 35.80
N VAL A 1013 -6.38 34.85 35.64
CA VAL A 1013 -6.00 33.71 36.49
C VAL A 1013 -4.52 33.34 36.32
N LEU A 1014 -4.04 33.24 35.07
CA LEU A 1014 -2.64 32.93 34.77
C LEU A 1014 -1.68 33.98 35.33
N VAL A 1015 -1.98 35.26 35.12
CA VAL A 1015 -1.18 36.39 35.63
C VAL A 1015 -1.20 36.44 37.16
N GLN A 1016 -2.37 36.27 37.79
CA GLN A 1016 -2.53 36.34 39.25
C GLN A 1016 -1.76 35.25 40.00
N TYR A 1017 -1.59 34.06 39.40
CA TYR A 1017 -0.89 32.95 40.04
C TYR A 1017 0.51 32.68 39.45
N HIS A 1018 0.96 33.54 38.54
CA HIS A 1018 2.23 33.43 37.84
C HIS A 1018 2.45 32.06 37.17
N ILE A 1019 1.44 31.54 36.49
CA ILE A 1019 1.49 30.24 35.80
C ILE A 1019 1.27 30.42 34.30
N SER A 1020 2.11 29.82 33.47
CA SER A 1020 1.97 29.89 32.01
C SER A 1020 0.77 29.07 31.50
N LEU A 1021 0.16 29.49 30.38
CA LEU A 1021 -1.00 28.81 29.78
C LEU A 1021 -0.72 27.30 29.50
N PRO A 1022 0.43 26.90 28.92
CA PRO A 1022 0.73 25.48 28.70
C PRO A 1022 0.84 24.69 30.01
N LEU A 1023 1.46 25.28 31.04
CA LEU A 1023 1.60 24.63 32.35
C LEU A 1023 0.26 24.51 33.08
N PHE A 1024 -0.61 25.53 32.96
CA PHE A 1024 -1.96 25.51 33.49
C PHE A 1024 -2.84 24.47 32.80
N ILE A 1025 -2.77 24.34 31.47
CA ILE A 1025 -3.49 23.28 30.73
C ILE A 1025 -2.96 21.89 31.07
N GLN A 1026 -1.64 21.72 31.18
CA GLN A 1026 -1.03 20.46 31.57
C GLN A 1026 -1.44 20.03 32.99
N ALA A 1027 -1.60 20.98 33.91
CA ALA A 1027 -2.13 20.75 35.25
C ALA A 1027 -3.66 20.59 35.29
N ASN A 1028 -4.39 21.10 34.29
CA ASN A 1028 -5.86 21.12 34.21
C ASN A 1028 -6.37 20.71 32.81
N PRO A 1029 -6.33 19.41 32.45
CA PRO A 1029 -6.66 18.95 31.09
C PRO A 1029 -8.13 19.12 30.65
N SER A 1030 -9.01 19.68 31.50
CA SER A 1030 -10.34 20.15 31.09
C SER A 1030 -10.34 21.55 30.48
N VAL A 1031 -9.18 22.20 30.38
CA VAL A 1031 -8.98 23.54 29.81
C VAL A 1031 -8.17 23.40 28.54
N SER A 1032 -8.61 24.04 27.45
CA SER A 1032 -7.96 23.94 26.13
C SER A 1032 -7.27 25.25 25.75
N GLU A 1033 -6.21 25.17 24.94
CA GLU A 1033 -5.37 26.32 24.59
C GLU A 1033 -6.14 27.43 23.85
N GLY A 1034 -6.97 27.07 22.87
CA GLY A 1034 -7.80 28.01 22.11
C GLY A 1034 -9.09 28.47 22.81
N SER A 1035 -9.46 27.88 23.95
CA SER A 1035 -10.75 28.14 24.62
C SER A 1035 -10.65 28.38 26.13
N CYS A 1036 -9.45 28.63 26.66
CA CYS A 1036 -9.17 28.62 28.10
C CYS A 1036 -10.20 29.39 28.95
N THR A 1037 -10.54 30.62 28.60
CA THR A 1037 -11.54 31.44 29.33
C THR A 1037 -12.95 30.83 29.31
N ALA A 1038 -13.36 30.18 28.23
CA ALA A 1038 -14.66 29.51 28.14
C ALA A 1038 -14.71 28.19 28.91
N ASP A 1039 -13.55 27.53 29.05
CA ASP A 1039 -13.40 26.25 29.76
C ASP A 1039 -13.25 26.40 31.30
N LEU A 1040 -13.10 27.64 31.78
CA LEU A 1040 -13.16 27.98 33.21
C LEU A 1040 -14.61 27.96 33.73
N VAL A 1041 -14.99 26.87 34.39
CA VAL A 1041 -16.34 26.67 34.94
C VAL A 1041 -16.45 27.31 36.34
N PRO A 1042 -17.33 28.31 36.54
CA PRO A 1042 -17.52 28.93 37.86
C PRO A 1042 -17.92 27.91 38.94
N GLY A 1043 -17.26 27.99 40.09
CA GLY A 1043 -17.41 27.05 41.21
C GLY A 1043 -16.55 25.78 41.10
N ARG A 1044 -15.82 25.57 40.00
CA ARG A 1044 -14.81 24.50 39.90
C ARG A 1044 -13.44 25.00 40.36
N THR A 1045 -12.66 24.07 40.90
CA THR A 1045 -11.33 24.32 41.45
C THR A 1045 -10.25 23.70 40.57
N TYR A 1046 -9.26 24.50 40.23
CA TYR A 1046 -8.19 24.24 39.29
C TYR A 1046 -6.83 24.35 40.00
N CYS A 1047 -5.83 23.63 39.51
CA CYS A 1047 -4.45 23.73 39.96
C CYS A 1047 -3.78 24.95 39.32
N VAL A 1048 -3.29 25.88 40.12
CA VAL A 1048 -2.59 27.12 39.67
C VAL A 1048 -1.13 27.18 40.14
N GLY A 1049 -0.59 26.03 40.57
CA GLY A 1049 0.82 25.86 40.92
C GLY A 1049 1.14 24.37 41.10
N PRO A 1050 1.37 23.63 40.00
CA PRO A 1050 1.72 22.21 40.06
C PRO A 1050 3.14 22.02 40.62
N THR A 1051 3.40 20.88 41.24
CA THR A 1051 4.77 20.50 41.62
C THR A 1051 5.56 20.05 40.39
N LYS A 1052 6.87 20.33 40.37
CA LYS A 1052 7.76 19.92 39.26
C LYS A 1052 7.78 18.40 39.07
N GLU A 1053 7.79 17.65 40.16
CA GLU A 1053 7.92 16.19 40.20
C GLU A 1053 6.81 15.47 39.42
N VAL A 1054 5.58 16.02 39.46
CA VAL A 1054 4.39 15.44 38.82
C VAL A 1054 4.36 15.66 37.30
N LEU A 1055 5.16 16.60 36.79
CA LEU A 1055 5.22 16.93 35.36
C LEU A 1055 6.48 16.41 34.67
N THR A 1056 7.53 16.05 35.43
CA THR A 1056 8.77 15.45 34.91
C THR A 1056 8.63 14.09 34.23
N GLN A 1057 7.46 13.44 34.26
CA GLN A 1057 7.25 12.17 33.54
C GLN A 1057 6.96 12.30 32.03
N LYS A 1058 6.87 13.51 31.44
CA LYS A 1058 6.39 13.68 30.05
C LYS A 1058 7.12 14.66 29.11
N LEU A 1059 8.35 15.09 29.40
CA LEU A 1059 9.15 15.88 28.43
C LEU A 1059 10.57 15.32 28.28
N LYS A 1060 11.00 15.11 27.03
CA LYS A 1060 12.42 14.95 26.67
C LYS A 1060 13.09 16.33 26.66
N PRO A 1061 14.33 16.49 27.15
CA PRO A 1061 15.07 17.73 26.97
C PRO A 1061 15.38 17.97 25.48
N ILE A 1062 15.43 19.24 25.06
CA ILE A 1062 15.88 19.62 23.72
C ILE A 1062 17.35 19.19 23.57
N PRO A 1063 17.73 18.42 22.53
CA PRO A 1063 19.11 18.00 22.33
C PRO A 1063 20.03 19.21 22.03
N PRO A 1064 21.34 19.12 22.33
CA PRO A 1064 22.30 20.11 21.86
C PRO A 1064 22.32 20.15 20.32
N HIS A 1065 22.79 21.25 19.74
CA HIS A 1065 22.91 21.41 18.29
C HIS A 1065 24.35 21.71 17.85
N THR A 1066 24.70 21.22 16.66
CA THR A 1066 25.99 21.42 16.01
C THR A 1066 25.82 22.35 14.82
N ARG A 1067 26.69 23.37 14.68
CA ARG A 1067 26.72 24.32 13.54
C ARG A 1067 27.65 23.78 12.45
N PHE A 1068 27.13 23.62 11.24
CA PHE A 1068 27.88 23.07 10.10
C PHE A 1068 28.41 24.13 9.13
N GLY A 1069 27.93 25.37 9.21
CA GLY A 1069 28.53 26.53 8.53
C GLY A 1069 27.54 27.34 7.69
N CYS A 1070 28.08 28.32 6.98
CA CYS A 1070 27.34 29.18 6.06
C CYS A 1070 27.35 28.63 4.61
N PHE A 1071 26.18 28.45 4.01
CA PHE A 1071 26.01 27.90 2.65
C PHE A 1071 25.34 28.91 1.72
N ALA A 1072 25.71 28.92 0.44
CA ALA A 1072 25.07 29.76 -0.58
C ALA A 1072 23.66 29.26 -0.88
N ARG A 1073 22.67 30.16 -0.84
CA ARG A 1073 21.27 29.84 -1.13
C ARG A 1073 21.08 29.30 -2.56
N GLU A 1074 21.65 29.99 -3.55
CA GLU A 1074 21.44 29.77 -5.00
C GLU A 1074 22.73 30.12 -5.78
N ALA A 1075 23.70 29.21 -5.87
CA ALA A 1075 24.97 29.47 -6.58
C ALA A 1075 25.31 28.39 -7.64
N ASP A 1076 25.12 28.79 -8.89
CA ASP A 1076 25.54 28.18 -10.16
C ASP A 1076 24.78 26.95 -10.72
N THR A 1077 24.16 27.19 -11.88
CA THR A 1077 23.51 26.29 -12.87
C THR A 1077 22.11 25.66 -12.64
N THR A 1078 21.51 25.48 -11.44
CA THR A 1078 20.19 24.76 -11.34
C THR A 1078 19.08 25.31 -10.43
N ASN A 1079 19.24 26.48 -9.79
CA ASN A 1079 18.15 27.14 -9.04
C ASN A 1079 17.60 26.33 -7.83
N ARG A 1080 18.40 25.42 -7.25
CA ARG A 1080 18.03 24.56 -6.12
C ARG A 1080 18.58 25.08 -4.78
N SER A 1081 17.74 25.05 -3.74
CA SER A 1081 18.12 25.35 -2.35
C SER A 1081 19.05 24.28 -1.76
N VAL A 1082 19.89 24.70 -0.81
CA VAL A 1082 20.80 23.87 0.03
C VAL A 1082 20.06 22.76 0.77
N LEU A 1083 18.83 23.05 1.19
CA LEU A 1083 17.92 22.12 1.88
C LEU A 1083 16.72 21.82 0.99
N THR A 1084 16.18 20.61 1.13
CA THR A 1084 15.23 19.95 0.24
C THR A 1084 13.83 20.56 0.33
N LEU A 1085 13.36 20.80 1.55
CA LEU A 1085 12.15 21.58 1.80
C LEU A 1085 12.52 23.06 1.89
N ALA A 1086 12.18 23.82 0.83
CA ALA A 1086 12.56 25.22 0.65
C ALA A 1086 11.57 26.23 1.26
N ASP A 1087 10.49 25.76 1.91
CA ASP A 1087 9.46 26.63 2.49
C ASP A 1087 9.97 27.35 3.75
N ALA A 1088 10.37 28.60 3.54
CA ALA A 1088 10.79 29.52 4.58
C ALA A 1088 9.63 29.84 5.54
N GLN A 1089 9.64 29.24 6.73
CA GLN A 1089 8.67 29.54 7.78
C GLN A 1089 9.15 30.72 8.64
N HIS A 1090 8.31 31.76 8.74
CA HIS A 1090 8.61 32.98 9.50
C HIS A 1090 8.38 32.78 11.01
N VAL A 1091 9.33 32.13 11.69
CA VAL A 1091 9.29 31.96 13.15
C VAL A 1091 9.70 33.27 13.84
N LYS A 1092 8.83 33.81 14.71
CA LYS A 1092 9.08 35.06 15.46
C LYS A 1092 8.72 34.86 16.93
N PRO A 1093 9.62 35.13 17.90
CA PRO A 1093 11.02 35.55 17.75
C PRO A 1093 11.94 34.43 17.23
N MET A 1094 12.69 34.67 16.16
CA MET A 1094 13.65 33.72 15.60
C MET A 1094 14.87 33.58 16.51
N SER A 1095 15.27 32.33 16.74
CA SER A 1095 16.57 31.96 17.30
C SER A 1095 16.93 30.55 16.82
N ILE A 1096 18.19 30.16 16.98
CA ILE A 1096 18.64 28.80 16.63
C ILE A 1096 17.78 27.74 17.34
N VAL A 1097 17.49 27.93 18.63
CA VAL A 1097 16.66 27.01 19.43
C VAL A 1097 15.19 27.03 19.00
N ALA A 1098 14.66 28.17 18.53
CA ALA A 1098 13.29 28.24 18.03
C ALA A 1098 13.13 27.48 16.70
N CYS A 1099 14.06 27.65 15.76
CA CYS A 1099 14.07 26.89 14.50
C CYS A 1099 14.35 25.41 14.75
N GLN A 1100 15.31 25.06 15.63
CA GLN A 1100 15.55 23.69 16.10
C GLN A 1100 14.29 23.04 16.66
N SER A 1101 13.60 23.72 17.58
CA SER A 1101 12.39 23.18 18.22
C SER A 1101 11.27 22.98 17.21
N TYR A 1102 11.11 23.93 16.27
CA TYR A 1102 10.15 23.81 15.18
C TYR A 1102 10.45 22.59 14.28
N CYS A 1103 11.68 22.47 13.78
CA CYS A 1103 12.06 21.37 12.89
C CYS A 1103 12.00 20.00 13.59
N LEU A 1104 12.47 19.87 14.83
CA LEU A 1104 12.38 18.63 15.60
C LEU A 1104 10.94 18.23 15.93
N LEU A 1105 10.03 19.19 16.18
CA LEU A 1105 8.60 18.91 16.33
C LEU A 1105 7.94 18.41 15.02
N GLN A 1106 8.50 18.76 13.87
CA GLN A 1106 8.10 18.27 12.55
C GLN A 1106 8.87 17.01 12.10
N GLY A 1107 9.76 16.47 12.93
CA GLY A 1107 10.52 15.24 12.66
C GLY A 1107 11.81 15.41 11.83
N TRP A 1108 12.27 16.66 11.63
CA TRP A 1108 13.46 16.99 10.83
C TRP A 1108 14.68 17.25 11.72
N THR A 1109 15.82 16.66 11.35
CA THR A 1109 17.07 16.64 12.14
C THR A 1109 18.09 17.72 11.76
N VAL A 1110 17.94 18.31 10.58
CA VAL A 1110 18.76 19.40 10.03
C VAL A 1110 17.89 20.64 9.89
N TRP A 1111 18.45 21.82 10.20
CA TRP A 1111 17.75 23.08 9.96
C TRP A 1111 18.67 24.19 9.47
N GLY A 1112 18.12 25.03 8.62
CA GLY A 1112 18.77 26.22 8.08
C GLY A 1112 18.06 27.48 8.57
N ILE A 1113 18.81 28.56 8.76
CA ILE A 1113 18.24 29.86 9.10
C ILE A 1113 18.73 30.92 8.10
N GLN A 1114 17.83 31.81 7.69
CA GLN A 1114 18.09 32.87 6.72
C GLN A 1114 17.40 34.18 7.12
N ASN A 1115 17.92 35.31 6.61
CA ASN A 1115 17.32 36.65 6.71
C ASN A 1115 17.00 37.12 8.15
N GLY A 1116 17.55 36.46 9.17
CA GLY A 1116 17.24 36.73 10.57
C GLY A 1116 15.86 36.25 11.03
N ASP A 1117 14.97 35.77 10.14
CA ASP A 1117 13.58 35.45 10.46
C ASP A 1117 12.96 34.26 9.73
N SER A 1118 13.72 33.57 8.87
CA SER A 1118 13.25 32.47 8.02
C SER A 1118 13.91 31.15 8.45
N CYS A 1119 13.10 30.15 8.83
CA CYS A 1119 13.55 28.81 9.22
C CYS A 1119 13.25 27.79 8.11
N PHE A 1120 14.17 26.86 7.88
CA PHE A 1120 14.10 25.77 6.90
C PHE A 1120 14.44 24.46 7.61
N CYS A 1121 13.75 23.37 7.28
CA CYS A 1121 13.91 22.07 7.95
C CYS A 1121 14.18 20.96 6.92
N ASP A 1122 15.06 20.00 7.23
CA ASP A 1122 15.35 18.85 6.37
C ASP A 1122 16.03 17.71 7.18
N ASN A 1123 16.45 16.64 6.50
CA ASN A 1123 17.30 15.58 7.05
C ASN A 1123 18.72 15.52 6.43
N GLN A 1124 19.01 16.26 5.36
CA GLN A 1124 20.32 16.25 4.69
C GLN A 1124 20.60 17.51 3.86
N LEU A 1125 21.85 17.73 3.47
CA LEU A 1125 22.22 18.70 2.43
C LEU A 1125 21.98 18.14 1.03
N ARG A 1126 21.43 18.94 0.11
CA ARG A 1126 21.30 18.58 -1.31
C ARG A 1126 22.65 18.55 -2.04
N MET A 1127 22.72 17.82 -3.17
CA MET A 1127 23.85 17.94 -4.10
C MET A 1127 24.05 19.38 -4.55
N ASP A 1128 25.27 19.70 -4.96
CA ASP A 1128 25.75 21.05 -5.31
C ASP A 1128 25.82 22.07 -4.17
N SER A 1129 25.27 21.81 -2.98
CA SER A 1129 25.42 22.63 -1.77
C SER A 1129 26.83 23.19 -1.62
N GLN A 1130 26.94 24.53 -1.58
CA GLN A 1130 28.22 25.24 -1.56
C GLN A 1130 28.41 25.96 -0.24
N ILE A 1131 29.35 25.48 0.58
CA ILE A 1131 29.82 26.24 1.74
C ILE A 1131 30.55 27.51 1.25
N ILE A 1132 30.16 28.65 1.80
CA ILE A 1132 30.73 29.98 1.50
C ILE A 1132 31.45 30.53 2.72
N ASP A 1133 31.95 31.75 2.62
CA ASP A 1133 32.58 32.43 3.74
C ASP A 1133 31.53 32.78 4.82
N ASP A 1134 31.85 32.51 6.09
CA ASP A 1134 30.93 32.77 7.21
C ASP A 1134 30.53 34.25 7.32
N SER A 1135 31.32 35.20 6.78
CA SER A 1135 30.93 36.62 6.66
C SER A 1135 29.71 36.88 5.77
N LYS A 1136 29.21 35.87 5.05
CA LYS A 1136 27.95 35.92 4.29
C LYS A 1136 26.72 35.57 5.13
N CYS A 1137 26.90 34.86 6.24
CA CYS A 1137 25.86 34.64 7.24
C CYS A 1137 26.01 35.68 8.35
N ASN A 1138 25.67 36.93 8.01
CA ASN A 1138 25.92 38.12 8.82
C ASN A 1138 24.63 38.86 9.26
N ILE A 1139 23.45 38.23 9.09
CA ILE A 1139 22.17 38.77 9.56
C ILE A 1139 21.82 38.08 10.87
N HIS A 1140 21.74 38.87 11.94
CA HIS A 1140 21.37 38.38 13.27
C HIS A 1140 19.90 37.99 13.35
N CYS A 1141 19.58 37.06 14.24
CA CYS A 1141 18.21 36.61 14.45
C CYS A 1141 17.34 37.75 15.01
N ASN A 1142 16.13 37.94 14.47
CA ASN A 1142 15.20 38.99 14.91
C ASN A 1142 14.71 38.80 16.36
N GLY A 1143 14.85 37.60 16.92
CA GLY A 1143 14.54 37.23 18.30
C GLY A 1143 15.75 37.07 19.22
N ASN A 1144 16.97 37.02 18.67
CA ASN A 1144 18.20 36.94 19.44
C ASN A 1144 19.39 37.50 18.63
N THR A 1145 19.88 38.67 19.02
CA THR A 1145 20.93 39.34 18.25
C THR A 1145 22.35 38.81 18.49
N THR A 1146 22.58 37.90 19.45
CA THR A 1146 23.93 37.34 19.66
C THR A 1146 24.26 36.24 18.65
N ASN A 1147 23.22 35.60 18.12
CA ASN A 1147 23.35 34.51 17.19
C ASN A 1147 23.21 35.06 15.77
N SER A 1148 23.99 34.51 14.84
CA SER A 1148 23.76 34.73 13.42
C SER A 1148 22.66 33.78 12.95
N CYS A 1149 21.85 34.25 11.99
CA CYS A 1149 20.71 33.55 11.43
C CYS A 1149 20.73 33.70 9.90
N GLY A 1150 21.86 33.29 9.31
CA GLY A 1150 22.09 33.33 7.88
C GLY A 1150 22.36 34.73 7.34
N GLY A 1151 22.10 34.92 6.05
CA GLY A 1151 22.29 36.17 5.34
C GLY A 1151 21.39 36.27 4.12
N LYS A 1152 21.45 37.38 3.37
CA LYS A 1152 20.47 37.65 2.30
C LYS A 1152 20.34 36.51 1.28
N ASP A 1153 21.49 36.02 0.83
CA ASP A 1153 21.62 34.96 -0.17
C ASP A 1153 22.38 33.75 0.42
N ALA A 1154 22.31 33.58 1.75
CA ALA A 1154 23.10 32.63 2.51
C ALA A 1154 22.26 31.96 3.62
N ILE A 1155 22.38 30.64 3.78
CA ILE A 1155 21.69 29.86 4.81
C ILE A 1155 22.73 29.36 5.81
N GLU A 1156 22.47 29.58 7.09
CA GLU A 1156 23.31 29.05 8.17
C GLU A 1156 22.72 27.74 8.69
N VAL A 1157 23.48 26.65 8.55
CA VAL A 1157 22.97 25.28 8.73
C VAL A 1157 23.46 24.66 10.04
N PHE A 1158 22.53 23.99 10.71
CA PHE A 1158 22.67 23.31 11.99
C PHE A 1158 22.04 21.89 11.93
N GLY A 1159 22.38 21.04 12.89
CA GLY A 1159 21.72 19.74 13.09
C GLY A 1159 21.80 19.26 14.54
N ASP A 1160 21.04 18.22 14.89
CA ASP A 1160 20.97 17.63 16.24
C ASP A 1160 22.00 16.50 16.50
N GLN A 1161 22.79 16.17 15.49
CA GLN A 1161 23.89 15.20 15.53
C GLN A 1161 25.21 15.82 15.06
N ASP A 1162 26.33 15.17 15.33
CA ASP A 1162 27.67 15.63 14.92
C ASP A 1162 28.01 15.32 13.45
N MET A 1163 27.20 14.49 12.77
CA MET A 1163 27.34 14.19 11.34
C MET A 1163 26.18 14.81 10.55
N LEU A 1164 26.50 15.73 9.63
CA LEU A 1164 25.52 16.26 8.68
C LEU A 1164 25.49 15.39 7.42
N ARG A 1165 24.35 14.74 7.14
CA ARG A 1165 24.16 13.97 5.92
C ARG A 1165 24.21 14.87 4.69
N VAL A 1166 24.74 14.33 3.59
CA VAL A 1166 24.94 15.04 2.32
C VAL A 1166 24.51 14.09 1.20
N GLN A 1167 23.71 14.57 0.26
CA GLN A 1167 23.34 13.83 -0.94
C GLN A 1167 24.55 13.68 -1.88
N TYR A 1168 24.73 12.49 -2.44
CA TYR A 1168 25.82 12.14 -3.35
C TYR A 1168 25.37 11.14 -4.42
N ALA A 1169 26.19 10.97 -5.45
CA ALA A 1169 26.02 9.96 -6.48
C ALA A 1169 27.31 9.14 -6.66
N SER A 1170 27.19 7.83 -6.90
CA SER A 1170 28.33 6.98 -7.27
C SER A 1170 28.74 7.21 -8.73
N LEU A 1171 30.04 7.23 -8.96
CA LEU A 1171 30.70 7.33 -10.27
C LEU A 1171 31.36 5.99 -10.67
N GLY A 1172 31.10 4.93 -9.90
CA GLY A 1172 31.56 3.56 -10.16
C GLY A 1172 32.83 3.15 -9.39
N CYS A 1173 33.25 1.91 -9.65
CA CYS A 1173 34.41 1.25 -9.04
C CYS A 1173 35.69 1.48 -9.87
N TYR A 1174 36.81 1.82 -9.23
CA TYR A 1174 38.08 2.18 -9.88
C TYR A 1174 39.30 1.41 -9.35
N SER A 1175 40.22 1.07 -10.24
CA SER A 1175 41.44 0.29 -9.92
C SER A 1175 42.54 1.11 -9.23
N TRP A 1176 43.14 0.56 -8.17
CA TRP A 1176 44.25 1.16 -7.40
C TRP A 1176 45.53 1.46 -8.19
N SER A 1177 45.68 0.94 -9.42
CA SER A 1177 46.88 1.17 -10.25
C SER A 1177 47.24 2.65 -10.46
N LYS A 1178 46.26 3.56 -10.27
CA LYS A 1178 46.45 4.96 -9.88
C LYS A 1178 45.34 5.33 -8.88
N GLN A 1179 45.59 6.21 -7.92
CA GLN A 1179 44.51 6.80 -7.10
C GLN A 1179 43.45 7.42 -8.01
N ALA A 1180 42.17 7.12 -7.80
CA ALA A 1180 41.09 7.52 -8.71
C ALA A 1180 40.78 9.02 -8.65
N ILE A 1181 41.02 9.66 -7.51
CA ILE A 1181 40.79 11.10 -7.24
C ILE A 1181 42.08 11.79 -6.76
N ARG A 1182 42.16 13.11 -6.91
CA ARG A 1182 43.28 13.97 -6.47
C ARG A 1182 42.76 15.26 -5.83
N GLY A 1183 43.66 16.03 -5.22
CA GLY A 1183 43.47 17.48 -5.15
C GLY A 1183 43.33 18.11 -3.76
N THR A 1184 43.70 17.43 -2.67
CA THR A 1184 43.96 18.11 -1.39
C THR A 1184 45.44 17.97 -0.99
N THR A 1185 46.03 19.08 -0.56
CA THR A 1185 47.47 19.17 -0.23
C THR A 1185 47.76 18.60 1.16
N GLY A 1186 47.81 17.27 1.23
CA GLY A 1186 48.39 16.52 2.36
C GLY A 1186 47.40 15.68 3.16
N GLY A 1187 47.35 14.38 2.88
CA GLY A 1187 46.89 13.36 3.83
C GLY A 1187 45.42 13.41 4.25
N ASP A 1188 44.49 13.30 3.30
CA ASP A 1188 43.04 13.22 3.57
C ASP A 1188 42.45 11.82 3.35
N THR A 1189 43.26 10.76 3.49
CA THR A 1189 42.74 9.40 3.70
C THR A 1189 42.57 9.20 5.21
N ILE A 1190 41.33 9.01 5.67
CA ILE A 1190 41.01 8.72 7.07
C ILE A 1190 40.59 7.25 7.20
N GLU A 1191 41.18 6.56 8.17
CA GLU A 1191 40.82 5.19 8.56
C GLU A 1191 39.89 5.24 9.79
N SER A 1192 38.70 4.65 9.68
CA SER A 1192 37.83 4.36 10.83
C SER A 1192 37.55 2.86 10.89
N PRO A 1193 38.26 2.11 11.76
CA PRO A 1193 38.12 0.65 11.82
C PRO A 1193 36.72 0.15 12.18
N ASP A 1194 35.94 0.95 12.92
CA ASP A 1194 34.68 0.53 13.57
C ASP A 1194 33.46 1.39 13.18
N GLU A 1195 33.64 2.55 12.53
CA GLU A 1195 32.57 3.55 12.32
C GLU A 1195 32.54 4.15 10.89
N MET A 1196 33.15 3.52 9.88
CA MET A 1196 33.10 4.03 8.50
C MET A 1196 31.77 3.70 7.82
N SER A 1197 31.14 4.67 7.19
CA SER A 1197 30.01 4.49 6.27
C SER A 1197 30.11 5.46 5.09
N VAL A 1198 29.24 5.31 4.08
CA VAL A 1198 29.21 6.19 2.92
C VAL A 1198 28.84 7.62 3.34
N ASP A 1199 27.82 7.78 4.18
CA ASP A 1199 27.38 9.06 4.75
C ASP A 1199 28.49 9.74 5.58
N ALA A 1200 29.21 8.98 6.41
CA ALA A 1200 30.31 9.51 7.20
C ALA A 1200 31.43 10.10 6.32
N CYS A 1201 31.76 9.40 5.23
CA CYS A 1201 32.76 9.87 4.27
C CYS A 1201 32.27 11.07 3.45
N ALA A 1202 31.01 11.06 3.01
CA ALA A 1202 30.38 12.17 2.31
C ALA A 1202 30.36 13.45 3.17
N SER A 1203 29.92 13.34 4.43
CA SER A 1203 29.87 14.44 5.40
C SER A 1203 31.27 15.04 5.63
N LEU A 1204 32.26 14.20 5.94
CA LEU A 1204 33.65 14.61 6.10
C LEU A 1204 34.18 15.34 4.85
N CYS A 1205 34.04 14.73 3.67
CA CYS A 1205 34.66 15.24 2.47
C CYS A 1205 33.98 16.52 1.94
N THR A 1206 32.65 16.58 1.94
CA THR A 1206 31.92 17.73 1.43
C THR A 1206 31.89 18.88 2.44
N VAL A 1207 31.57 18.62 3.72
CA VAL A 1207 31.40 19.68 4.74
C VAL A 1207 32.76 20.11 5.32
N THR A 1208 33.59 19.15 5.76
CA THR A 1208 34.85 19.46 6.47
C THR A 1208 36.00 19.77 5.51
N LYS A 1209 36.21 18.93 4.48
CA LYS A 1209 37.35 19.06 3.55
C LYS A 1209 37.07 19.94 2.32
N LYS A 1210 35.80 20.28 2.06
CA LYS A 1210 35.35 21.12 0.94
C LYS A 1210 35.83 20.53 -0.41
N SER A 1211 35.54 19.25 -0.59
CA SER A 1211 35.92 18.43 -1.73
C SER A 1211 34.69 18.02 -2.55
N ASP A 1212 34.82 18.04 -3.87
CA ASP A 1212 33.72 17.70 -4.80
C ASP A 1212 33.52 16.17 -4.94
N PHE A 1213 34.56 15.38 -4.62
CA PHE A 1213 34.59 13.92 -4.73
C PHE A 1213 35.06 13.27 -3.42
N PHE A 1214 34.62 12.03 -3.20
CA PHE A 1214 35.18 11.14 -2.18
C PHE A 1214 35.28 9.71 -2.69
N ALA A 1215 36.12 8.90 -2.06
CA ALA A 1215 36.34 7.50 -2.42
C ALA A 1215 36.47 6.63 -1.19
N LEU A 1216 35.84 5.46 -1.23
CA LEU A 1216 35.85 4.46 -0.17
C LEU A 1216 36.61 3.21 -0.62
N TRP A 1217 37.43 2.65 0.27
CA TRP A 1217 38.15 1.41 -0.01
C TRP A 1217 38.38 0.55 1.23
N GLU A 1218 38.51 -0.76 1.01
CA GLU A 1218 38.74 -1.79 2.04
C GLU A 1218 37.79 -1.75 3.25
N GLY A 1219 36.57 -1.21 3.12
CA GLY A 1219 35.55 -1.20 4.17
C GLY A 1219 35.69 -0.11 5.24
N LYS A 1220 36.88 0.47 5.40
CA LYS A 1220 37.23 1.31 6.57
C LYS A 1220 37.99 2.60 6.25
N LEU A 1221 38.30 2.87 4.98
CA LEU A 1221 39.11 4.01 4.56
C LEU A 1221 38.32 4.93 3.63
N CYS A 1222 38.31 6.21 3.97
CA CYS A 1222 37.65 7.29 3.22
C CYS A 1222 38.72 8.28 2.72
N THR A 1223 38.65 8.69 1.46
CA THR A 1223 39.56 9.69 0.88
C THR A 1223 38.81 10.79 0.17
N CYS A 1224 39.19 12.05 0.42
CA CYS A 1224 38.57 13.21 -0.22
C CYS A 1224 39.37 13.72 -1.43
N GLY A 1225 38.69 14.26 -2.45
CA GLY A 1225 39.34 14.79 -3.65
C GLY A 1225 38.56 15.91 -4.34
N ARG A 1226 39.26 16.77 -5.08
CA ARG A 1226 38.68 17.90 -5.83
C ARG A 1226 38.57 17.64 -7.33
N GLU A 1227 39.29 16.65 -7.84
CA GLU A 1227 39.29 16.28 -9.25
C GLU A 1227 39.48 14.75 -9.43
N MET A 1228 38.95 14.21 -10.52
CA MET A 1228 39.28 12.85 -10.96
C MET A 1228 40.70 12.79 -11.52
N THR A 1229 41.44 11.71 -11.23
CA THR A 1229 42.76 11.45 -11.83
C THR A 1229 42.64 11.30 -13.36
N PRO A 1230 43.41 12.07 -14.16
CA PRO A 1230 43.48 11.85 -15.60
C PRO A 1230 43.93 10.43 -15.96
N GLY A 1231 43.06 9.68 -16.62
CA GLY A 1231 43.27 8.27 -16.97
C GLY A 1231 43.18 7.31 -15.78
N ALA A 1232 42.31 7.59 -14.81
CA ALA A 1232 41.77 6.58 -13.90
C ALA A 1232 41.04 5.49 -14.71
N LYS A 1233 41.05 4.24 -14.23
CA LYS A 1233 40.40 3.11 -14.89
C LYS A 1233 39.27 2.58 -14.04
N THR A 1234 38.06 2.55 -14.60
CA THR A 1234 36.92 1.83 -14.05
C THR A 1234 37.16 0.32 -14.09
N THR A 1235 36.43 -0.41 -13.24
CA THR A 1235 36.35 -1.88 -13.18
C THR A 1235 34.90 -2.31 -12.88
N SER A 1236 34.61 -3.61 -12.76
CA SER A 1236 33.26 -4.05 -12.40
C SER A 1236 32.86 -3.57 -11.01
N MET A 1237 31.60 -3.17 -10.85
CA MET A 1237 31.02 -2.91 -9.53
C MET A 1237 31.09 -4.14 -8.61
N ASP A 1238 31.10 -5.36 -9.17
CA ASP A 1238 31.27 -6.61 -8.40
C ASP A 1238 32.59 -6.68 -7.61
N GLU A 1239 33.61 -5.89 -7.99
CA GLU A 1239 34.90 -5.82 -7.29
C GLU A 1239 34.84 -4.86 -6.08
N CYS A 1240 33.95 -3.87 -6.11
CA CYS A 1240 33.60 -3.03 -4.96
C CYS A 1240 32.50 -3.73 -4.15
N ASN A 1241 32.91 -4.70 -3.33
CA ASN A 1241 32.00 -5.59 -2.59
C ASN A 1241 32.34 -5.74 -1.10
N VAL A 1242 33.22 -4.89 -0.57
CA VAL A 1242 33.63 -4.92 0.84
C VAL A 1242 32.69 -4.04 1.65
N ALA A 1243 32.00 -4.64 2.63
CA ALA A 1243 31.09 -3.92 3.50
C ALA A 1243 31.80 -2.85 4.34
N CYS A 1244 31.07 -1.77 4.61
CA CYS A 1244 31.46 -0.70 5.52
C CYS A 1244 31.61 -1.19 6.98
N SER A 1245 32.51 -0.59 7.77
CA SER A 1245 32.73 -0.99 9.17
C SER A 1245 31.65 -0.51 10.14
N GLY A 1246 31.02 0.63 9.88
CA GLY A 1246 30.09 1.31 10.79
C GLY A 1246 28.59 1.05 10.58
N GLN A 1247 28.18 0.33 9.53
CA GLN A 1247 26.75 0.07 9.22
C GLN A 1247 26.53 -1.31 8.60
N LEU A 1248 25.42 -1.96 9.01
CA LEU A 1248 24.98 -3.25 8.46
C LEU A 1248 24.23 -3.06 7.13
N GLY A 1249 24.97 -2.99 6.03
CA GLY A 1249 24.39 -3.09 4.67
C GLY A 1249 25.18 -2.38 3.58
N ASP A 1250 25.92 -1.32 3.92
CA ASP A 1250 26.57 -0.46 2.95
C ASP A 1250 27.89 -1.04 2.42
N ILE A 1251 28.24 -0.68 1.18
CA ILE A 1251 29.49 -1.06 0.50
C ILE A 1251 30.48 0.11 0.57
N CYS A 1252 31.70 -0.17 1.00
CA CYS A 1252 32.79 0.81 1.15
C CYS A 1252 33.99 0.39 0.27
N GLY A 1253 33.73 0.30 -1.04
CA GLY A 1253 34.72 -0.07 -2.05
C GLY A 1253 35.09 -1.56 -2.04
N GLY A 1254 36.34 -1.87 -2.41
CA GLY A 1254 36.80 -3.25 -2.53
C GLY A 1254 38.26 -3.44 -2.14
N LYS A 1255 38.78 -4.66 -2.35
CA LYS A 1255 40.17 -5.01 -2.03
C LYS A 1255 41.09 -4.63 -3.19
N GLY A 1256 41.78 -3.49 -3.08
CA GLY A 1256 42.62 -2.94 -4.15
C GLY A 1256 41.83 -2.23 -5.26
N VAL A 1257 40.56 -1.89 -4.98
CA VAL A 1257 39.69 -1.06 -5.81
C VAL A 1257 38.89 -0.12 -4.91
N ALA A 1258 38.54 1.06 -5.42
CA ALA A 1258 37.82 2.08 -4.67
C ALA A 1258 36.53 2.45 -5.37
N GLU A 1259 35.43 2.55 -4.63
CA GLU A 1259 34.21 3.16 -5.16
C GLU A 1259 34.32 4.68 -4.99
N VAL A 1260 34.03 5.42 -6.05
CA VAL A 1260 34.19 6.88 -6.11
C VAL A 1260 32.83 7.53 -6.23
N PHE A 1261 32.61 8.59 -5.46
CA PHE A 1261 31.36 9.33 -5.38
C PHE A 1261 31.61 10.83 -5.59
N THR A 1262 30.54 11.56 -5.94
CA THR A 1262 30.52 13.02 -6.07
C THR A 1262 29.33 13.60 -5.29
N SER A 1263 29.51 14.76 -4.66
CA SER A 1263 28.42 15.56 -4.10
C SER A 1263 28.05 16.76 -4.99
N LYS A 1264 28.56 16.79 -6.23
CA LYS A 1264 28.25 17.80 -7.26
C LYS A 1264 27.62 17.15 -8.50
N THR A 1265 26.45 17.65 -8.93
CA THR A 1265 25.68 17.09 -10.06
C THR A 1265 26.43 17.26 -11.38
N LYS A 1266 27.19 18.36 -11.55
CA LYS A 1266 28.03 18.63 -12.74
C LYS A 1266 29.00 17.50 -13.09
N ASN A 1267 29.36 16.65 -12.12
CA ASN A 1267 30.33 15.56 -12.27
C ASN A 1267 29.66 14.20 -12.58
N VAL A 1268 28.33 14.10 -12.52
CA VAL A 1268 27.58 12.84 -12.69
C VAL A 1268 27.48 12.43 -14.17
N VAL A 1269 27.60 13.39 -15.09
CA VAL A 1269 27.41 13.17 -16.54
C VAL A 1269 28.72 12.75 -17.23
N ALA A 1270 29.16 11.51 -17.03
CA ALA A 1270 30.29 10.93 -17.78
C ALA A 1270 30.33 9.39 -17.93
N SER A 1271 29.22 8.66 -17.75
CA SER A 1271 29.10 7.27 -18.20
C SER A 1271 27.65 6.89 -18.48
N GLU A 1272 27.39 6.29 -19.65
CA GLU A 1272 26.19 5.50 -19.88
C GLU A 1272 26.21 4.25 -18.96
N GLU A 1273 25.01 3.75 -18.64
CA GLU A 1273 24.72 2.62 -17.72
C GLU A 1273 24.78 2.92 -16.20
N HIS A 1274 23.71 2.49 -15.51
CA HIS A 1274 23.50 2.45 -14.04
C HIS A 1274 23.18 3.76 -13.30
N HIS A 1275 21.89 4.11 -13.28
CA HIS A 1275 21.24 4.76 -12.14
C HIS A 1275 20.21 3.82 -11.51
N ARG A 1276 20.57 3.26 -10.34
CA ARG A 1276 19.72 2.59 -9.36
C ARG A 1276 20.29 2.91 -7.98
N PHE A 1277 19.42 3.06 -6.98
CA PHE A 1277 19.73 3.45 -5.59
C PHE A 1277 20.23 4.91 -5.46
N PHE A 1278 19.80 5.75 -4.50
CA PHE A 1278 18.91 5.58 -3.33
C PHE A 1278 17.76 6.62 -3.32
N LEU A 1279 16.84 6.47 -2.35
CA LEU A 1279 15.74 7.39 -1.99
C LEU A 1279 16.23 8.80 -1.60
#